data_AF-A0A1J5CZ12-F1
#
_entry.id   AF-A0A1J5CZ12-F1
#
_cell.length_a   1.000
_cell.length_b   1.000
_cell.length_c   1.000
_cell.angle_alpha   90.00
_cell.angle_beta   90.00
_cell.angle_gamma   90.00
#
_symmetry.space_group_name_H-M   'P 1'
#
loop_
_entity.id
_entity.type
_entity.pdbx_description
1 polymer ?
#
loop_
_entity_poly.entity_id
_entity_poly.type
_entity_poly.pdbx_seq_one_letter_code
_entity_poly.pdbx_strand_id
1 'polypeptide(L)'
;MVDDLPAGDFELVLHPDEVVIQIRLTKGKKIGSWLISRDRCLQARTVKPLHITSVESDNAAKKVVLHLANVIPTTRVHVLAARFQTTPVVWNALGFCDLPGLSLTRLSRPLSRYLSGRAIGDEYRYILERKFARIFAGNMLARPSLLLNPWSLRKTDTGKQDAQGGDAWGRVAEPEPTAPMESKAGSTHSQASAGEGDYSEFDYLPEPSLLLSNLKPEADGTVSIPMDKLGSRQQLHILAVDLRDAVYREISLPYASETVKDLRMSRSLDAQKHFSEQKNISLVASGQAFTIEDITTAKIEVYDSLASVYRLLTTLNADPNMAEFGFILNWPNMKQKEKQTLYSKYACHELNFFLFKKDPKFFAEVIKPYLKNKKDKTFLDRWLLDDDLQSFLQPWSYGRLNVVERILLARHIQGEGPATARLIKELNDMIPPNPERFNQLFDTAVKGSALETDDRLGFEKAANAISPKAMLPSKLMSMSAPASPPPPPPAPSMESAFGDDESMTGGKGGAADQPMPAKKSRMAKLKKMARRSKADSKEELSLQATRSEADAVGVEEGRLDGNFAMAKDNLRRQEARQLFRQLEKTEEWVENNYWHLPIERHFADLITVNSFWSDFAAAPADKPFLSTNIAEASRNFPEMMFALAVLDLPFTSGEQKVVFEGPRMRITPTTDIVLFHKEIKPVTSVEKTQTILTGQNFYAQNDRYRYENNERFDKFVTEEFQTHRVYGCQVVLTNPTSARRKVEVLLQIPEGSIPVLNGFFTRSTHVQIEPFSTQTVEYAFYFPFPGKMRHYPVHIAENGKLIAANDPFVFNVVDEPTRFDTTSWQYISQNGSDDDVLKYLAENNIQRLDLLLIAFRMREKGMFLKVTDLLRARHVYNDTLWSYGLYHNLLPTLREYLPHTSFADKCGSTLVSAPLTLDPVARFAYQHREYWPLVNARVYQLGQKRKILNEQFSAQYQALLSDLRYRSTLSDVDRMAVVYYLLLQDRVEEGEKFFAAVKDPTVVQTMQYQYFKAYLDFSQEKIDDAVAIAKQFAEYPVDRWRNLFGDILAQASEIQGKPAQVNDQESRDQAHNKLASTEPSLEFQVENRQITLRFQNLKSCAIKFYLMDLELLFSRNPFVQEVGGQFSVIHPNATMTVELPAGQNTLTIDLPEKLRDSNVMIEVGAGALVRNQAYYPHSLNVQMIENYGQLRVAHARTGAPLPKVYVKVYAKMKDGQVTFYKDGYTDLRGKFDYSALSTNQLDQAARFSILIMSEKNGAVVREAAPPKR
;
A
#
# COMPACT_ATOMS: atom_id res chain seq x y z
N MET A 1 58.22 -20.06 7.47
CA MET A 1 57.24 -20.46 6.43
C MET A 1 56.67 -19.27 5.66
N VAL A 2 57.03 -18.02 5.99
CA VAL A 2 56.69 -16.84 5.19
C VAL A 2 57.95 -15.99 5.10
N ASP A 3 58.86 -16.44 4.26
CA ASP A 3 60.23 -15.97 4.15
C ASP A 3 60.50 -15.68 2.65
N ASP A 4 61.35 -14.71 2.34
CA ASP A 4 61.69 -14.25 0.98
C ASP A 4 60.54 -13.83 0.03
N LEU A 5 59.34 -13.53 0.56
CA LEU A 5 58.26 -12.95 -0.25
C LEU A 5 58.66 -11.58 -0.87
N PRO A 6 58.37 -11.33 -2.16
CA PRO A 6 58.65 -10.05 -2.80
C PRO A 6 57.69 -8.94 -2.33
N ALA A 7 57.96 -7.69 -2.71
CA ALA A 7 57.09 -6.56 -2.37
C ALA A 7 55.74 -6.64 -3.11
N GLY A 8 54.64 -6.78 -2.37
CA GLY A 8 53.28 -6.94 -2.88
C GLY A 8 52.24 -6.92 -1.75
N ASP A 9 50.98 -7.19 -2.09
CA ASP A 9 49.93 -7.52 -1.12
C ASP A 9 49.57 -9.01 -1.33
N PHE A 10 49.54 -9.79 -0.25
CA PHE A 10 49.34 -11.23 -0.24
C PHE A 10 48.32 -11.63 0.81
N GLU A 11 47.72 -12.80 0.63
CA GLU A 11 46.75 -13.38 1.54
C GLU A 11 47.24 -14.77 1.96
N LEU A 12 47.43 -14.97 3.26
CA LEU A 12 47.71 -16.28 3.84
C LEU A 12 46.39 -16.83 4.38
N VAL A 13 45.83 -17.83 3.69
CA VAL A 13 44.61 -18.51 4.12
C VAL A 13 44.98 -19.70 4.99
N LEU A 14 44.40 -19.78 6.19
CA LEU A 14 44.52 -20.94 7.08
C LEU A 14 43.30 -21.83 6.89
N HIS A 15 43.50 -23.02 6.34
CA HIS A 15 42.50 -24.09 6.31
C HIS A 15 42.67 -24.99 7.55
N PRO A 16 41.58 -25.48 8.18
CA PRO A 16 40.23 -25.59 7.63
C PRO A 16 39.39 -24.30 7.67
N ASP A 17 39.67 -23.40 8.61
CA ASP A 17 38.71 -22.39 9.10
C ASP A 17 38.59 -21.12 8.21
N GLU A 18 39.10 -21.17 6.98
CA GLU A 18 39.15 -20.08 5.98
C GLU A 18 39.68 -18.72 6.49
N VAL A 19 40.48 -18.71 7.55
CA VAL A 19 40.99 -17.46 8.16
C VAL A 19 42.01 -16.80 7.24
N VAL A 20 41.64 -15.66 6.65
CA VAL A 20 42.48 -14.88 5.71
C VAL A 20 43.33 -13.83 6.44
N ILE A 21 44.65 -14.05 6.48
CA ILE A 21 45.62 -13.11 7.05
C ILE A 21 46.24 -12.25 5.93
N GLN A 22 46.00 -10.94 6.00
CA GLN A 22 46.50 -9.94 5.05
C GLN A 22 47.98 -9.60 5.30
N ILE A 23 48.86 -9.93 4.35
CA ILE A 23 50.31 -9.69 4.43
C ILE A 23 50.73 -8.64 3.39
N ARG A 24 51.17 -7.46 3.85
CA ARG A 24 51.51 -6.32 2.98
C ARG A 24 52.99 -5.98 3.07
N LEU A 25 53.71 -6.12 1.97
CA LEU A 25 55.16 -5.95 1.89
C LEU A 25 55.52 -4.80 0.94
N THR A 26 56.49 -3.96 1.31
CA THR A 26 56.96 -2.88 0.43
C THR A 26 58.47 -2.69 0.50
N LYS A 27 59.10 -2.50 -0.66
CA LYS A 27 60.53 -2.16 -0.79
C LYS A 27 60.71 -0.66 -0.57
N GLY A 28 60.44 -0.22 0.66
CA GLY A 28 60.43 1.18 1.08
C GLY A 28 61.46 1.50 2.17
N LYS A 29 61.78 2.78 2.34
CA LYS A 29 62.61 3.27 3.43
C LYS A 29 61.80 3.29 4.73
N LYS A 30 62.33 2.71 5.81
CA LYS A 30 61.71 2.79 7.13
C LYS A 30 61.92 4.18 7.74
N ILE A 31 60.84 4.81 8.21
CA ILE A 31 60.84 6.08 8.94
C ILE A 31 59.88 5.90 10.14
N GLY A 32 60.44 5.83 11.35
CA GLY A 32 59.67 5.50 12.55
C GLY A 32 58.95 4.14 12.44
N SER A 33 57.63 4.15 12.64
CA SER A 33 56.75 3.00 12.47
C SER A 33 56.22 2.80 11.04
N TRP A 34 56.72 3.54 10.05
CA TRP A 34 56.26 3.48 8.66
C TRP A 34 57.33 2.98 7.68
N LEU A 35 56.89 2.37 6.58
CA LEU A 35 57.66 1.94 5.43
C LEU A 35 57.16 2.71 4.20
N ILE A 36 58.01 3.56 3.62
CA ILE A 36 57.63 4.51 2.56
C ILE A 36 58.32 4.15 1.25
N SER A 37 57.53 3.93 0.20
CA SER A 37 57.98 3.58 -1.15
C SER A 37 57.46 4.56 -2.20
N ARG A 38 57.89 4.42 -3.47
CA ARG A 38 57.53 5.31 -4.57
C ARG A 38 56.01 5.49 -4.77
N ASP A 39 55.25 4.44 -4.53
CA ASP A 39 53.82 4.37 -4.91
C ASP A 39 52.89 4.10 -3.70
N ARG A 40 53.45 3.83 -2.50
CA ARG A 40 52.67 3.60 -1.26
C ARG A 40 53.45 3.75 0.05
N CYS A 41 52.72 4.04 1.12
CA CYS A 41 53.17 4.02 2.52
C CYS A 41 52.44 2.92 3.30
N LEU A 42 53.15 2.15 4.13
CA LEU A 42 52.61 1.11 5.02
C LEU A 42 53.05 1.34 6.46
N GLN A 43 52.17 1.14 7.43
CA GLN A 43 52.52 1.11 8.86
C GLN A 43 52.97 -0.31 9.29
N ALA A 44 54.00 -0.41 10.11
CA ALA A 44 54.55 -1.67 10.62
C ALA A 44 54.21 -1.90 12.10
N ARG A 45 53.89 -3.16 12.48
CA ARG A 45 53.74 -3.56 13.89
C ARG A 45 55.06 -3.36 14.64
N THR A 46 55.00 -2.75 15.83
CA THR A 46 56.17 -2.43 16.67
C THR A 46 56.34 -3.35 17.89
N VAL A 47 55.37 -4.21 18.17
CA VAL A 47 55.37 -5.17 19.30
C VAL A 47 55.07 -6.57 18.72
N LYS A 48 55.67 -7.61 19.32
CA LYS A 48 55.37 -9.01 18.98
C LYS A 48 54.02 -9.41 19.60
N PRO A 49 53.16 -10.18 18.89
CA PRO A 49 51.86 -10.59 19.43
C PRO A 49 51.98 -11.51 20.64
N LEU A 50 51.03 -11.39 21.57
CA LEU A 50 50.82 -12.32 22.67
C LEU A 50 50.54 -13.74 22.15
N HIS A 51 51.04 -14.77 22.84
CA HIS A 51 50.73 -16.17 22.54
C HIS A 51 50.70 -17.04 23.81
N ILE A 52 49.85 -18.08 23.85
CA ILE A 52 49.88 -19.15 24.86
C ILE A 52 50.67 -20.33 24.27
N THR A 53 51.93 -20.51 24.66
CA THR A 53 52.84 -21.49 24.04
C THR A 53 52.52 -22.92 24.47
N SER A 54 52.31 -23.16 25.75
CA SER A 54 51.87 -24.46 26.28
C SER A 54 50.94 -24.34 27.47
N VAL A 55 50.23 -25.42 27.72
CA VAL A 55 49.24 -25.62 28.80
C VAL A 55 49.46 -27.04 29.28
N GLU A 56 49.99 -27.20 30.50
CA GLU A 56 50.57 -28.46 30.97
C GLU A 56 49.98 -28.82 32.34
N SER A 57 49.46 -30.05 32.47
CA SER A 57 48.86 -30.57 33.70
C SER A 57 49.89 -31.42 34.47
N ASP A 58 50.57 -30.81 35.44
CA ASP A 58 51.48 -31.53 36.33
C ASP A 58 50.69 -32.23 37.44
N ASN A 59 50.38 -33.51 37.21
CA ASN A 59 49.70 -34.39 38.17
C ASN A 59 50.56 -34.70 39.42
N ALA A 60 51.89 -34.54 39.36
CA ALA A 60 52.79 -34.79 40.49
C ALA A 60 52.87 -33.57 41.41
N ALA A 61 52.99 -32.36 40.85
CA ALA A 61 52.92 -31.10 41.60
C ALA A 61 51.48 -30.66 41.95
N LYS A 62 50.45 -31.33 41.38
CA LYS A 62 49.02 -31.00 41.48
C LYS A 62 48.67 -29.59 40.98
N LYS A 63 49.22 -29.19 39.83
CA LYS A 63 48.99 -27.87 39.22
C LYS A 63 48.81 -27.95 37.71
N VAL A 64 48.00 -27.03 37.17
CA VAL A 64 48.02 -26.69 35.75
C VAL A 64 48.93 -25.48 35.56
N VAL A 65 49.83 -25.55 34.60
CA VAL A 65 50.81 -24.50 34.29
C VAL A 65 50.54 -23.97 32.87
N LEU A 66 50.46 -22.66 32.73
CA LEU A 66 50.26 -21.96 31.47
C LEU A 66 51.53 -21.17 31.17
N HIS A 67 52.10 -21.33 29.98
CA HIS A 67 53.25 -20.54 29.53
C HIS A 67 52.83 -19.59 28.42
N LEU A 68 53.19 -18.31 28.57
CA LEU A 68 52.83 -17.23 27.65
C LEU A 68 54.08 -16.54 27.11
N ALA A 69 54.09 -16.25 25.81
CA ALA A 69 55.15 -15.53 25.13
C ALA A 69 54.73 -14.10 24.76
N ASN A 70 55.72 -13.19 24.76
CA ASN A 70 55.55 -11.74 24.48
C ASN A 70 54.62 -11.00 25.47
N VAL A 71 54.52 -11.50 26.71
CA VAL A 71 53.79 -10.88 27.83
C VAL A 71 54.23 -9.44 28.07
N ILE A 72 53.26 -8.55 28.32
CA ILE A 72 53.47 -7.15 28.72
C ILE A 72 52.80 -6.88 30.09
N PRO A 73 53.10 -5.79 30.82
CA PRO A 73 52.57 -5.57 32.18
C PRO A 73 51.03 -5.49 32.29
N THR A 74 50.34 -5.25 31.18
CA THR A 74 48.87 -5.26 31.07
C THR A 74 48.28 -6.62 30.71
N THR A 75 49.09 -7.62 30.33
CA THR A 75 48.60 -8.96 29.99
C THR A 75 47.89 -9.62 31.17
N ARG A 76 46.72 -10.21 30.94
CA ARG A 76 45.94 -10.98 31.92
C ARG A 76 45.48 -12.31 31.34
N VAL A 77 45.26 -13.28 32.22
CA VAL A 77 44.72 -14.59 31.87
C VAL A 77 43.44 -14.85 32.66
N HIS A 78 42.44 -15.40 31.99
CA HIS A 78 41.14 -15.76 32.51
C HIS A 78 40.91 -17.24 32.20
N VAL A 79 40.57 -18.04 33.20
CA VAL A 79 40.33 -19.47 33.05
C VAL A 79 38.95 -19.84 33.57
N LEU A 80 38.08 -20.33 32.69
CA LEU A 80 36.78 -20.89 33.03
C LEU A 80 36.90 -22.41 33.10
N ALA A 81 36.53 -23.00 34.22
CA ALA A 81 36.51 -24.43 34.45
C ALA A 81 35.07 -24.96 34.53
N ALA A 82 34.75 -25.97 33.72
CA ALA A 82 33.42 -26.58 33.62
C ALA A 82 33.50 -28.12 33.76
N ARG A 83 32.38 -28.78 34.10
CA ARG A 83 32.31 -30.24 34.23
C ARG A 83 32.37 -30.97 32.88
N PHE A 84 31.76 -30.38 31.85
CA PHE A 84 31.67 -30.92 30.50
C PHE A 84 32.20 -29.90 29.47
N GLN A 85 32.48 -30.36 28.25
CA GLN A 85 32.81 -29.45 27.14
C GLN A 85 31.57 -28.66 26.72
N THR A 86 31.71 -27.34 26.59
CA THR A 86 30.65 -26.43 26.13
C THR A 86 31.09 -25.66 24.88
N THR A 87 30.11 -25.13 24.15
CA THR A 87 30.31 -24.20 23.02
C THR A 87 31.25 -23.05 23.45
N PRO A 88 32.25 -22.63 22.65
CA PRO A 88 33.31 -21.68 23.08
C PRO A 88 32.85 -20.20 23.15
N VAL A 89 31.79 -19.95 23.92
CA VAL A 89 31.14 -18.64 24.15
C VAL A 89 32.15 -17.57 24.59
N VAL A 90 33.17 -17.96 25.38
CA VAL A 90 34.21 -17.05 25.88
C VAL A 90 35.00 -16.37 24.76
N TRP A 91 35.34 -17.09 23.68
CA TRP A 91 36.04 -16.49 22.54
C TRP A 91 35.11 -15.60 21.71
N ASN A 92 33.88 -16.05 21.45
CA ASN A 92 32.90 -15.28 20.69
C ASN A 92 32.52 -13.95 21.38
N ALA A 93 32.55 -13.91 22.71
CA ALA A 93 32.24 -12.72 23.50
C ALA A 93 33.44 -11.78 23.77
N LEU A 94 34.67 -12.31 23.84
CA LEU A 94 35.85 -11.56 24.35
C LEU A 94 37.10 -11.64 23.46
N GLY A 95 37.07 -12.34 22.32
CA GLY A 95 38.22 -12.55 21.44
C GLY A 95 38.56 -11.40 20.49
N PHE A 96 37.67 -10.40 20.35
CA PHE A 96 37.79 -9.32 19.37
C PHE A 96 38.18 -7.99 20.04
N CYS A 97 39.31 -7.41 19.60
CA CYS A 97 39.77 -6.08 20.03
C CYS A 97 39.55 -5.05 18.91
N ASP A 98 38.63 -4.09 19.13
CA ASP A 98 38.23 -3.03 18.19
C ASP A 98 39.29 -1.92 17.94
N LEU A 99 40.58 -2.28 17.86
CA LEU A 99 41.64 -1.33 17.52
C LEU A 99 41.79 -1.19 16.00
N PRO A 100 41.98 0.05 15.47
CA PRO A 100 42.15 0.27 14.05
C PRO A 100 43.42 -0.42 13.52
N GLY A 101 43.27 -1.13 12.39
CA GLY A 101 44.34 -1.87 11.74
C GLY A 101 45.48 -1.00 11.20
N LEU A 102 46.58 -1.66 10.83
CA LEU A 102 47.79 -1.00 10.31
C LEU A 102 47.48 -0.19 9.04
N SER A 103 47.80 1.11 9.08
CA SER A 103 47.43 2.08 8.06
C SER A 103 48.19 1.93 6.73
N LEU A 104 47.53 2.29 5.63
CA LEU A 104 48.02 2.22 4.24
C LEU A 104 47.64 3.51 3.48
N THR A 105 48.56 4.04 2.69
CA THR A 105 48.30 5.14 1.73
C THR A 105 48.86 4.75 0.35
N ARG A 106 48.15 5.04 -0.74
CA ARG A 106 48.59 4.82 -2.14
C ARG A 106 48.73 6.17 -2.87
N LEU A 107 49.64 6.25 -3.85
CA LEU A 107 49.93 7.47 -4.62
C LEU A 107 49.51 7.29 -6.10
N SER A 108 48.92 8.31 -6.71
CA SER A 108 48.29 8.26 -8.05
C SER A 108 49.12 8.96 -9.15
N ARG A 109 48.76 8.75 -10.42
CA ARG A 109 49.38 9.36 -11.62
C ARG A 109 48.30 9.72 -12.67
N PRO A 110 48.51 10.74 -13.53
CA PRO A 110 47.52 11.21 -14.51
C PRO A 110 47.39 10.31 -15.75
N LEU A 111 46.32 10.54 -16.54
CA LEU A 111 45.94 9.80 -17.75
C LEU A 111 45.46 10.74 -18.87
N SER A 112 45.58 10.32 -20.13
CA SER A 112 45.12 11.05 -21.33
C SER A 112 43.93 10.36 -22.02
N ARG A 113 43.06 11.10 -22.70
CA ARG A 113 41.89 10.59 -23.46
C ARG A 113 41.60 11.39 -24.74
N TYR A 114 40.75 10.83 -25.60
CA TYR A 114 40.35 11.37 -26.92
C TYR A 114 38.85 11.77 -26.92
N LEU A 115 38.42 12.59 -27.88
CA LEU A 115 37.04 13.07 -28.03
C LEU A 115 36.48 12.85 -29.45
N SER A 116 35.15 12.87 -29.58
CA SER A 116 34.40 12.72 -30.83
C SER A 116 33.39 13.88 -31.01
N GLY A 117 32.67 13.88 -32.15
CA GLY A 117 31.96 15.05 -32.70
C GLY A 117 30.68 15.53 -32.00
N ARG A 118 30.23 16.70 -32.47
CA ARG A 118 29.19 17.59 -31.93
C ARG A 118 27.75 17.07 -32.07
N ALA A 119 26.91 17.25 -31.06
CA ALA A 119 25.46 17.09 -31.12
C ALA A 119 24.70 18.36 -31.58
N ILE A 120 23.56 18.17 -32.24
CA ILE A 120 22.58 19.24 -32.55
C ILE A 120 21.62 19.45 -31.37
N GLY A 121 21.15 20.69 -31.17
CA GLY A 121 20.27 21.05 -30.06
C GLY A 121 18.83 20.55 -30.21
N ASP A 122 18.19 20.30 -29.06
CA ASP A 122 16.91 19.58 -28.96
C ASP A 122 15.75 20.27 -29.68
N GLU A 123 15.62 21.60 -29.57
CA GLU A 123 14.54 22.35 -30.26
C GLU A 123 14.71 22.32 -31.79
N TYR A 124 15.95 22.39 -32.31
CA TYR A 124 16.18 22.28 -33.75
C TYR A 124 15.82 20.89 -34.27
N ARG A 125 16.16 19.85 -33.48
CA ARG A 125 15.73 18.48 -33.75
C ARG A 125 14.19 18.33 -33.70
N TYR A 126 13.53 18.90 -32.69
CA TYR A 126 12.07 18.88 -32.55
C TYR A 126 11.36 19.56 -33.75
N ILE A 127 11.90 20.68 -34.24
CA ILE A 127 11.40 21.36 -35.44
C ILE A 127 11.53 20.48 -36.69
N LEU A 128 12.64 19.76 -36.85
CA LEU A 128 12.85 18.81 -37.96
C LEU A 128 11.92 17.60 -37.85
N GLU A 129 11.82 16.96 -36.69
CA GLU A 129 10.92 15.81 -36.48
C GLU A 129 9.46 16.18 -36.74
N ARG A 130 9.00 17.35 -36.26
CA ARG A 130 7.67 17.89 -36.58
C ARG A 130 7.47 18.13 -38.08
N LYS A 131 8.49 18.61 -38.80
CA LYS A 131 8.37 19.00 -40.22
C LYS A 131 8.20 17.80 -41.16
N PHE A 132 8.73 16.62 -40.78
CA PHE A 132 8.73 15.42 -41.63
C PHE A 132 7.77 14.33 -41.16
N ALA A 133 7.09 14.49 -40.03
CA ALA A 133 6.08 13.55 -39.54
C ALA A 133 4.71 13.75 -40.23
N ARG A 134 3.90 12.68 -40.26
CA ARG A 134 2.48 12.76 -40.64
C ARG A 134 1.71 13.56 -39.58
N ILE A 135 0.87 14.48 -40.04
CA ILE A 135 -0.02 15.28 -39.19
C ILE A 135 -1.39 14.60 -39.11
N PHE A 136 -2.03 14.69 -37.96
CA PHE A 136 -3.38 14.19 -37.67
C PHE A 136 -4.21 15.32 -37.05
N ALA A 137 -5.55 15.20 -37.09
CA ALA A 137 -6.43 16.12 -36.41
C ALA A 137 -6.21 16.05 -34.88
N GLY A 138 -6.20 17.20 -34.21
CA GLY A 138 -6.18 17.27 -32.75
C GLY A 138 -7.52 16.83 -32.19
N ASN A 139 -7.51 15.88 -31.25
CA ASN A 139 -8.73 15.24 -30.74
C ASN A 139 -9.03 15.72 -29.31
N MET A 140 -10.27 16.18 -29.08
CA MET A 140 -10.78 16.62 -27.78
C MET A 140 -11.79 15.66 -27.15
N LEU A 141 -12.05 14.51 -27.77
CA LEU A 141 -12.75 13.40 -27.13
C LEU A 141 -11.92 12.86 -25.96
N ALA A 142 -12.59 12.29 -24.96
CA ALA A 142 -11.92 11.50 -23.94
C ALA A 142 -11.06 10.41 -24.60
N ARG A 143 -9.82 10.23 -24.14
CA ARG A 143 -8.93 9.19 -24.71
C ARG A 143 -9.55 7.80 -24.51
N PRO A 144 -9.42 6.87 -25.48
CA PRO A 144 -10.07 5.57 -25.40
C PRO A 144 -9.64 4.74 -24.19
N SER A 145 -10.54 3.92 -23.66
CA SER A 145 -10.33 3.14 -22.44
C SER A 145 -10.59 1.65 -22.69
N LEU A 146 -9.80 0.78 -22.07
CA LEU A 146 -9.97 -0.67 -22.05
C LEU A 146 -10.64 -1.14 -20.75
N LEU A 147 -10.43 -0.40 -19.66
CA LEU A 147 -11.10 -0.58 -18.38
C LEU A 147 -12.61 -0.37 -18.51
N LEU A 148 -13.39 -1.34 -18.02
CA LEU A 148 -14.85 -1.31 -18.10
C LEU A 148 -15.42 -0.39 -17.00
N ASN A 149 -15.06 -0.66 -15.74
CA ASN A 149 -15.44 0.12 -14.56
C ASN A 149 -14.18 0.60 -13.83
N PRO A 150 -13.59 1.74 -14.21
CA PRO A 150 -12.35 2.20 -13.62
C PRO A 150 -12.53 2.93 -12.29
N TRP A 151 -11.60 2.73 -11.36
CA TRP A 151 -11.45 3.54 -10.15
C TRP A 151 -10.01 4.00 -9.96
N SER A 152 -9.83 5.08 -9.20
CA SER A 152 -8.54 5.75 -9.03
C SER A 152 -7.74 5.17 -7.86
N LEU A 153 -6.55 4.62 -8.14
CA LEU A 153 -5.62 4.17 -7.12
C LEU A 153 -4.93 5.34 -6.42
N ARG A 154 -4.52 6.36 -7.18
CA ARG A 154 -3.71 7.50 -6.72
C ARG A 154 -3.57 8.59 -7.77
N LYS A 155 -3.30 9.81 -7.29
CA LYS A 155 -2.74 10.89 -8.11
C LYS A 155 -1.30 10.57 -8.51
N THR A 156 -0.91 11.01 -9.71
CA THR A 156 0.41 10.80 -10.31
C THR A 156 1.20 12.11 -10.38
N ASP A 157 2.48 12.03 -10.74
CA ASP A 157 3.38 13.17 -10.87
C ASP A 157 4.04 13.21 -12.26
N THR A 158 4.04 14.40 -12.84
CA THR A 158 4.52 14.67 -14.20
C THR A 158 5.64 15.71 -14.16
N GLY A 159 6.86 15.29 -14.50
CA GLY A 159 8.01 16.16 -14.56
C GLY A 159 7.98 17.11 -15.76
N LYS A 160 8.89 18.11 -15.76
CA LYS A 160 9.19 18.92 -16.94
C LYS A 160 10.38 18.33 -17.69
N GLN A 161 10.48 18.66 -18.98
CA GLN A 161 11.69 18.44 -19.78
C GLN A 161 12.01 19.74 -20.50
N ASP A 162 13.03 20.42 -20.03
CA ASP A 162 13.61 21.60 -20.69
C ASP A 162 14.55 21.13 -21.82
N ALA A 163 14.56 21.85 -22.93
CA ALA A 163 15.30 21.47 -24.13
C ALA A 163 16.80 21.80 -23.97
N GLN A 164 17.68 20.85 -24.31
CA GLN A 164 19.13 21.09 -24.25
C GLN A 164 19.61 21.87 -25.48
N GLY A 165 20.43 22.90 -25.24
CA GLY A 165 21.19 23.57 -26.29
C GLY A 165 22.23 22.62 -26.89
N GLY A 166 22.41 22.67 -28.22
CA GLY A 166 23.43 21.87 -28.90
C GLY A 166 24.84 22.36 -28.57
N ASP A 167 25.82 21.44 -28.56
CA ASP A 167 27.14 21.70 -27.99
C ASP A 167 27.81 22.96 -28.53
N ALA A 168 28.45 23.72 -27.65
CA ALA A 168 29.52 24.64 -28.03
C ALA A 168 30.84 23.87 -28.17
N TRP A 169 31.85 24.47 -28.81
CA TRP A 169 33.20 23.89 -28.84
C TRP A 169 33.78 23.87 -27.41
N GLY A 170 33.83 22.69 -26.80
CA GLY A 170 34.27 22.53 -25.42
C GLY A 170 35.77 22.82 -25.24
N ARG A 171 36.10 23.85 -24.45
CA ARG A 171 37.29 23.79 -23.61
C ARG A 171 37.06 22.70 -22.56
N VAL A 172 38.04 21.83 -22.35
CA VAL A 172 38.01 20.84 -21.28
C VAL A 172 38.21 21.55 -19.95
N ALA A 173 37.32 21.31 -18.99
CA ALA A 173 37.50 21.72 -17.59
C ALA A 173 38.41 20.74 -16.86
N GLU A 174 39.20 21.23 -15.90
CA GLU A 174 40.00 20.36 -15.03
C GLU A 174 39.09 19.54 -14.10
N PRO A 175 39.48 18.30 -13.74
CA PRO A 175 38.71 17.51 -12.78
C PRO A 175 38.89 18.07 -11.37
N GLU A 176 37.78 18.31 -10.66
CA GLU A 176 37.82 18.57 -9.22
C GLU A 176 38.44 17.36 -8.48
N PRO A 177 39.15 17.59 -7.37
CA PRO A 177 39.78 16.52 -6.60
C PRO A 177 38.70 15.62 -5.96
N THR A 178 38.54 14.40 -6.49
CA THR A 178 37.75 13.37 -5.84
C THR A 178 38.39 13.03 -4.49
N ALA A 179 37.80 13.56 -3.40
CA ALA A 179 38.09 13.07 -2.06
C ALA A 179 37.84 11.55 -2.01
N PRO A 180 38.70 10.77 -1.33
CA PRO A 180 38.44 9.35 -1.16
C PRO A 180 37.17 9.18 -0.33
N MET A 181 36.07 8.78 -0.99
CA MET A 181 34.84 8.41 -0.30
C MET A 181 35.18 7.26 0.64
N GLU A 182 34.96 7.45 1.94
CA GLU A 182 35.22 6.40 2.92
C GLU A 182 34.42 5.17 2.54
N SER A 183 35.13 4.10 2.16
CA SER A 183 34.54 2.77 2.14
C SER A 183 34.24 2.40 3.59
N LYS A 184 33.02 2.70 4.04
CA LYS A 184 32.35 1.90 5.07
C LYS A 184 32.17 0.49 4.51
N ALA A 185 33.28 -0.25 4.49
CA ALA A 185 33.26 -1.70 4.54
C ALA A 185 32.52 -2.02 5.84
N GLY A 186 31.23 -2.31 5.71
CA GLY A 186 30.43 -2.65 6.87
C GLY A 186 31.04 -3.87 7.51
N SER A 187 31.47 -3.75 8.76
CA SER A 187 31.57 -4.90 9.64
C SER A 187 30.16 -5.43 9.83
N THR A 188 29.71 -6.27 8.89
CA THR A 188 28.68 -7.29 9.15
C THR A 188 29.30 -8.33 10.08
N HIS A 189 29.63 -7.90 11.30
CA HIS A 189 29.37 -8.75 12.43
C HIS A 189 27.89 -9.03 12.37
N SER A 190 27.56 -10.28 12.08
CA SER A 190 26.26 -10.82 12.41
C SER A 190 26.01 -10.48 13.87
N GLN A 191 24.96 -9.69 14.13
CA GLN A 191 24.16 -9.96 15.32
C GLN A 191 23.54 -11.34 15.10
N ALA A 192 24.34 -12.37 15.35
CA ALA A 192 23.81 -13.57 15.94
C ALA A 192 23.22 -13.12 17.27
N SER A 193 21.92 -12.82 17.25
CA SER A 193 21.11 -13.04 18.43
C SER A 193 21.40 -14.47 18.87
N ALA A 194 22.11 -14.63 19.98
CA ALA A 194 22.15 -15.91 20.65
C ALA A 194 20.69 -16.25 20.96
N GLY A 195 20.14 -17.22 20.25
CA GLY A 195 18.79 -17.71 20.56
C GLY A 195 18.82 -18.28 21.98
N GLU A 196 17.71 -18.15 22.69
CA GLU A 196 17.52 -18.68 24.05
C GLU A 196 17.37 -20.22 24.03
N GLY A 197 18.20 -20.92 23.24
CA GLY A 197 18.06 -22.32 22.87
C GLY A 197 19.29 -23.20 23.09
N ASP A 198 20.41 -22.65 23.59
CA ASP A 198 21.63 -23.40 23.95
C ASP A 198 21.86 -23.38 25.48
N TYR A 199 20.80 -23.65 26.24
CA TYR A 199 20.79 -23.67 27.71
C TYR A 199 20.99 -25.11 28.22
N SER A 200 22.20 -25.43 28.68
CA SER A 200 22.48 -26.74 29.30
C SER A 200 22.11 -26.73 30.78
N GLU A 201 20.95 -27.33 31.11
CA GLU A 201 20.45 -27.43 32.48
C GLU A 201 21.18 -28.55 33.26
N PHE A 202 22.00 -28.16 34.24
CA PHE A 202 22.90 -29.06 34.98
C PHE A 202 22.54 -29.23 36.47
N ASP A 203 21.29 -28.98 36.85
CA ASP A 203 20.78 -28.93 38.24
C ASP A 203 20.92 -30.24 39.06
N TYR A 204 21.36 -31.32 38.42
CA TYR A 204 21.75 -32.58 39.06
C TYR A 204 23.20 -32.61 39.57
N LEU A 205 24.05 -31.67 39.12
CA LEU A 205 25.42 -31.48 39.65
C LEU A 205 25.38 -30.75 41.00
N PRO A 206 26.27 -31.10 41.95
CA PRO A 206 26.33 -30.44 43.25
C PRO A 206 27.09 -29.10 43.23
N GLU A 207 27.95 -28.86 42.22
CA GLU A 207 28.79 -27.67 42.11
C GLU A 207 28.65 -26.96 40.75
N PRO A 208 28.63 -25.62 40.71
CA PRO A 208 28.62 -24.84 39.46
C PRO A 208 30.01 -24.68 38.83
N SER A 209 30.08 -24.23 37.58
CA SER A 209 31.33 -23.85 36.89
C SER A 209 32.09 -22.74 37.63
N LEU A 210 33.43 -22.72 37.51
CA LEU A 210 34.33 -21.82 38.23
C LEU A 210 35.07 -20.88 37.27
N LEU A 211 35.14 -19.59 37.60
CA LEU A 211 35.92 -18.60 36.86
C LEU A 211 37.10 -18.08 37.68
N LEU A 212 38.32 -18.25 37.16
CA LEU A 212 39.56 -17.66 37.67
C LEU A 212 39.97 -16.50 36.75
N SER A 213 39.50 -15.29 37.04
CA SER A 213 39.69 -14.09 36.22
C SER A 213 40.93 -13.27 36.59
N ASN A 214 41.43 -12.47 35.64
CA ASN A 214 42.43 -11.41 35.88
C ASN A 214 43.76 -11.92 36.50
N LEU A 215 44.13 -13.18 36.23
CA LEU A 215 45.40 -13.75 36.64
C LEU A 215 46.54 -12.99 35.93
N LYS A 216 47.59 -12.66 36.66
CA LYS A 216 48.81 -12.04 36.10
C LYS A 216 49.83 -13.15 35.83
N PRO A 217 50.46 -13.19 34.64
CA PRO A 217 51.68 -13.97 34.46
C PRO A 217 52.80 -13.45 35.35
N GLU A 218 53.64 -14.36 35.80
CA GLU A 218 54.92 -14.07 36.45
C GLU A 218 55.93 -13.48 35.46
N ALA A 219 57.10 -13.04 35.95
CA ALA A 219 58.10 -12.34 35.15
C ALA A 219 58.72 -13.17 34.00
N ASP A 220 58.56 -14.49 34.02
CA ASP A 220 58.94 -15.44 32.97
C ASP A 220 57.81 -15.73 31.96
N GLY A 221 56.60 -15.20 32.20
CA GLY A 221 55.40 -15.46 31.41
C GLY A 221 54.56 -16.65 31.90
N THR A 222 54.84 -17.21 33.07
CA THR A 222 54.13 -18.39 33.60
C THR A 222 52.92 -18.01 34.46
N VAL A 223 51.82 -18.77 34.37
CA VAL A 223 50.68 -18.75 35.32
C VAL A 223 50.47 -20.16 35.87
N SER A 224 50.35 -20.31 37.19
CA SER A 224 50.18 -21.62 37.84
C SER A 224 48.89 -21.70 38.64
N ILE A 225 48.07 -22.72 38.36
CA ILE A 225 46.73 -22.92 38.92
C ILE A 225 46.73 -24.24 39.73
N PRO A 226 46.52 -24.20 41.06
CA PRO A 226 46.37 -25.41 41.88
C PRO A 226 45.15 -26.24 41.48
N MET A 227 45.33 -27.56 41.31
CA MET A 227 44.26 -28.48 40.85
C MET A 227 43.14 -28.68 41.89
N ASP A 228 43.46 -28.56 43.19
CA ASP A 228 42.48 -28.61 44.28
C ASP A 228 41.41 -27.51 44.16
N LYS A 229 41.74 -26.36 43.56
CA LYS A 229 40.77 -25.30 43.29
C LYS A 229 39.81 -25.61 42.14
N LEU A 230 40.13 -26.56 41.27
CA LEU A 230 39.29 -26.91 40.11
C LEU A 230 38.19 -27.92 40.48
N GLY A 231 38.46 -28.80 41.44
CA GLY A 231 37.49 -29.78 41.94
C GLY A 231 37.10 -30.81 40.88
N SER A 232 35.80 -31.03 40.69
CA SER A 232 35.25 -31.97 39.70
C SER A 232 35.30 -31.47 38.24
N ARG A 233 35.73 -30.22 38.00
CA ARG A 233 35.65 -29.52 36.72
C ARG A 233 36.82 -29.92 35.80
N GLN A 234 36.51 -30.58 34.70
CA GLN A 234 37.52 -31.20 33.81
C GLN A 234 37.85 -30.36 32.58
N GLN A 235 36.91 -29.60 32.02
CA GLN A 235 37.18 -28.75 30.85
C GLN A 235 37.68 -27.38 31.31
N LEU A 236 38.83 -26.94 30.78
CA LEU A 236 39.36 -25.59 30.97
C LEU A 236 39.35 -24.80 29.67
N HIS A 237 38.72 -23.63 29.70
CA HIS A 237 38.75 -22.62 28.64
C HIS A 237 39.62 -21.45 29.11
N ILE A 238 40.72 -21.19 28.40
CA ILE A 238 41.78 -20.24 28.80
C ILE A 238 41.83 -19.10 27.78
N LEU A 239 41.63 -17.87 28.26
CA LEU A 239 41.73 -16.64 27.47
C LEU A 239 42.83 -15.75 28.04
N ALA A 240 43.83 -15.43 27.23
CA ALA A 240 44.87 -14.46 27.53
C ALA A 240 44.67 -13.19 26.69
N VAL A 241 44.70 -12.01 27.32
CA VAL A 241 44.45 -10.71 26.69
C VAL A 241 45.49 -9.68 27.11
N ASP A 242 45.81 -8.73 26.24
CA ASP A 242 46.53 -7.51 26.60
C ASP A 242 45.87 -6.23 26.03
N LEU A 243 46.64 -5.16 25.78
CA LEU A 243 46.12 -3.91 25.22
C LEU A 243 45.80 -3.98 23.72
N ARG A 244 46.18 -5.06 23.01
CA ARG A 244 46.11 -5.15 21.54
C ARG A 244 45.75 -6.53 21.02
N ASP A 245 46.23 -7.59 21.66
CA ASP A 245 46.06 -8.97 21.20
C ASP A 245 45.28 -9.81 22.23
N ALA A 246 44.47 -10.74 21.72
CA ALA A 246 43.71 -11.72 22.50
C ALA A 246 43.97 -13.13 21.96
N VAL A 247 44.09 -14.12 22.84
CA VAL A 247 44.48 -15.50 22.52
C VAL A 247 43.67 -16.48 23.35
N TYR A 248 43.02 -17.42 22.70
CA TYR A 248 42.23 -18.48 23.34
C TYR A 248 42.88 -19.86 23.17
N ARG A 249 42.72 -20.73 24.17
CA ARG A 249 43.11 -22.14 24.13
C ARG A 249 42.25 -22.95 25.10
N GLU A 250 41.98 -24.21 24.81
CA GLU A 250 41.26 -25.11 25.70
C GLU A 250 42.02 -26.41 25.96
N ILE A 251 41.72 -27.07 27.08
CA ILE A 251 42.27 -28.37 27.47
C ILE A 251 41.28 -29.13 28.35
N SER A 252 41.24 -30.45 28.21
CA SER A 252 40.50 -31.35 29.10
C SER A 252 41.46 -32.02 30.09
N LEU A 253 41.13 -32.01 31.37
CA LEU A 253 41.88 -32.67 32.45
C LEU A 253 41.42 -34.13 32.64
N PRO A 254 42.22 -34.99 33.31
CA PRO A 254 41.83 -36.36 33.62
C PRO A 254 40.54 -36.48 34.46
N TYR A 255 39.86 -37.62 34.33
CA TYR A 255 38.55 -37.84 34.95
C TYR A 255 38.56 -37.84 36.49
N ALA A 256 37.57 -37.19 37.08
CA ALA A 256 37.26 -37.17 38.51
C ALA A 256 35.80 -37.59 38.79
N SER A 257 35.56 -38.38 39.83
CA SER A 257 34.22 -38.83 40.26
C SER A 257 33.45 -37.74 41.02
N GLU A 258 32.12 -37.80 40.97
CA GLU A 258 31.20 -36.80 41.53
C GLU A 258 29.86 -37.47 41.87
N THR A 259 29.11 -36.94 42.85
CA THR A 259 27.80 -37.47 43.27
C THR A 259 26.66 -36.59 42.81
N VAL A 260 25.68 -37.17 42.12
CA VAL A 260 24.53 -36.46 41.56
C VAL A 260 23.33 -36.40 42.50
N LYS A 261 22.50 -35.37 42.34
CA LYS A 261 21.32 -35.07 43.14
C LYS A 261 20.10 -35.85 42.62
N ASP A 262 19.38 -36.54 43.52
CA ASP A 262 18.11 -37.20 43.18
C ASP A 262 16.94 -36.19 43.20
N LEU A 263 16.03 -36.30 42.24
CA LEU A 263 15.04 -35.29 41.86
C LEU A 263 13.66 -35.97 41.62
N ARG A 264 13.14 -36.69 42.63
CA ARG A 264 11.93 -37.57 42.56
C ARG A 264 11.14 -37.56 43.92
N MET A 265 9.88 -38.05 43.99
CA MET A 265 8.90 -37.66 45.07
C MET A 265 7.82 -38.71 45.50
N SER A 266 6.77 -38.43 46.32
CA SER A 266 5.97 -39.51 47.03
C SER A 266 4.63 -39.26 47.87
N ARG A 267 3.40 -39.47 47.30
CA ARG A 267 2.13 -40.19 47.82
C ARG A 267 0.97 -39.55 48.72
N SER A 268 -0.33 -39.99 48.54
CA SER A 268 -1.64 -39.26 48.89
C SER A 268 -3.07 -40.01 48.92
N LEU A 269 -4.27 -39.29 48.90
CA LEU A 269 -5.77 -39.62 48.73
C LEU A 269 -6.68 -38.32 48.44
N ASP A 270 -8.02 -38.10 48.16
CA ASP A 270 -9.31 -38.75 47.65
C ASP A 270 -10.46 -37.68 47.22
N ALA A 271 -11.55 -37.91 46.40
CA ALA A 271 -12.35 -36.83 45.64
C ALA A 271 -13.91 -36.85 45.29
N GLN A 272 -14.35 -35.94 44.34
CA GLN A 272 -15.51 -35.90 43.31
C GLN A 272 -16.86 -35.12 43.62
N LYS A 273 -17.74 -34.49 42.74
CA LYS A 273 -17.91 -34.05 41.27
C LYS A 273 -19.18 -33.09 41.02
N HIS A 274 -19.49 -32.52 39.80
CA HIS A 274 -20.36 -31.27 39.53
C HIS A 274 -21.16 -31.07 38.14
N PHE A 275 -21.86 -29.90 37.88
CA PHE A 275 -22.76 -29.50 36.70
C PHE A 275 -22.81 -27.97 36.21
N SER A 276 -23.67 -27.52 35.23
CA SER A 276 -23.72 -26.14 34.55
C SER A 276 -25.05 -25.62 33.81
N GLU A 277 -25.04 -24.46 33.05
CA GLU A 277 -26.15 -23.67 32.33
C GLU A 277 -25.98 -23.54 30.75
N GLN A 278 -26.92 -22.97 29.94
CA GLN A 278 -26.93 -22.89 28.42
C GLN A 278 -27.37 -21.55 27.70
N LYS A 279 -27.24 -21.47 26.34
CA LYS A 279 -27.70 -20.41 25.36
C LYS A 279 -28.02 -21.02 23.95
N ASN A 280 -28.91 -20.45 23.09
CA ASN A 280 -29.35 -21.07 21.81
C ASN A 280 -29.65 -20.10 20.62
N ILE A 281 -29.57 -20.59 19.37
CA ILE A 281 -30.09 -19.94 18.14
C ILE A 281 -30.98 -20.94 17.39
N SER A 282 -31.97 -20.50 16.61
CA SER A 282 -32.88 -21.38 15.87
C SER A 282 -33.35 -20.78 14.52
N LEU A 283 -33.63 -21.66 13.55
CA LEU A 283 -34.33 -21.33 12.31
C LEU A 283 -35.79 -21.73 12.42
N VAL A 284 -36.71 -20.92 11.88
CA VAL A 284 -38.14 -21.21 11.85
C VAL A 284 -38.66 -20.99 10.43
N ALA A 285 -39.17 -22.05 9.80
CA ALA A 285 -39.72 -21.98 8.45
C ALA A 285 -41.10 -21.32 8.42
N SER A 286 -41.49 -20.78 7.27
CA SER A 286 -42.81 -20.23 7.00
C SER A 286 -43.93 -21.22 7.39
N GLY A 287 -44.88 -20.74 8.18
CA GLY A 287 -46.00 -21.54 8.69
C GLY A 287 -45.65 -22.51 9.83
N GLN A 288 -44.37 -22.68 10.19
CA GLN A 288 -43.96 -23.51 11.32
C GLN A 288 -44.11 -22.74 12.63
N ALA A 289 -44.79 -23.36 13.62
CA ALA A 289 -44.91 -22.78 14.95
C ALA A 289 -43.65 -23.05 15.79
N PHE A 290 -42.98 -21.99 16.23
CA PHE A 290 -41.95 -22.05 17.28
C PHE A 290 -42.55 -21.59 18.62
N THR A 291 -42.17 -22.24 19.73
CA THR A 291 -42.76 -21.99 21.06
C THR A 291 -41.65 -21.82 22.10
N ILE A 292 -41.81 -20.84 23.00
CA ILE A 292 -40.92 -20.54 24.12
C ILE A 292 -41.74 -20.68 25.41
N GLU A 293 -41.22 -21.42 26.39
CA GLU A 293 -41.99 -21.83 27.58
C GLU A 293 -42.14 -20.73 28.64
N ASP A 294 -41.14 -19.84 28.77
CA ASP A 294 -41.19 -18.68 29.68
C ASP A 294 -40.51 -17.44 29.07
N ILE A 295 -41.31 -16.46 28.67
CA ILE A 295 -40.81 -15.16 28.17
C ILE A 295 -40.33 -14.21 29.28
N THR A 296 -40.52 -14.53 30.56
CA THR A 296 -40.10 -13.66 31.68
C THR A 296 -38.61 -13.81 32.02
N THR A 297 -38.01 -14.97 31.73
CA THR A 297 -36.57 -15.23 31.88
C THR A 297 -35.80 -15.27 30.56
N ALA A 298 -36.48 -15.47 29.43
CA ALA A 298 -35.87 -15.46 28.10
C ALA A 298 -35.54 -14.04 27.58
N LYS A 299 -34.58 -13.97 26.65
CA LYS A 299 -34.35 -12.80 25.77
C LYS A 299 -34.36 -13.27 24.33
N ILE A 300 -34.99 -12.51 23.43
CA ILE A 300 -35.36 -12.97 22.09
C ILE A 300 -35.14 -11.85 21.07
N GLU A 301 -34.63 -12.18 19.88
CA GLU A 301 -34.58 -11.29 18.71
C GLU A 301 -34.94 -12.06 17.43
N VAL A 302 -35.66 -11.40 16.50
CA VAL A 302 -36.12 -11.96 15.21
C VAL A 302 -35.44 -11.24 14.03
N TYR A 303 -34.80 -12.02 13.16
CA TYR A 303 -34.31 -11.57 11.85
C TYR A 303 -35.13 -12.21 10.73
N ASP A 304 -35.90 -11.38 10.03
CA ASP A 304 -36.92 -11.80 9.05
C ASP A 304 -36.85 -11.05 7.71
N SER A 305 -35.81 -10.25 7.51
CA SER A 305 -35.64 -9.40 6.33
C SER A 305 -34.17 -9.02 6.11
N LEU A 306 -33.78 -8.77 4.86
CA LEU A 306 -32.43 -8.31 4.51
C LEU A 306 -32.08 -6.99 5.21
N ALA A 307 -33.07 -6.11 5.44
CA ALA A 307 -32.89 -4.90 6.24
C ALA A 307 -32.51 -5.21 7.69
N SER A 308 -33.16 -6.18 8.35
CA SER A 308 -32.83 -6.58 9.73
C SER A 308 -31.41 -7.15 9.84
N VAL A 309 -30.98 -7.99 8.89
CA VAL A 309 -29.62 -8.56 8.88
C VAL A 309 -28.56 -7.51 8.51
N TYR A 310 -28.85 -6.60 7.58
CA TYR A 310 -27.97 -5.47 7.27
C TYR A 310 -27.71 -4.60 8.52
N ARG A 311 -28.72 -4.36 9.36
CA ARG A 311 -28.55 -3.66 10.65
C ARG A 311 -27.67 -4.45 11.63
N LEU A 312 -27.81 -5.78 11.71
CA LEU A 312 -26.93 -6.60 12.54
C LEU A 312 -25.48 -6.51 12.06
N LEU A 313 -25.24 -6.73 10.76
CA LEU A 313 -23.90 -6.72 10.18
C LEU A 313 -23.21 -5.36 10.32
N THR A 314 -23.92 -4.26 10.06
CA THR A 314 -23.38 -2.89 10.26
C THR A 314 -23.20 -2.49 11.73
N THR A 315 -23.92 -3.14 12.66
CA THR A 315 -23.72 -2.98 14.11
C THR A 315 -22.49 -3.75 14.60
N LEU A 316 -22.25 -4.94 14.05
CA LEU A 316 -21.06 -5.76 14.31
C LEU A 316 -19.80 -5.18 13.66
N ASN A 317 -19.93 -4.55 12.49
CA ASN A 317 -18.85 -3.93 11.76
C ASN A 317 -19.33 -2.68 10.99
N ALA A 318 -19.00 -1.50 11.52
CA ALA A 318 -19.37 -0.20 10.96
C ALA A 318 -18.49 0.20 9.76
N ASP A 319 -18.37 -0.68 8.75
CA ASP A 319 -17.67 -0.40 7.51
C ASP A 319 -18.41 0.71 6.72
N PRO A 320 -17.75 1.85 6.39
CA PRO A 320 -18.42 2.97 5.72
C PRO A 320 -18.97 2.62 4.33
N ASN A 321 -18.43 1.60 3.67
CA ASN A 321 -18.92 1.16 2.36
C ASN A 321 -20.31 0.54 2.48
N MET A 322 -20.65 -0.12 3.60
CA MET A 322 -22.02 -0.62 3.82
C MET A 322 -23.04 0.51 3.80
N ALA A 323 -22.71 1.64 4.45
CA ALA A 323 -23.59 2.82 4.48
C ALA A 323 -23.73 3.48 3.10
N GLU A 324 -22.66 3.53 2.29
CA GLU A 324 -22.73 4.00 0.90
C GLU A 324 -23.59 3.08 0.03
N PHE A 325 -23.50 1.75 0.22
CA PHE A 325 -24.31 0.76 -0.49
C PHE A 325 -25.72 0.54 0.10
N GLY A 326 -26.13 1.28 1.12
CA GLY A 326 -27.46 1.14 1.74
C GLY A 326 -28.64 1.28 0.77
N PHE A 327 -28.42 1.87 -0.41
CA PHE A 327 -29.38 1.93 -1.52
C PHE A 327 -29.89 0.55 -1.96
N ILE A 328 -29.11 -0.54 -1.80
CA ILE A 328 -29.50 -1.89 -2.21
C ILE A 328 -30.80 -2.37 -1.53
N LEU A 329 -31.06 -1.94 -0.29
CA LEU A 329 -32.26 -2.33 0.46
C LEU A 329 -33.55 -1.81 -0.18
N ASN A 330 -33.47 -0.73 -0.97
CA ASN A 330 -34.61 -0.15 -1.69
C ASN A 330 -34.60 -0.48 -3.19
N TRP A 331 -33.64 -1.28 -3.67
CA TRP A 331 -33.46 -1.60 -5.09
C TRP A 331 -34.73 -2.09 -5.81
N PRO A 332 -35.60 -2.96 -5.23
CA PRO A 332 -36.83 -3.38 -5.89
C PRO A 332 -37.79 -2.24 -6.26
N ASN A 333 -37.77 -1.15 -5.49
CA ASN A 333 -38.69 0.00 -5.65
C ASN A 333 -38.15 1.07 -6.62
N MET A 334 -36.90 0.96 -7.06
CA MET A 334 -36.22 1.94 -7.91
C MET A 334 -36.65 1.84 -9.38
N LYS A 335 -36.67 2.99 -10.06
CA LYS A 335 -36.99 3.05 -11.49
C LYS A 335 -35.81 2.53 -12.32
N GLN A 336 -36.06 1.97 -13.52
CA GLN A 336 -35.00 1.38 -14.35
C GLN A 336 -33.82 2.33 -14.61
N LYS A 337 -34.09 3.62 -14.86
CA LYS A 337 -33.05 4.65 -15.06
C LYS A 337 -32.24 4.95 -13.79
N GLU A 338 -32.88 4.90 -12.63
CA GLU A 338 -32.24 5.09 -11.33
C GLU A 338 -31.31 3.90 -11.01
N LYS A 339 -31.77 2.67 -11.26
CA LYS A 339 -30.95 1.45 -11.23
C LYS A 339 -29.75 1.54 -12.17
N GLN A 340 -29.94 2.03 -13.40
CA GLN A 340 -28.86 2.21 -14.38
C GLN A 340 -27.80 3.21 -13.91
N THR A 341 -28.19 4.38 -13.40
CA THR A 341 -27.23 5.37 -12.88
C THR A 341 -26.52 4.90 -11.60
N LEU A 342 -27.24 4.27 -10.66
CA LEU A 342 -26.61 3.67 -9.47
C LEU A 342 -25.63 2.56 -9.84
N TYR A 343 -26.01 1.65 -10.74
CA TYR A 343 -25.13 0.61 -11.24
C TYR A 343 -23.91 1.20 -11.96
N SER A 344 -24.08 2.25 -12.77
CA SER A 344 -22.98 2.94 -13.47
C SER A 344 -21.94 3.57 -12.52
N LYS A 345 -22.34 3.91 -11.29
CA LYS A 345 -21.45 4.42 -10.24
C LYS A 345 -20.86 3.31 -9.35
N TYR A 346 -21.63 2.26 -9.08
CA TYR A 346 -21.33 1.23 -8.08
C TYR A 346 -21.01 -0.16 -8.64
N ALA A 347 -20.72 -0.27 -9.94
CA ALA A 347 -20.34 -1.54 -10.58
C ALA A 347 -19.07 -2.14 -9.96
N CYS A 348 -19.24 -3.27 -9.28
CA CYS A 348 -18.21 -4.07 -8.62
C CYS A 348 -18.70 -5.53 -8.46
N HIS A 349 -17.83 -6.43 -8.01
CA HIS A 349 -18.10 -7.84 -7.77
C HIS A 349 -19.26 -8.06 -6.77
N GLU A 350 -19.28 -7.29 -5.69
CA GLU A 350 -20.29 -7.33 -4.64
C GLU A 350 -21.69 -7.02 -5.19
N LEU A 351 -21.82 -5.92 -5.95
CA LEU A 351 -23.08 -5.51 -6.55
C LEU A 351 -23.50 -6.44 -7.70
N ASN A 352 -22.55 -6.88 -8.53
CA ASN A 352 -22.83 -7.81 -9.63
C ASN A 352 -23.42 -9.12 -9.11
N PHE A 353 -22.85 -9.69 -8.04
CA PHE A 353 -23.33 -10.93 -7.43
C PHE A 353 -24.63 -10.73 -6.64
N PHE A 354 -24.78 -9.61 -5.91
CA PHE A 354 -26.04 -9.26 -5.26
C PHE A 354 -27.19 -9.14 -6.27
N LEU A 355 -26.97 -8.45 -7.39
CA LEU A 355 -27.98 -8.29 -8.44
C LEU A 355 -28.21 -9.58 -9.24
N PHE A 356 -27.19 -10.41 -9.47
CA PHE A 356 -27.37 -11.77 -10.00
C PHE A 356 -28.36 -12.60 -9.16
N LYS A 357 -28.32 -12.45 -7.83
CA LYS A 357 -29.24 -13.14 -6.92
C LYS A 357 -30.59 -12.45 -6.72
N LYS A 358 -30.63 -11.12 -6.61
CA LYS A 358 -31.81 -10.37 -6.15
C LYS A 358 -32.52 -9.53 -7.23
N ASP A 359 -31.90 -9.34 -8.39
CA ASP A 359 -32.56 -8.81 -9.61
C ASP A 359 -32.01 -9.52 -10.87
N PRO A 360 -32.30 -10.83 -11.06
CA PRO A 360 -31.73 -11.61 -12.16
C PRO A 360 -32.09 -11.05 -13.54
N LYS A 361 -33.20 -10.30 -13.65
CA LYS A 361 -33.62 -9.64 -14.88
C LYS A 361 -32.70 -8.47 -15.21
N PHE A 362 -32.47 -7.53 -14.28
CA PHE A 362 -31.51 -6.44 -14.50
C PHE A 362 -30.09 -7.00 -14.74
N PHE A 363 -29.72 -8.08 -14.06
CA PHE A 363 -28.46 -8.76 -14.31
C PHE A 363 -28.37 -9.29 -15.77
N ALA A 364 -29.39 -9.99 -16.26
CA ALA A 364 -29.37 -10.55 -17.62
C ALA A 364 -29.45 -9.47 -18.72
N GLU A 365 -30.26 -8.42 -18.53
CA GLU A 365 -30.48 -7.36 -19.53
C GLU A 365 -29.35 -6.32 -19.58
N VAL A 366 -28.70 -6.02 -18.44
CA VAL A 366 -27.68 -4.96 -18.35
C VAL A 366 -26.30 -5.53 -18.00
N ILE A 367 -26.19 -6.28 -16.90
CA ILE A 367 -24.89 -6.64 -16.32
C ILE A 367 -24.16 -7.70 -17.16
N LYS A 368 -24.80 -8.82 -17.52
CA LYS A 368 -24.16 -9.90 -18.30
C LYS A 368 -23.62 -9.44 -19.66
N PRO A 369 -24.38 -8.70 -20.52
CA PRO A 369 -23.84 -8.20 -21.78
C PRO A 369 -22.75 -7.13 -21.59
N TYR A 370 -22.85 -6.29 -20.55
CA TYR A 370 -21.81 -5.32 -20.20
C TYR A 370 -20.51 -6.03 -19.79
N LEU A 371 -20.59 -6.91 -18.78
CA LEU A 371 -19.47 -7.63 -18.18
C LEU A 371 -18.68 -8.50 -19.18
N LYS A 372 -19.35 -9.00 -20.22
CA LYS A 372 -18.68 -9.76 -21.31
C LYS A 372 -17.56 -8.96 -21.97
N ASN A 373 -17.67 -7.63 -22.03
CA ASN A 373 -16.68 -6.72 -22.60
C ASN A 373 -15.44 -6.51 -21.71
N LYS A 374 -15.47 -6.92 -20.43
CA LYS A 374 -14.36 -6.70 -19.49
C LYS A 374 -13.07 -7.35 -20.00
N LYS A 375 -11.97 -6.58 -20.08
CA LYS A 375 -10.68 -7.04 -20.59
C LYS A 375 -10.12 -8.20 -19.74
N ASP A 376 -9.83 -7.91 -18.49
CA ASP A 376 -9.21 -8.85 -17.55
C ASP A 376 -10.29 -9.41 -16.61
N LYS A 377 -10.77 -10.63 -16.93
CA LYS A 377 -11.85 -11.32 -16.20
C LYS A 377 -11.30 -12.17 -15.05
N THR A 378 -11.71 -11.84 -13.82
CA THR A 378 -11.43 -12.62 -12.60
C THR A 378 -12.21 -13.94 -12.57
N PHE A 379 -12.03 -14.73 -11.52
CA PHE A 379 -12.89 -15.89 -11.24
C PHE A 379 -14.38 -15.51 -11.23
N LEU A 380 -14.77 -14.50 -10.45
CA LEU A 380 -16.19 -14.16 -10.29
C LEU A 380 -16.80 -13.59 -11.58
N ASP A 381 -16.03 -12.83 -12.38
CA ASP A 381 -16.51 -12.37 -13.69
C ASP A 381 -16.86 -13.56 -14.60
N ARG A 382 -16.01 -14.59 -14.63
CA ARG A 382 -16.20 -15.81 -15.44
C ARG A 382 -17.38 -16.63 -14.95
N TRP A 383 -17.50 -16.79 -13.63
CA TRP A 383 -18.63 -17.48 -12.99
C TRP A 383 -19.97 -16.79 -13.29
N LEU A 384 -20.02 -15.45 -13.25
CA LEU A 384 -21.19 -14.64 -13.61
C LEU A 384 -21.50 -14.69 -15.13
N LEU A 385 -20.48 -14.90 -15.96
CA LEU A 385 -20.62 -15.00 -17.41
C LEU A 385 -21.03 -16.40 -17.90
N ASP A 386 -20.91 -17.43 -17.07
CA ASP A 386 -21.07 -18.85 -17.46
C ASP A 386 -19.93 -19.32 -18.41
N ASP A 387 -18.72 -18.77 -18.20
CA ASP A 387 -17.47 -19.18 -18.86
C ASP A 387 -16.93 -20.50 -18.23
N ASP A 388 -16.07 -21.24 -18.95
CA ASP A 388 -15.39 -22.43 -18.41
C ASP A 388 -14.51 -22.11 -17.18
N LEU A 389 -14.73 -22.86 -16.09
CA LEU A 389 -14.04 -22.72 -14.81
C LEU A 389 -13.12 -23.90 -14.45
N GLN A 390 -12.96 -24.92 -15.30
CA GLN A 390 -12.17 -26.14 -14.99
C GLN A 390 -10.72 -25.83 -14.58
N SER A 391 -10.13 -24.76 -15.13
CA SER A 391 -8.78 -24.30 -14.77
C SER A 391 -8.64 -23.80 -13.33
N PHE A 392 -9.75 -23.48 -12.64
CA PHE A 392 -9.77 -23.07 -11.24
C PHE A 392 -9.76 -24.24 -10.25
N LEU A 393 -9.97 -25.49 -10.70
CA LEU A 393 -9.75 -26.69 -9.87
C LEU A 393 -8.27 -27.07 -9.74
N GLN A 394 -7.38 -26.49 -10.54
CA GLN A 394 -5.93 -26.73 -10.42
C GLN A 394 -5.42 -26.18 -9.07
N PRO A 395 -4.58 -26.90 -8.31
CA PRO A 395 -4.18 -26.52 -6.94
C PRO A 395 -3.71 -25.07 -6.77
N TRP A 396 -2.93 -24.56 -7.72
CA TRP A 396 -2.44 -23.19 -7.70
C TRP A 396 -3.54 -22.13 -7.87
N SER A 397 -4.52 -22.40 -8.74
CA SER A 397 -5.68 -21.54 -8.96
C SER A 397 -6.66 -21.62 -7.78
N TYR A 398 -7.02 -22.83 -7.37
CA TYR A 398 -7.97 -23.09 -6.28
C TYR A 398 -7.48 -22.52 -4.95
N GLY A 399 -6.18 -22.66 -4.66
CA GLY A 399 -5.56 -22.12 -3.46
C GLY A 399 -5.63 -20.59 -3.35
N ARG A 400 -5.76 -19.86 -4.48
CA ARG A 400 -5.91 -18.39 -4.50
C ARG A 400 -7.35 -17.92 -4.29
N LEU A 401 -8.35 -18.75 -4.59
CA LEU A 401 -9.77 -18.41 -4.40
C LEU A 401 -10.11 -18.25 -2.91
N ASN A 402 -10.95 -17.28 -2.58
CA ASN A 402 -11.54 -17.13 -1.24
C ASN A 402 -12.66 -18.15 -0.97
N VAL A 403 -13.13 -18.25 0.28
CA VAL A 403 -14.08 -19.30 0.67
C VAL A 403 -15.38 -19.27 -0.15
N VAL A 404 -15.88 -18.08 -0.47
CA VAL A 404 -17.11 -17.90 -1.25
C VAL A 404 -16.86 -18.32 -2.69
N GLU A 405 -15.74 -17.90 -3.28
CA GLU A 405 -15.36 -18.28 -4.64
C GLU A 405 -15.20 -19.81 -4.80
N ARG A 406 -14.61 -20.50 -3.82
CA ARG A 406 -14.54 -21.99 -3.80
C ARG A 406 -15.92 -22.63 -3.76
N ILE A 407 -16.84 -22.14 -2.92
CA ILE A 407 -18.21 -22.65 -2.85
C ILE A 407 -18.97 -22.38 -4.16
N LEU A 408 -18.77 -21.21 -4.79
CA LEU A 408 -19.37 -20.88 -6.08
C LEU A 408 -18.85 -21.77 -7.22
N LEU A 409 -17.54 -22.06 -7.26
CA LEU A 409 -16.93 -23.02 -8.19
C LEU A 409 -17.56 -24.41 -8.05
N ALA A 410 -17.66 -24.91 -6.81
CA ALA A 410 -18.21 -26.23 -6.51
C ALA A 410 -19.73 -26.35 -6.71
N ARG A 411 -20.46 -25.23 -6.69
CA ARG A 411 -21.88 -25.14 -7.06
C ARG A 411 -22.11 -25.04 -8.57
N HIS A 412 -21.08 -24.73 -9.37
CA HIS A 412 -21.15 -24.66 -10.83
C HIS A 412 -20.66 -25.96 -11.50
N ILE A 413 -19.56 -26.55 -11.02
CA ILE A 413 -19.03 -27.81 -11.57
C ILE A 413 -19.72 -29.01 -10.92
N GLN A 414 -20.33 -29.87 -11.74
CA GLN A 414 -20.99 -31.09 -11.27
C GLN A 414 -20.01 -32.05 -10.60
N GLY A 415 -20.37 -32.57 -9.42
CA GLY A 415 -19.56 -33.52 -8.64
C GLY A 415 -18.69 -32.88 -7.55
N GLU A 416 -18.33 -31.60 -7.68
CA GLU A 416 -17.41 -30.92 -6.74
C GLU A 416 -18.05 -30.54 -5.40
N GLY A 417 -19.36 -30.27 -5.39
CA GLY A 417 -20.12 -29.83 -4.21
C GLY A 417 -19.80 -30.58 -2.91
N PRO A 418 -19.89 -31.93 -2.84
CA PRO A 418 -19.57 -32.70 -1.64
C PRO A 418 -18.10 -32.60 -1.19
N ALA A 419 -17.16 -32.51 -2.13
CA ALA A 419 -15.73 -32.39 -1.83
C ALA A 419 -15.40 -31.03 -1.22
N THR A 420 -15.90 -29.94 -1.82
CA THR A 420 -15.73 -28.59 -1.28
C THR A 420 -16.52 -28.38 0.01
N ALA A 421 -17.75 -28.89 0.13
CA ALA A 421 -18.53 -28.84 1.38
C ALA A 421 -17.77 -29.51 2.54
N ARG A 422 -17.16 -30.68 2.27
CA ARG A 422 -16.27 -31.35 3.21
C ARG A 422 -15.04 -30.50 3.54
N LEU A 423 -14.35 -29.93 2.55
CA LEU A 423 -13.19 -29.06 2.77
C LEU A 423 -13.53 -27.86 3.64
N ILE A 424 -14.63 -27.14 3.36
CA ILE A 424 -15.00 -25.93 4.11
C ILE A 424 -15.36 -26.31 5.55
N LYS A 425 -16.10 -27.40 5.78
CA LYS A 425 -16.30 -27.92 7.14
C LYS A 425 -14.96 -28.23 7.81
N GLU A 426 -14.11 -29.02 7.18
CA GLU A 426 -12.83 -29.46 7.75
C GLU A 426 -11.86 -28.30 8.05
N LEU A 427 -11.96 -27.19 7.32
CA LEU A 427 -11.26 -25.94 7.62
C LEU A 427 -11.94 -25.13 8.74
N ASN A 428 -13.27 -25.16 8.86
CA ASN A 428 -13.97 -24.55 9.99
C ASN A 428 -13.66 -25.28 11.31
N ASP A 429 -13.60 -26.62 11.26
CA ASP A 429 -13.21 -27.50 12.37
C ASP A 429 -11.80 -27.18 12.91
N MET A 430 -10.93 -26.54 12.11
CA MET A 430 -9.59 -26.09 12.55
C MET A 430 -9.63 -24.83 13.41
N ILE A 431 -10.72 -24.06 13.39
CA ILE A 431 -10.88 -22.85 14.19
C ILE A 431 -11.32 -23.25 15.62
N PRO A 432 -10.53 -22.98 16.67
CA PRO A 432 -10.95 -23.30 18.03
C PRO A 432 -12.19 -22.49 18.42
N PRO A 433 -13.23 -23.13 19.00
CA PRO A 433 -14.39 -22.41 19.52
C PRO A 433 -13.98 -21.34 20.52
N ASN A 434 -14.49 -20.12 20.34
CA ASN A 434 -14.24 -18.99 21.24
C ASN A 434 -15.58 -18.58 21.90
N PRO A 435 -15.86 -19.05 23.14
CA PRO A 435 -17.10 -18.74 23.84
C PRO A 435 -17.29 -17.25 24.11
N GLU A 436 -16.23 -16.47 24.30
CA GLU A 436 -16.32 -15.02 24.53
C GLU A 436 -16.77 -14.30 23.26
N ARG A 437 -16.18 -14.64 22.10
CA ARG A 437 -16.60 -14.10 20.80
C ARG A 437 -18.03 -14.54 20.46
N PHE A 438 -18.39 -15.80 20.67
CA PHE A 438 -19.77 -16.27 20.50
C PHE A 438 -20.73 -15.48 21.38
N ASN A 439 -20.41 -15.30 22.67
CA ASN A 439 -21.19 -14.49 23.59
C ASN A 439 -21.31 -13.03 23.14
N GLN A 440 -20.24 -12.42 22.62
CA GLN A 440 -20.26 -11.05 22.09
C GLN A 440 -21.18 -10.93 20.86
N LEU A 441 -21.05 -11.83 19.88
CA LEU A 441 -21.90 -11.85 18.69
C LEU A 441 -23.38 -12.05 19.08
N PHE A 442 -23.64 -13.05 19.93
CA PHE A 442 -24.98 -13.40 20.39
C PHE A 442 -25.63 -12.28 21.22
N ASP A 443 -24.92 -11.75 22.22
CA ASP A 443 -25.41 -10.66 23.09
C ASP A 443 -25.44 -9.30 22.36
N THR A 444 -24.92 -9.20 21.13
CA THR A 444 -25.12 -8.05 20.22
C THR A 444 -26.34 -8.26 19.34
N ALA A 445 -26.51 -9.45 18.76
CA ALA A 445 -27.71 -9.81 18.01
C ALA A 445 -28.98 -9.64 18.86
N VAL A 446 -29.00 -10.18 20.08
CA VAL A 446 -30.13 -10.04 21.04
C VAL A 446 -30.39 -8.59 21.51
N LYS A 447 -29.63 -7.59 21.02
CA LYS A 447 -29.86 -6.16 21.26
C LYS A 447 -30.18 -5.35 19.98
N GLY A 448 -30.30 -5.99 18.82
CA GLY A 448 -30.45 -5.30 17.53
C GLY A 448 -31.65 -4.36 17.45
N SER A 449 -32.77 -4.74 18.07
CA SER A 449 -34.02 -4.00 18.14
C SER A 449 -34.11 -2.99 19.30
N ALA A 450 -33.13 -2.91 20.20
CA ALA A 450 -33.20 -2.11 21.45
C ALA A 450 -33.19 -0.57 21.26
N LEU A 451 -33.29 -0.08 20.02
CA LEU A 451 -33.46 1.32 19.65
C LEU A 451 -34.70 1.56 18.75
N GLU A 452 -35.46 0.51 18.40
CA GLU A 452 -36.75 0.66 17.72
C GLU A 452 -37.84 0.99 18.76
N THR A 453 -38.69 1.97 18.47
CA THR A 453 -39.65 2.54 19.44
C THR A 453 -41.04 1.90 19.39
N ASP A 454 -41.19 0.79 18.66
CA ASP A 454 -42.46 0.09 18.48
C ASP A 454 -42.30 -1.40 18.81
N ASP A 455 -43.09 -1.86 19.78
CA ASP A 455 -43.11 -3.26 20.25
C ASP A 455 -43.87 -4.13 19.22
N ARG A 456 -43.18 -4.38 18.10
CA ARG A 456 -43.68 -4.99 16.85
C ARG A 456 -44.17 -6.44 17.01
N LEU A 457 -43.76 -7.12 18.08
CA LEU A 457 -44.13 -8.51 18.37
C LEU A 457 -44.92 -8.64 19.70
N GLY A 458 -45.15 -7.54 20.42
CA GLY A 458 -45.92 -7.52 21.67
C GLY A 458 -45.17 -8.03 22.90
N PHE A 459 -43.84 -8.16 22.84
CA PHE A 459 -43.00 -8.73 23.89
C PHE A 459 -43.07 -7.91 25.18
N GLU A 460 -42.82 -6.59 25.10
CA GLU A 460 -42.81 -5.73 26.29
C GLU A 460 -44.22 -5.64 26.88
N LYS A 461 -45.25 -5.55 26.03
CA LYS A 461 -46.66 -5.52 26.46
C LYS A 461 -47.06 -6.83 27.16
N ALA A 462 -46.61 -7.99 26.68
CA ALA A 462 -46.90 -9.28 27.28
C ALA A 462 -46.16 -9.51 28.60
N ALA A 463 -44.85 -9.31 28.65
CA ALA A 463 -44.05 -9.53 29.87
C ALA A 463 -44.51 -8.61 31.04
N ASN A 464 -44.88 -7.37 30.75
CA ASN A 464 -45.45 -6.44 31.73
C ASN A 464 -46.90 -6.78 32.15
N ALA A 465 -47.64 -7.58 31.38
CA ALA A 465 -48.98 -8.05 31.74
C ALA A 465 -48.96 -9.33 32.60
N ILE A 466 -47.94 -10.18 32.42
CA ILE A 466 -47.77 -11.44 33.17
C ILE A 466 -47.11 -11.18 34.53
N SER A 467 -46.26 -10.16 34.63
CA SER A 467 -45.61 -9.75 35.88
C SER A 467 -46.59 -9.02 36.82
N PRO A 468 -47.00 -9.60 37.96
CA PRO A 468 -47.87 -8.90 38.91
C PRO A 468 -47.14 -7.69 39.52
N LYS A 469 -47.81 -6.54 39.57
CA LYS A 469 -47.22 -5.29 40.11
C LYS A 469 -46.84 -5.43 41.59
N ALA A 470 -45.57 -5.73 41.84
CA ALA A 470 -44.92 -5.50 43.13
C ALA A 470 -44.80 -3.98 43.37
N MET A 471 -45.86 -3.40 43.93
CA MET A 471 -46.03 -1.95 44.09
C MET A 471 -45.16 -1.40 45.24
N LEU A 472 -43.86 -1.22 44.96
CA LEU A 472 -42.94 -0.50 45.85
C LEU A 472 -43.18 1.02 45.74
N PRO A 473 -43.24 1.76 46.87
CA PRO A 473 -43.79 3.12 46.89
C PRO A 473 -42.84 4.17 46.30
N SER A 474 -43.31 4.87 45.28
CA SER A 474 -42.60 5.94 44.56
C SER A 474 -42.51 7.26 45.32
N LYS A 475 -41.94 7.26 46.55
CA LYS A 475 -41.70 8.53 47.28
C LYS A 475 -40.63 8.54 48.39
N LEU A 476 -39.39 8.08 48.12
CA LEU A 476 -38.22 8.56 48.88
C LEU A 476 -36.86 8.32 48.20
N MET A 477 -36.45 9.20 47.28
CA MET A 477 -35.02 9.46 46.97
C MET A 477 -34.78 10.74 46.15
N SER A 478 -35.26 11.89 46.65
CA SER A 478 -34.82 13.20 46.19
C SER A 478 -33.61 13.68 46.98
N MET A 479 -32.52 12.90 46.96
CA MET A 479 -31.22 13.33 47.49
C MET A 479 -30.13 13.06 46.45
N SER A 480 -29.43 14.13 46.12
CA SER A 480 -28.27 14.26 45.26
C SER A 480 -27.45 12.97 45.10
N ALA A 481 -27.49 12.38 43.90
CA ALA A 481 -26.40 11.52 43.46
C ALA A 481 -25.12 12.38 43.46
N PRO A 482 -24.06 12.01 44.21
CA PRO A 482 -22.77 12.67 44.03
C PRO A 482 -22.32 12.41 42.59
N ALA A 483 -21.69 13.42 41.97
CA ALA A 483 -21.14 13.25 40.64
C ALA A 483 -20.16 12.06 40.63
N SER A 484 -20.25 11.19 39.63
CA SER A 484 -19.22 10.20 39.36
C SER A 484 -17.86 10.91 39.34
N PRO A 485 -16.86 10.47 40.12
CA PRO A 485 -15.52 10.99 39.96
C PRO A 485 -15.07 10.81 38.51
N PRO A 486 -14.23 11.70 37.96
CA PRO A 486 -13.47 11.33 36.77
C PRO A 486 -12.70 10.03 37.06
N PRO A 487 -12.40 9.20 36.04
CA PRO A 487 -11.49 8.09 36.24
C PRO A 487 -10.20 8.64 36.85
N PRO A 488 -9.59 7.95 37.83
CA PRO A 488 -8.36 8.44 38.44
C PRO A 488 -7.31 8.63 37.34
N PRO A 489 -6.55 9.75 37.35
CA PRO A 489 -5.31 9.76 36.57
C PRO A 489 -4.45 8.58 37.05
N PRO A 490 -3.71 7.89 36.17
CA PRO A 490 -2.81 6.84 36.60
C PRO A 490 -1.79 7.44 37.57
N ALA A 491 -1.93 7.13 38.85
CA ALA A 491 -0.97 7.52 39.87
C ALA A 491 0.36 6.83 39.52
N PRO A 492 1.49 7.56 39.50
CA PRO A 492 2.75 6.98 39.09
C PRO A 492 3.19 5.93 40.11
N SER A 493 3.46 4.72 39.62
CA SER A 493 4.31 3.76 40.34
C SER A 493 5.73 4.33 40.37
N MET A 494 6.04 5.11 41.41
CA MET A 494 7.43 5.28 41.81
C MET A 494 7.94 3.94 42.31
N GLU A 495 8.66 3.22 41.45
CA GLU A 495 9.90 2.62 41.91
C GLU A 495 11.01 3.62 41.59
N SER A 496 11.74 4.03 42.62
CA SER A 496 12.53 5.26 42.61
C SER A 496 13.91 5.07 42.00
N ALA A 497 14.11 5.59 40.80
CA ALA A 497 15.43 5.96 40.32
C ALA A 497 15.90 7.25 41.02
N PHE A 498 16.34 7.12 42.27
CA PHE A 498 17.46 7.90 42.79
C PHE A 498 18.67 6.96 42.80
N GLY A 499 19.87 7.36 42.40
CA GLY A 499 20.30 8.70 42.00
C GLY A 499 21.58 9.08 42.73
N ASP A 500 22.46 9.79 42.03
CA ASP A 500 23.54 10.63 42.55
C ASP A 500 24.62 9.98 43.45
N ASP A 501 25.80 9.80 42.88
CA ASP A 501 27.05 10.40 43.39
C ASP A 501 28.06 10.39 42.21
N GLU A 502 28.21 11.47 41.43
CA GLU A 502 28.98 12.68 41.75
C GLU A 502 30.46 12.42 42.10
N SER A 503 31.31 12.47 41.05
CA SER A 503 32.52 13.29 41.13
C SER A 503 32.55 14.17 39.87
N MET A 504 32.42 15.51 39.97
CA MET A 504 33.19 16.55 40.68
C MET A 504 34.39 17.11 39.89
N THR A 505 34.26 18.40 39.56
CA THR A 505 35.30 19.38 39.15
C THR A 505 35.94 19.28 37.75
N GLY A 506 35.72 20.34 36.94
CA GLY A 506 36.56 20.71 35.78
C GLY A 506 36.03 20.29 34.39
N GLY A 507 35.69 21.19 33.44
CA GLY A 507 35.46 22.63 33.55
C GLY A 507 36.15 23.51 32.49
N LYS A 508 35.51 23.67 31.30
CA LYS A 508 35.87 24.57 30.17
C LYS A 508 37.19 24.23 29.43
N GLY A 509 37.27 24.29 28.09
CA GLY A 509 36.27 24.60 27.04
C GLY A 509 36.95 24.48 25.65
N GLY A 510 36.28 24.67 24.51
CA GLY A 510 34.87 24.96 24.22
C GLY A 510 34.65 25.22 22.72
N ALA A 511 33.40 25.44 22.27
CA ALA A 511 32.97 25.61 20.85
C ALA A 511 33.17 24.36 19.96
N ALA A 512 32.42 24.10 18.87
CA ALA A 512 31.19 24.64 18.27
C ALA A 512 30.74 23.66 17.13
N ASP A 513 29.53 23.65 16.56
CA ASP A 513 28.18 24.08 16.96
C ASP A 513 27.15 23.52 15.92
N GLN A 514 25.85 23.51 16.27
CA GLN A 514 24.67 23.37 15.38
C GLN A 514 24.35 22.01 14.67
N PRO A 515 23.07 21.79 14.22
CA PRO A 515 22.47 20.45 14.18
C PRO A 515 21.72 20.09 12.88
N MET A 516 20.93 19.00 12.89
CA MET A 516 19.92 18.65 11.88
C MET A 516 18.56 18.26 12.52
N PRO A 517 17.42 18.38 11.80
CA PRO A 517 16.11 18.60 12.42
C PRO A 517 15.21 17.35 12.57
N ALA A 518 14.27 17.42 13.52
CA ALA A 518 13.24 16.41 13.73
C ALA A 518 11.91 16.75 13.02
N LYS A 519 11.24 15.73 12.45
CA LYS A 519 9.84 15.82 11.99
C LYS A 519 8.89 15.65 13.19
N LYS A 520 7.74 16.35 13.19
CA LYS A 520 6.56 15.98 13.99
C LYS A 520 5.27 16.04 13.16
N SER A 521 4.31 15.21 13.56
CA SER A 521 3.06 14.96 12.84
C SER A 521 1.93 15.93 13.20
N ARG A 522 0.87 15.88 12.39
CA ARG A 522 -0.51 16.24 12.79
C ARG A 522 -0.92 15.38 14.01
N MET A 523 -1.90 15.75 14.84
CA MET A 523 -3.06 16.58 14.54
C MET A 523 -3.62 17.24 15.82
N ALA A 524 -3.79 18.57 15.83
CA ALA A 524 -4.51 19.28 16.88
C ALA A 524 -5.02 20.65 16.40
N LYS A 525 -6.04 21.20 17.07
CA LYS A 525 -6.61 22.56 16.90
C LYS A 525 -7.32 22.86 15.56
N LEU A 526 -8.44 22.19 15.32
CA LEU A 526 -9.52 22.73 14.48
C LEU A 526 -10.37 23.72 15.31
N LYS A 527 -9.80 24.89 15.65
CA LYS A 527 -10.49 26.09 16.19
C LYS A 527 -9.52 27.29 16.25
N LYS A 528 -10.00 28.49 15.88
CA LYS A 528 -9.29 29.77 15.66
C LYS A 528 -8.46 29.88 14.36
N MET A 529 -9.15 30.17 13.24
CA MET A 529 -8.63 31.08 12.21
C MET A 529 -9.63 32.21 11.97
N ALA A 530 -9.62 33.18 12.88
CA ALA A 530 -10.25 34.48 12.71
C ALA A 530 -9.39 35.53 13.43
N ARG A 531 -9.11 36.64 12.73
CA ARG A 531 -8.19 37.76 13.08
C ARG A 531 -6.69 37.50 12.88
N ARG A 532 -6.03 38.56 12.35
CA ARG A 532 -4.59 38.86 12.26
C ARG A 532 -3.72 38.10 11.23
N SER A 533 -3.71 38.64 10.01
CA SER A 533 -2.47 39.03 9.32
C SER A 533 -2.69 40.38 8.62
N LYS A 534 -1.77 41.34 8.81
CA LYS A 534 -1.67 42.63 8.09
C LYS A 534 -0.32 43.28 8.44
N ALA A 535 0.31 43.97 7.48
CA ALA A 535 1.68 44.49 7.52
C ALA A 535 2.75 43.36 7.54
N ASP A 536 3.90 43.47 6.86
CA ASP A 536 4.43 44.51 5.95
C ASP A 536 4.61 43.91 4.52
N SER A 537 4.70 44.68 3.41
CA SER A 537 5.47 45.90 3.19
C SER A 537 4.81 46.98 2.31
N LYS A 538 5.46 48.16 2.27
CA LYS A 538 5.23 49.30 1.36
C LYS A 538 5.94 49.04 0.00
N GLU A 539 5.81 49.85 -1.08
CA GLU A 539 5.51 51.29 -1.23
C GLU A 539 4.54 51.64 -2.38
N GLU A 540 3.82 52.76 -2.18
CA GLU A 540 3.31 53.83 -3.08
C GLU A 540 2.94 53.52 -4.56
N LEU A 541 1.84 54.06 -5.13
CA LEU A 541 1.42 55.47 -5.07
C LEU A 541 -0.11 55.70 -4.90
N SER A 542 -0.51 56.98 -4.94
CA SER A 542 -1.82 57.50 -4.49
C SER A 542 -2.85 57.77 -5.60
N LEU A 543 -4.13 57.80 -5.19
CA LEU A 543 -5.09 58.85 -5.57
C LEU A 543 -6.28 58.89 -4.59
N GLN A 544 -6.93 60.04 -4.45
CA GLN A 544 -7.95 60.32 -3.43
C GLN A 544 -9.39 60.20 -3.97
N ALA A 545 -10.32 59.81 -3.11
CA ALA A 545 -11.75 60.11 -3.24
C ALA A 545 -12.34 60.41 -1.85
N THR A 546 -13.27 61.36 -1.79
CA THR A 546 -13.76 62.00 -0.56
C THR A 546 -14.73 61.15 0.27
N ARG A 547 -14.70 61.34 1.60
CA ARG A 547 -15.81 60.96 2.49
C ARG A 547 -16.99 61.90 2.31
N SER A 548 -18.19 61.39 2.58
CA SER A 548 -19.25 62.12 3.28
C SER A 548 -19.91 61.16 4.28
N GLU A 549 -20.33 61.69 5.43
CA GLU A 549 -21.00 60.94 6.50
C GLU A 549 -22.46 61.43 6.58
N ALA A 550 -23.41 60.53 6.89
CA ALA A 550 -24.80 60.89 7.19
C ALA A 550 -25.45 59.81 8.07
N ASP A 551 -25.46 60.07 9.38
CA ASP A 551 -26.45 59.73 10.41
C ASP A 551 -27.05 58.33 10.58
N ALA A 552 -27.41 58.06 11.84
CA ALA A 552 -28.07 56.85 12.29
C ALA A 552 -29.45 57.15 12.91
N VAL A 553 -30.44 56.31 12.61
CA VAL A 553 -31.68 56.17 13.38
C VAL A 553 -31.92 54.67 13.55
N GLY A 554 -32.14 54.22 14.78
CA GLY A 554 -32.36 52.79 15.10
C GLY A 554 -33.79 52.52 15.56
N VAL A 555 -34.38 51.43 15.06
CA VAL A 555 -35.68 50.90 15.52
C VAL A 555 -35.64 49.35 15.50
N GLU A 556 -35.84 48.77 16.69
CA GLU A 556 -36.40 47.45 17.05
C GLU A 556 -35.93 46.11 16.42
N GLU A 557 -36.10 45.04 17.23
CA GLU A 557 -35.72 43.65 16.89
C GLU A 557 -36.79 42.91 16.05
N GLY A 558 -36.68 42.99 14.72
CA GLY A 558 -37.49 42.18 13.79
C GLY A 558 -36.92 40.78 13.53
N ARG A 559 -37.25 39.78 14.36
CA ARG A 559 -36.67 38.41 14.30
C ARG A 559 -37.28 37.53 13.19
N LEU A 560 -36.91 37.72 11.92
CA LEU A 560 -37.37 36.91 10.77
C LEU A 560 -36.26 36.60 9.72
N ASP A 561 -36.41 35.45 9.07
CA ASP A 561 -35.80 35.00 7.79
C ASP A 561 -34.29 35.02 7.55
N GLY A 562 -33.57 34.10 8.20
CA GLY A 562 -32.25 33.64 7.73
C GLY A 562 -32.29 32.93 6.35
N ASN A 563 -33.40 32.29 6.00
CA ASN A 563 -33.52 31.52 4.74
C ASN A 563 -33.51 32.42 3.49
N PHE A 564 -34.14 33.60 3.52
CA PHE A 564 -34.17 34.50 2.37
C PHE A 564 -32.79 35.07 2.01
N ALA A 565 -31.92 35.29 3.00
CA ALA A 565 -30.55 35.73 2.77
C ALA A 565 -29.73 34.65 2.07
N MET A 566 -29.84 33.39 2.52
CA MET A 566 -29.10 32.27 1.94
C MET A 566 -29.63 31.89 0.54
N ALA A 567 -30.94 32.01 0.30
CA ALA A 567 -31.54 31.88 -1.03
C ALA A 567 -31.07 32.98 -2.00
N LYS A 568 -31.02 34.24 -1.56
CA LYS A 568 -30.49 35.35 -2.37
C LYS A 568 -28.99 35.22 -2.65
N ASP A 569 -28.19 34.70 -1.73
CA ASP A 569 -26.76 34.48 -1.97
C ASP A 569 -26.52 33.28 -2.91
N ASN A 570 -27.33 32.22 -2.80
CA ASN A 570 -27.31 31.12 -3.77
C ASN A 570 -27.77 31.55 -5.18
N LEU A 571 -28.80 32.40 -5.29
CA LEU A 571 -29.19 33.01 -6.57
C LEU A 571 -28.04 33.84 -7.17
N ARG A 572 -27.40 34.72 -6.38
CA ARG A 572 -26.22 35.48 -6.82
C ARG A 572 -25.05 34.58 -7.25
N ARG A 573 -24.87 33.41 -6.62
CA ARG A 573 -23.87 32.41 -7.01
C ARG A 573 -24.26 31.61 -8.27
N GLN A 574 -25.56 31.49 -8.57
CA GLN A 574 -26.05 30.94 -9.84
C GLN A 574 -25.94 31.97 -10.98
N GLU A 575 -26.10 33.26 -10.69
CA GLU A 575 -25.85 34.37 -11.62
C GLU A 575 -24.35 34.57 -11.89
N ALA A 576 -23.47 34.22 -10.94
CA ALA A 576 -22.01 34.33 -11.07
C ALA A 576 -21.41 33.23 -11.97
N ARG A 577 -21.39 33.49 -13.29
CA ARG A 577 -20.81 32.59 -14.31
C ARG A 577 -19.38 32.14 -13.95
N GLN A 578 -19.22 30.84 -13.70
CA GLN A 578 -17.96 30.21 -13.31
C GLN A 578 -16.99 30.17 -14.51
N LEU A 579 -15.97 31.02 -14.53
CA LEU A 579 -15.13 31.27 -15.71
C LEU A 579 -14.23 30.09 -16.11
N PHE A 580 -13.28 29.70 -15.25
CA PHE A 580 -12.29 28.68 -15.57
C PHE A 580 -12.10 27.69 -14.41
N ARG A 581 -12.45 26.42 -14.62
CA ARG A 581 -12.06 25.30 -13.75
C ARG A 581 -10.72 24.76 -14.23
N GLN A 582 -9.70 24.77 -13.37
CA GLN A 582 -8.40 24.16 -13.65
C GLN A 582 -8.55 22.66 -13.90
N LEU A 583 -7.76 22.10 -14.82
CA LEU A 583 -7.67 20.66 -15.02
C LEU A 583 -7.03 20.00 -13.78
N GLU A 584 -7.57 18.87 -13.36
CA GLU A 584 -7.10 18.16 -12.17
C GLU A 584 -5.78 17.41 -12.44
N LYS A 585 -5.11 16.93 -11.38
CA LYS A 585 -3.91 16.10 -11.55
C LYS A 585 -4.29 14.81 -12.28
N THR A 586 -3.41 14.33 -13.16
CA THR A 586 -3.49 12.98 -13.73
C THR A 586 -3.55 11.94 -12.61
N GLU A 587 -4.49 10.99 -12.71
CA GLU A 587 -4.60 9.88 -11.78
C GLU A 587 -4.31 8.54 -12.48
N GLU A 588 -3.96 7.52 -11.70
CA GLU A 588 -3.74 6.14 -12.14
C GLU A 588 -4.99 5.32 -11.84
N TRP A 589 -5.64 4.83 -12.90
CA TRP A 589 -6.92 4.13 -12.87
C TRP A 589 -6.75 2.64 -13.13
N VAL A 590 -7.52 1.80 -12.44
CA VAL A 590 -7.57 0.35 -12.65
C VAL A 590 -9.01 -0.18 -12.58
N GLU A 591 -9.21 -1.43 -13.00
CA GLU A 591 -10.52 -2.08 -13.00
C GLU A 591 -11.06 -2.26 -11.57
N ASN A 592 -12.33 -1.92 -11.36
CA ASN A 592 -13.06 -2.12 -10.11
C ASN A 592 -13.61 -3.56 -10.09
N ASN A 593 -12.86 -4.44 -9.45
CA ASN A 593 -13.27 -5.82 -9.18
C ASN A 593 -14.12 -5.81 -7.89
N TYR A 594 -13.53 -6.20 -6.76
CA TYR A 594 -14.04 -5.85 -5.44
C TYR A 594 -13.94 -4.34 -5.20
N TRP A 595 -14.95 -3.75 -4.55
CA TRP A 595 -15.14 -2.29 -4.44
C TRP A 595 -13.92 -1.58 -3.86
N HIS A 596 -13.26 -0.75 -4.68
CA HIS A 596 -12.08 0.04 -4.32
C HIS A 596 -10.95 -0.76 -3.64
N LEU A 597 -10.83 -2.04 -4.00
CA LEU A 597 -9.84 -2.95 -3.44
C LEU A 597 -8.78 -3.30 -4.51
N PRO A 598 -7.47 -3.00 -4.28
CA PRO A 598 -6.41 -3.36 -5.23
C PRO A 598 -6.32 -4.87 -5.48
N ILE A 599 -5.94 -5.26 -6.71
CA ILE A 599 -5.92 -6.66 -7.15
C ILE A 599 -4.96 -7.53 -6.33
N GLU A 600 -3.92 -6.92 -5.79
CA GLU A 600 -2.94 -7.53 -4.88
C GLU A 600 -3.54 -7.94 -3.52
N ARG A 601 -4.86 -7.75 -3.31
CA ARG A 601 -5.63 -8.25 -2.16
C ARG A 601 -6.73 -9.24 -2.52
N HIS A 602 -6.90 -9.63 -3.79
CA HIS A 602 -7.94 -10.57 -4.24
C HIS A 602 -7.46 -12.02 -4.08
N PHE A 603 -7.08 -12.38 -2.84
CA PHE A 603 -6.55 -13.68 -2.44
C PHE A 603 -7.48 -14.37 -1.44
N ALA A 604 -7.17 -15.63 -1.10
CA ALA A 604 -7.99 -16.47 -0.24
C ALA A 604 -8.35 -15.85 1.12
N ASP A 605 -7.45 -15.05 1.70
CA ASP A 605 -7.64 -14.39 3.00
C ASP A 605 -8.69 -13.27 3.00
N LEU A 606 -9.14 -12.81 1.82
CA LEU A 606 -10.16 -11.77 1.67
C LEU A 606 -11.49 -12.19 2.30
N ILE A 607 -11.90 -13.45 2.11
CA ILE A 607 -13.03 -14.04 2.83
C ILE A 607 -12.62 -15.44 3.26
N THR A 608 -12.35 -15.57 4.56
CA THR A 608 -11.93 -16.80 5.23
C THR A 608 -13.14 -17.64 5.65
N VAL A 609 -12.93 -18.94 5.88
CA VAL A 609 -13.95 -19.81 6.47
C VAL A 609 -14.46 -19.30 7.83
N ASN A 610 -15.74 -19.51 8.05
CA ASN A 610 -16.47 -19.40 9.31
C ASN A 610 -17.68 -20.36 9.23
N SER A 611 -18.49 -20.42 10.28
CA SER A 611 -19.62 -21.35 10.36
C SER A 611 -20.74 -20.98 9.38
N PHE A 612 -20.94 -19.70 9.06
CA PHE A 612 -21.89 -19.25 8.04
C PHE A 612 -21.51 -19.76 6.63
N TRP A 613 -20.24 -19.66 6.24
CA TRP A 613 -19.76 -20.20 4.97
C TRP A 613 -19.70 -21.73 4.97
N SER A 614 -19.51 -22.38 6.13
CA SER A 614 -19.67 -23.82 6.28
C SER A 614 -21.11 -24.27 6.03
N ASP A 615 -22.10 -23.55 6.60
CA ASP A 615 -23.52 -23.80 6.33
C ASP A 615 -23.85 -23.60 4.84
N PHE A 616 -23.34 -22.53 4.23
CA PHE A 616 -23.56 -22.24 2.81
C PHE A 616 -22.89 -23.28 1.89
N ALA A 617 -21.75 -23.84 2.28
CA ALA A 617 -21.10 -24.92 1.55
C ALA A 617 -21.90 -26.23 1.63
N ALA A 618 -22.52 -26.52 2.77
CA ALA A 618 -23.34 -27.73 2.99
C ALA A 618 -24.77 -27.61 2.42
N ALA A 619 -25.31 -26.39 2.27
CA ALA A 619 -26.66 -26.16 1.79
C ALA A 619 -26.83 -26.54 0.29
N PRO A 620 -27.89 -27.27 -0.09
CA PRO A 620 -28.21 -27.55 -1.49
C PRO A 620 -28.38 -26.28 -2.32
N ALA A 621 -27.90 -26.28 -3.56
CA ALA A 621 -27.87 -25.08 -4.41
C ALA A 621 -29.23 -24.69 -5.03
N ASP A 622 -30.19 -25.62 -4.98
CA ASP A 622 -31.56 -25.54 -5.48
C ASP A 622 -32.58 -25.04 -4.45
N LYS A 623 -32.17 -24.81 -3.18
CA LYS A 623 -33.06 -24.49 -2.06
C LYS A 623 -32.76 -23.12 -1.45
N PRO A 624 -33.76 -22.46 -0.84
CA PRO A 624 -33.55 -21.23 -0.06
C PRO A 624 -32.49 -21.44 1.03
N PHE A 625 -31.59 -20.46 1.19
CA PHE A 625 -30.54 -20.52 2.20
C PHE A 625 -30.77 -19.56 3.38
N LEU A 626 -30.72 -20.13 4.59
CA LEU A 626 -30.58 -19.46 5.87
C LEU A 626 -29.54 -20.19 6.73
N SER A 627 -29.02 -19.50 7.75
CA SER A 627 -28.02 -20.02 8.69
C SER A 627 -28.28 -19.45 10.09
N THR A 628 -27.97 -20.21 11.14
CA THR A 628 -27.95 -19.69 12.52
C THR A 628 -26.76 -18.77 12.79
N ASN A 629 -25.75 -18.82 11.92
CA ASN A 629 -24.43 -18.23 12.11
C ASN A 629 -24.26 -16.87 11.39
N ILE A 630 -25.37 -16.20 11.01
CA ILE A 630 -25.35 -14.91 10.27
C ILE A 630 -24.48 -13.82 10.90
N ALA A 631 -24.25 -13.86 12.22
CA ALA A 631 -23.40 -12.91 12.93
C ALA A 631 -21.89 -13.14 12.72
N GLU A 632 -21.46 -14.27 12.12
CA GLU A 632 -20.04 -14.53 11.85
C GLU A 632 -19.55 -13.89 10.54
N ALA A 633 -20.45 -13.64 9.58
CA ALA A 633 -20.15 -13.11 8.25
C ALA A 633 -20.02 -11.56 8.22
N SER A 634 -19.36 -11.00 9.23
CA SER A 634 -19.25 -9.56 9.46
C SER A 634 -17.82 -9.01 9.39
N ARG A 635 -16.86 -9.74 8.81
CA ARG A 635 -15.43 -9.38 8.85
C ARG A 635 -15.05 -8.20 7.97
N ASN A 636 -15.72 -8.03 6.82
CA ASN A 636 -15.48 -6.92 5.87
C ASN A 636 -16.66 -6.71 4.91
N PHE A 637 -16.64 -5.60 4.16
CA PHE A 637 -17.67 -5.26 3.17
C PHE A 637 -17.96 -6.36 2.12
N PRO A 638 -16.97 -6.97 1.42
CA PRO A 638 -17.22 -8.08 0.50
C PRO A 638 -17.97 -9.25 1.14
N GLU A 639 -17.58 -9.67 2.34
CA GLU A 639 -18.24 -10.76 3.07
C GLU A 639 -19.69 -10.41 3.41
N MET A 640 -19.94 -9.22 3.98
CA MET A 640 -21.28 -8.78 4.35
C MET A 640 -22.20 -8.65 3.14
N MET A 641 -21.70 -8.13 2.02
CA MET A 641 -22.45 -8.03 0.76
C MET A 641 -22.79 -9.40 0.18
N PHE A 642 -21.84 -10.35 0.17
CA PHE A 642 -22.11 -11.71 -0.28
C PHE A 642 -23.07 -12.45 0.66
N ALA A 643 -22.99 -12.24 1.98
CA ALA A 643 -23.94 -12.81 2.94
C ALA A 643 -25.39 -12.34 2.66
N LEU A 644 -25.59 -11.03 2.43
CA LEU A 644 -26.88 -10.45 2.03
C LEU A 644 -27.35 -10.90 0.63
N ALA A 645 -26.42 -11.26 -0.27
CA ALA A 645 -26.76 -11.81 -1.58
C ALA A 645 -27.23 -13.28 -1.51
N VAL A 646 -26.66 -14.11 -0.62
CA VAL A 646 -27.00 -15.54 -0.51
C VAL A 646 -28.15 -15.85 0.46
N LEU A 647 -28.42 -14.99 1.44
CA LEU A 647 -29.55 -15.18 2.37
C LEU A 647 -30.89 -14.96 1.67
N ASP A 648 -31.78 -15.94 1.69
CA ASP A 648 -33.10 -15.87 1.03
C ASP A 648 -34.20 -15.29 1.93
N LEU A 649 -33.83 -14.25 2.68
CA LEU A 649 -34.77 -13.35 3.35
C LEU A 649 -35.38 -12.33 2.35
N PRO A 650 -36.61 -11.85 2.60
CA PRO A 650 -37.22 -10.79 1.80
C PRO A 650 -36.57 -9.42 2.08
N PHE A 651 -36.74 -8.46 1.16
CA PHE A 651 -36.31 -7.07 1.38
C PHE A 651 -37.07 -6.38 2.52
N THR A 652 -38.37 -6.68 2.65
CA THR A 652 -39.27 -6.19 3.69
C THR A 652 -39.87 -7.36 4.46
N SER A 653 -40.01 -7.20 5.78
CA SER A 653 -40.63 -8.20 6.65
C SER A 653 -42.11 -8.42 6.32
N GLY A 654 -42.59 -9.66 6.48
CA GLY A 654 -44.02 -9.98 6.50
C GLY A 654 -44.66 -9.82 7.88
N GLU A 655 -46.00 -9.85 7.95
CA GLU A 655 -46.71 -9.83 9.23
C GLU A 655 -46.61 -11.20 9.94
N GLN A 656 -45.88 -11.25 11.07
CA GLN A 656 -45.66 -12.49 11.81
C GLN A 656 -46.83 -12.75 12.79
N LYS A 657 -47.40 -13.96 12.79
CA LYS A 657 -48.49 -14.31 13.72
C LYS A 657 -47.93 -14.70 15.09
N VAL A 658 -48.14 -13.87 16.10
CA VAL A 658 -47.78 -14.14 17.50
C VAL A 658 -49.03 -14.48 18.32
N VAL A 659 -48.90 -15.45 19.23
CA VAL A 659 -49.93 -15.84 20.21
C VAL A 659 -49.26 -16.01 21.58
N PHE A 660 -49.86 -15.44 22.63
CA PHE A 660 -49.41 -15.56 24.01
C PHE A 660 -50.38 -16.44 24.83
N GLU A 661 -49.84 -17.44 25.51
CA GLU A 661 -50.55 -18.44 26.34
C GLU A 661 -50.00 -18.36 27.78
N GLY A 662 -50.20 -17.21 28.44
CA GLY A 662 -49.55 -16.92 29.74
C GLY A 662 -48.06 -16.60 29.56
N PRO A 663 -47.13 -17.18 30.35
CA PRO A 663 -45.69 -17.00 30.16
C PRO A 663 -45.17 -17.61 28.84
N ARG A 664 -45.98 -18.46 28.19
CA ARG A 664 -45.64 -19.15 26.96
C ARG A 664 -45.93 -18.28 25.74
N MET A 665 -44.98 -18.14 24.82
CA MET A 665 -45.20 -17.49 23.52
C MET A 665 -45.09 -18.51 22.38
N ARG A 666 -45.98 -18.39 21.40
CA ARG A 666 -45.88 -19.08 20.10
C ARG A 666 -45.80 -18.05 18.98
N ILE A 667 -44.76 -18.16 18.14
CA ILE A 667 -44.64 -17.41 16.89
C ILE A 667 -44.85 -18.36 15.72
N THR A 668 -45.52 -17.89 14.67
CA THR A 668 -45.74 -18.60 13.41
C THR A 668 -45.53 -17.61 12.27
N PRO A 669 -44.37 -17.64 11.59
CA PRO A 669 -43.99 -16.59 10.66
C PRO A 669 -44.57 -16.83 9.25
N THR A 670 -44.72 -15.77 8.46
CA THR A 670 -45.20 -15.85 7.07
C THR A 670 -44.08 -16.06 6.05
N THR A 671 -42.83 -15.89 6.48
CA THR A 671 -41.60 -16.14 5.73
C THR A 671 -40.65 -16.92 6.63
N ASP A 672 -39.58 -17.49 6.09
CA ASP A 672 -38.55 -18.11 6.92
C ASP A 672 -37.80 -17.04 7.75
N ILE A 673 -37.46 -17.34 9.01
CA ILE A 673 -36.81 -16.40 9.94
C ILE A 673 -35.66 -17.04 10.74
N VAL A 674 -34.75 -16.20 11.25
CA VAL A 674 -33.70 -16.58 12.22
C VAL A 674 -34.04 -15.99 13.59
N LEU A 675 -33.95 -16.79 14.65
CA LEU A 675 -34.36 -16.46 16.01
C LEU A 675 -33.20 -16.69 17.00
N PHE A 676 -32.83 -15.68 17.77
CA PHE A 676 -31.80 -15.78 18.82
C PHE A 676 -32.48 -15.86 20.20
N HIS A 677 -32.12 -16.82 21.07
CA HIS A 677 -32.79 -16.97 22.39
C HIS A 677 -31.95 -17.57 23.54
N LYS A 678 -32.28 -17.26 24.79
CA LYS A 678 -31.61 -17.79 25.99
C LYS A 678 -32.61 -18.41 26.97
N GLU A 679 -32.26 -19.58 27.52
CA GLU A 679 -33.06 -20.36 28.49
C GLU A 679 -32.15 -21.01 29.56
N ILE A 680 -32.70 -21.39 30.72
CA ILE A 680 -32.00 -22.12 31.80
C ILE A 680 -32.58 -23.54 31.93
N LYS A 681 -31.74 -24.56 32.13
CA LYS A 681 -32.13 -25.99 32.22
C LYS A 681 -31.38 -26.70 33.37
N PRO A 682 -32.03 -27.61 34.13
CA PRO A 682 -31.41 -28.30 35.28
C PRO A 682 -30.63 -29.57 34.91
N VAL A 683 -29.73 -30.02 35.78
CA VAL A 683 -29.00 -31.30 35.70
C VAL A 683 -28.92 -31.96 37.10
N THR A 684 -28.87 -33.30 37.17
CA THR A 684 -29.46 -34.06 38.28
C THR A 684 -28.47 -34.67 39.30
N SER A 685 -28.13 -33.95 40.38
CA SER A 685 -27.62 -34.46 41.69
C SER A 685 -26.23 -35.19 41.66
N VAL A 686 -25.41 -35.22 42.73
CA VAL A 686 -25.69 -35.58 44.14
C VAL A 686 -24.84 -34.73 45.10
N GLU A 687 -25.36 -34.50 46.31
CA GLU A 687 -24.63 -33.83 47.40
C GLU A 687 -23.54 -34.71 48.04
N LYS A 688 -22.31 -34.19 48.09
CA LYS A 688 -21.48 -34.21 49.30
C LYS A 688 -20.98 -32.79 49.54
N THR A 689 -20.85 -32.38 50.79
CA THR A 689 -20.54 -30.99 51.19
C THR A 689 -19.05 -30.61 51.00
N GLN A 690 -18.53 -30.78 49.80
CA GLN A 690 -17.28 -30.14 49.35
C GLN A 690 -17.58 -28.68 48.99
N THR A 691 -16.92 -27.72 49.66
CA THR A 691 -17.07 -26.29 49.33
C THR A 691 -16.28 -25.84 48.10
N ILE A 692 -15.53 -26.76 47.48
CA ILE A 692 -14.87 -26.71 46.17
C ILE A 692 -14.85 -28.16 45.64
N LEU A 693 -15.33 -28.45 44.42
CA LEU A 693 -15.07 -29.76 43.79
C LEU A 693 -13.67 -29.73 43.17
N THR A 694 -13.07 -30.91 42.98
CA THR A 694 -11.88 -31.04 42.14
C THR A 694 -11.84 -32.32 41.31
N GLY A 695 -11.23 -32.21 40.12
CA GLY A 695 -10.97 -33.32 39.21
C GLY A 695 -9.54 -33.26 38.70
N GLN A 696 -8.90 -34.42 38.53
CA GLN A 696 -7.53 -34.55 38.05
C GLN A 696 -7.46 -35.60 36.94
N ASN A 697 -6.82 -35.27 35.82
CA ASN A 697 -6.66 -36.17 34.67
C ASN A 697 -5.25 -36.05 34.06
N PHE A 698 -4.75 -37.14 33.45
CA PHE A 698 -3.41 -37.18 32.82
C PHE A 698 -3.51 -37.40 31.32
N TYR A 699 -2.66 -36.75 30.53
CA TYR A 699 -2.64 -36.83 29.07
C TYR A 699 -1.19 -36.83 28.55
N ALA A 700 -0.96 -37.36 27.35
CA ALA A 700 0.34 -37.23 26.68
C ALA A 700 0.47 -35.85 26.02
N GLN A 701 1.55 -35.10 26.30
CA GLN A 701 1.68 -33.71 25.86
C GLN A 701 1.66 -33.54 24.32
N ASN A 702 2.12 -34.57 23.59
CA ASN A 702 2.16 -34.61 22.13
C ASN A 702 0.92 -35.25 21.47
N ASP A 703 -0.06 -35.70 22.26
CA ASP A 703 -1.19 -36.54 21.83
C ASP A 703 -2.38 -36.30 22.78
N ARG A 704 -2.66 -35.01 23.05
CA ARG A 704 -3.57 -34.59 24.12
C ARG A 704 -5.05 -34.69 23.77
N TYR A 705 -5.43 -34.62 22.48
CA TYR A 705 -6.82 -34.41 22.09
C TYR A 705 -7.31 -35.45 21.07
N ARG A 706 -8.53 -35.94 21.29
CA ARG A 706 -9.33 -36.68 20.31
C ARG A 706 -10.55 -35.83 19.91
N TYR A 707 -11.03 -35.99 18.68
CA TYR A 707 -12.13 -35.17 18.15
C TYR A 707 -13.26 -36.06 17.67
N GLU A 708 -14.47 -35.84 18.19
CA GLU A 708 -15.69 -36.53 17.74
C GLU A 708 -16.76 -35.47 17.48
N ASN A 709 -17.38 -35.48 16.31
CA ASN A 709 -18.46 -34.55 15.93
C ASN A 709 -18.15 -33.05 16.15
N ASN A 710 -16.88 -32.66 15.96
CA ASN A 710 -16.33 -31.31 16.20
C ASN A 710 -16.16 -30.89 17.67
N GLU A 711 -16.53 -31.75 18.63
CA GLU A 711 -16.19 -31.55 20.04
C GLU A 711 -14.77 -32.07 20.31
N ARG A 712 -13.96 -31.23 20.95
CA ARG A 712 -12.57 -31.54 21.34
C ARG A 712 -12.57 -32.18 22.73
N PHE A 713 -12.35 -33.48 22.79
CA PHE A 713 -12.18 -34.21 24.04
C PHE A 713 -10.69 -34.36 24.37
N ASP A 714 -10.30 -34.14 25.62
CA ASP A 714 -8.99 -34.54 26.08
C ASP A 714 -8.86 -36.09 26.04
N LYS A 715 -7.78 -36.57 25.42
CA LYS A 715 -7.39 -37.98 25.28
C LYS A 715 -6.56 -38.36 26.51
N PHE A 716 -7.25 -38.69 27.60
CA PHE A 716 -6.59 -39.05 28.84
C PHE A 716 -5.93 -40.44 28.77
N VAL A 717 -4.77 -40.56 29.41
CA VAL A 717 -3.97 -41.80 29.50
C VAL A 717 -4.22 -42.40 30.88
N THR A 718 -4.67 -43.66 30.91
CA THR A 718 -5.14 -44.34 32.13
C THR A 718 -4.48 -45.70 32.39
N GLU A 719 -3.85 -46.31 31.38
CA GLU A 719 -3.21 -47.63 31.47
C GLU A 719 -1.67 -47.53 31.53
N GLU A 720 -1.01 -47.47 30.38
CA GLU A 720 0.46 -47.46 30.26
C GLU A 720 1.03 -46.06 30.01
N PHE A 721 2.21 -45.82 30.59
CA PHE A 721 3.00 -44.60 30.40
C PHE A 721 4.40 -44.98 29.95
N GLN A 722 5.03 -44.18 29.09
CA GLN A 722 6.34 -44.48 28.54
C GLN A 722 7.45 -43.67 29.25
N THR A 723 8.64 -44.26 29.40
CA THR A 723 9.83 -43.47 29.74
C THR A 723 10.15 -42.45 28.64
N HIS A 724 10.81 -41.36 29.01
CA HIS A 724 11.21 -40.25 28.12
C HIS A 724 10.08 -39.49 27.38
N ARG A 725 8.81 -39.93 27.48
CA ARG A 725 7.65 -39.21 26.94
C ARG A 725 7.11 -38.21 27.97
N VAL A 726 6.84 -36.98 27.51
CA VAL A 726 6.26 -35.93 28.36
C VAL A 726 4.76 -36.11 28.52
N TYR A 727 4.30 -36.11 29.77
CA TYR A 727 2.90 -36.15 30.17
C TYR A 727 2.51 -34.86 30.89
N GLY A 728 1.27 -34.45 30.72
CA GLY A 728 0.66 -33.37 31.45
C GLY A 728 -0.41 -33.88 32.42
N CYS A 729 -0.59 -33.14 33.51
CA CYS A 729 -1.67 -33.28 34.46
C CYS A 729 -2.55 -32.04 34.41
N GLN A 730 -3.85 -32.24 34.24
CA GLN A 730 -4.87 -31.19 34.35
C GLN A 730 -5.58 -31.33 35.69
N VAL A 731 -5.57 -30.27 36.50
CA VAL A 731 -6.34 -30.14 37.74
C VAL A 731 -7.42 -29.08 37.54
N VAL A 732 -8.68 -29.47 37.71
CA VAL A 732 -9.86 -28.61 37.58
C VAL A 732 -10.42 -28.34 38.98
N LEU A 733 -10.51 -27.06 39.34
CA LEU A 733 -10.96 -26.56 40.65
C LEU A 733 -12.27 -25.79 40.44
N THR A 734 -13.33 -26.08 41.21
CA THR A 734 -14.63 -25.42 40.98
C THR A 734 -15.38 -25.11 42.25
N ASN A 735 -15.84 -23.87 42.39
CA ASN A 735 -16.60 -23.39 43.54
C ASN A 735 -18.13 -23.51 43.29
N PRO A 736 -18.86 -24.38 44.03
CA PRO A 736 -20.33 -24.44 43.95
C PRO A 736 -21.03 -23.30 44.72
N THR A 737 -20.30 -22.54 45.53
CA THR A 737 -20.90 -21.67 46.54
C THR A 737 -21.10 -20.25 46.03
N SER A 738 -22.03 -19.53 46.65
CA SER A 738 -22.27 -18.09 46.44
C SER A 738 -21.19 -17.18 47.05
N ALA A 739 -20.21 -17.74 47.77
CA ALA A 739 -19.11 -17.01 48.39
C ALA A 739 -17.84 -17.13 47.56
N ARG A 740 -17.07 -16.03 47.44
CA ARG A 740 -15.70 -16.06 46.93
C ARG A 740 -14.83 -16.85 47.90
N ARG A 741 -14.15 -17.90 47.44
CA ARG A 741 -13.27 -18.75 48.26
C ARG A 741 -11.81 -18.41 47.96
N LYS A 742 -10.96 -18.44 48.99
CA LYS A 742 -9.50 -18.26 48.84
C LYS A 742 -8.84 -19.52 49.35
N VAL A 743 -8.37 -20.34 48.43
CA VAL A 743 -7.96 -21.72 48.72
C VAL A 743 -6.50 -21.93 48.40
N GLU A 744 -5.85 -22.76 49.20
CA GLU A 744 -4.47 -23.19 49.04
C GLU A 744 -4.48 -24.56 48.35
N VAL A 745 -3.86 -24.63 47.18
CA VAL A 745 -3.89 -25.80 46.29
C VAL A 745 -2.51 -26.43 46.26
N LEU A 746 -2.36 -27.57 46.93
CA LEU A 746 -1.13 -28.36 46.99
C LEU A 746 -1.08 -29.32 45.80
N LEU A 747 -0.08 -29.13 44.94
CA LEU A 747 0.16 -29.89 43.71
C LEU A 747 1.48 -30.62 43.79
N GLN A 748 1.55 -31.83 43.20
CA GLN A 748 2.73 -32.68 43.25
C GLN A 748 2.81 -33.58 41.99
N ILE A 749 4.00 -33.75 41.39
CA ILE A 749 4.23 -34.71 40.28
C ILE A 749 4.36 -36.17 40.79
N PRO A 750 4.26 -37.21 39.95
CA PRO A 750 4.38 -38.61 40.39
C PRO A 750 5.72 -38.99 41.04
N GLU A 751 5.70 -40.06 41.85
CA GLU A 751 6.90 -40.77 42.32
C GLU A 751 7.78 -41.18 41.12
N GLY A 752 9.10 -41.16 41.31
CA GLY A 752 10.04 -41.47 40.22
C GLY A 752 10.16 -40.47 39.06
N SER A 753 9.26 -39.48 38.93
CA SER A 753 9.19 -38.56 37.78
C SER A 753 9.99 -37.25 37.96
N ILE A 754 10.28 -36.57 36.85
CA ILE A 754 11.01 -35.30 36.76
C ILE A 754 10.11 -34.23 36.08
N PRO A 755 10.02 -32.99 36.59
CA PRO A 755 9.20 -31.93 36.02
C PRO A 755 9.81 -31.34 34.75
N VAL A 756 8.98 -30.77 33.88
CA VAL A 756 9.40 -30.02 32.68
C VAL A 756 8.55 -28.77 32.48
N LEU A 757 8.90 -27.92 31.52
CA LEU A 757 8.16 -26.69 31.16
C LEU A 757 7.99 -25.72 32.36
N ASN A 758 9.08 -25.42 33.06
CA ASN A 758 9.10 -24.65 34.33
C ASN A 758 8.18 -25.25 35.41
N GLY A 759 8.04 -26.58 35.40
CA GLY A 759 7.31 -27.35 36.39
C GLY A 759 7.98 -27.37 37.77
N PHE A 760 7.43 -28.18 38.66
CA PHE A 760 7.81 -28.20 40.07
C PHE A 760 7.72 -29.62 40.64
N PHE A 761 8.38 -29.84 41.77
CA PHE A 761 8.20 -31.05 42.58
C PHE A 761 6.88 -30.94 43.36
N THR A 762 6.92 -30.45 44.60
CA THR A 762 5.69 -30.05 45.32
C THR A 762 5.56 -28.53 45.24
N ARG A 763 4.36 -28.02 44.98
CA ARG A 763 4.05 -26.59 44.97
C ARG A 763 2.69 -26.35 45.61
N SER A 764 2.67 -25.49 46.63
CA SER A 764 1.43 -24.90 47.12
C SER A 764 1.13 -23.61 46.36
N THR A 765 -0.09 -23.44 45.87
CA THR A 765 -0.52 -22.27 45.10
C THR A 765 -1.80 -21.68 45.70
N HIS A 766 -1.80 -20.39 45.99
CA HIS A 766 -2.99 -19.69 46.46
C HIS A 766 -3.89 -19.32 45.28
N VAL A 767 -5.12 -19.84 45.26
CA VAL A 767 -6.08 -19.69 44.18
C VAL A 767 -7.34 -19.01 44.73
N GLN A 768 -7.74 -17.87 44.14
CA GLN A 768 -9.00 -17.21 44.45
C GLN A 768 -10.06 -17.67 43.45
N ILE A 769 -11.03 -18.46 43.91
CA ILE A 769 -12.11 -18.99 43.08
C ILE A 769 -13.37 -18.17 43.37
N GLU A 770 -13.88 -17.51 42.34
CA GLU A 770 -15.10 -16.68 42.42
C GLU A 770 -16.35 -17.55 42.64
N PRO A 771 -17.47 -16.97 43.11
CA PRO A 771 -18.74 -17.70 43.23
C PRO A 771 -19.11 -18.43 41.93
N PHE A 772 -19.61 -19.66 42.03
CA PHE A 772 -20.10 -20.46 40.90
C PHE A 772 -19.13 -20.59 39.71
N SER A 773 -17.80 -20.60 39.95
CA SER A 773 -16.78 -20.57 38.89
C SER A 773 -15.79 -21.74 38.94
N THR A 774 -15.19 -22.04 37.79
CA THR A 774 -14.16 -23.07 37.58
C THR A 774 -12.84 -22.42 37.16
N GLN A 775 -11.73 -22.93 37.68
CA GLN A 775 -10.37 -22.59 37.25
C GLN A 775 -9.55 -23.88 37.08
N THR A 776 -8.67 -23.88 36.09
CA THR A 776 -7.82 -25.03 35.77
C THR A 776 -6.35 -24.70 36.01
N VAL A 777 -5.62 -25.61 36.63
CA VAL A 777 -4.16 -25.54 36.80
C VAL A 777 -3.55 -26.77 36.15
N GLU A 778 -2.54 -26.57 35.30
CA GLU A 778 -1.89 -27.66 34.56
C GLU A 778 -0.38 -27.68 34.83
N TYR A 779 0.23 -28.87 34.81
CA TYR A 779 1.67 -29.06 35.01
C TYR A 779 2.18 -30.30 34.28
N ALA A 780 3.47 -30.34 33.93
CA ALA A 780 4.06 -31.38 33.08
C ALA A 780 5.29 -32.06 33.71
N PHE A 781 5.48 -33.33 33.37
CA PHE A 781 6.57 -34.19 33.85
C PHE A 781 6.87 -35.32 32.85
N TYR A 782 7.98 -36.02 33.05
CA TYR A 782 8.26 -37.29 32.37
C TYR A 782 8.85 -38.33 33.34
N PHE A 783 8.89 -39.59 32.92
CA PHE A 783 9.54 -40.66 33.67
C PHE A 783 10.89 -41.02 33.05
N PRO A 784 12.00 -41.02 33.81
CA PRO A 784 13.31 -41.45 33.32
C PRO A 784 13.52 -42.98 33.37
N PHE A 785 12.70 -43.72 34.14
CA PHE A 785 12.85 -45.17 34.37
C PHE A 785 11.48 -45.88 34.45
N PRO A 786 11.38 -47.15 34.03
CA PRO A 786 10.15 -47.93 34.12
C PRO A 786 9.83 -48.34 35.57
N GLY A 787 8.57 -48.73 35.82
CA GLY A 787 8.11 -49.19 37.12
C GLY A 787 6.69 -48.72 37.48
N LYS A 788 6.20 -49.14 38.66
CA LYS A 788 4.89 -48.74 39.18
C LYS A 788 5.02 -47.55 40.13
N MET A 789 4.82 -46.36 39.58
CA MET A 789 5.04 -45.09 40.27
C MET A 789 3.73 -44.56 40.88
N ARG A 790 3.72 -44.25 42.18
CA ARG A 790 2.52 -43.74 42.87
C ARG A 790 2.45 -42.22 42.75
N HIS A 791 1.25 -41.67 42.66
CA HIS A 791 1.05 -40.23 42.50
C HIS A 791 0.60 -39.53 43.79
N TYR A 792 0.69 -38.20 43.79
CA TYR A 792 0.06 -37.32 44.78
C TYR A 792 -0.92 -36.37 44.06
N PRO A 793 -2.19 -36.77 43.87
CA PRO A 793 -3.32 -35.91 43.57
C PRO A 793 -3.41 -34.66 44.42
N VAL A 794 -3.94 -33.61 43.78
CA VAL A 794 -4.19 -32.32 44.40
C VAL A 794 -4.89 -32.42 45.76
N HIS A 795 -4.45 -31.59 46.70
CA HIS A 795 -5.17 -31.29 47.94
C HIS A 795 -5.52 -29.80 47.97
N ILE A 796 -6.70 -29.46 48.48
CA ILE A 796 -7.22 -28.11 48.53
C ILE A 796 -7.60 -27.78 49.97
N ALA A 797 -6.97 -26.75 50.54
CA ALA A 797 -7.22 -26.27 51.89
C ALA A 797 -7.77 -24.84 51.89
N GLU A 798 -8.44 -24.44 52.98
CA GLU A 798 -8.78 -23.06 53.28
C GLU A 798 -8.49 -22.80 54.75
N ASN A 799 -7.76 -21.72 55.06
CA ASN A 799 -7.37 -21.34 56.43
C ASN A 799 -6.73 -22.51 57.22
N GLY A 800 -5.87 -23.31 56.57
CA GLY A 800 -5.18 -24.45 57.17
C GLY A 800 -6.04 -25.71 57.36
N LYS A 801 -7.26 -25.77 56.81
CA LYS A 801 -8.14 -26.96 56.86
C LYS A 801 -8.37 -27.51 55.45
N LEU A 802 -8.16 -28.81 55.25
CA LEU A 802 -8.48 -29.50 53.99
C LEU A 802 -10.00 -29.42 53.72
N ILE A 803 -10.38 -29.07 52.49
CA ILE A 803 -11.77 -28.96 52.04
C ILE A 803 -12.11 -29.84 50.82
N ALA A 804 -11.11 -30.28 50.05
CA ALA A 804 -11.22 -31.29 48.99
C ALA A 804 -9.83 -31.86 48.60
N ALA A 805 -9.78 -33.00 47.92
CA ALA A 805 -8.58 -33.60 47.34
C ALA A 805 -8.95 -34.45 46.09
N ASN A 806 -7.99 -35.16 45.46
CA ASN A 806 -8.24 -36.10 44.35
C ASN A 806 -7.88 -37.58 44.63
N ASP A 807 -8.54 -38.54 43.94
CA ASP A 807 -8.24 -39.99 44.00
C ASP A 807 -6.75 -40.29 43.68
N PRO A 808 -6.07 -41.19 44.42
CA PRO A 808 -4.67 -41.52 44.16
C PRO A 808 -4.51 -42.42 42.93
N PHE A 809 -3.53 -42.08 42.09
CA PHE A 809 -3.24 -42.79 40.84
C PHE A 809 -1.91 -43.55 40.94
N VAL A 810 -1.78 -44.64 40.18
CA VAL A 810 -0.53 -45.41 40.04
C VAL A 810 -0.19 -45.55 38.56
N PHE A 811 0.87 -44.87 38.13
CA PHE A 811 1.39 -44.91 36.78
C PHE A 811 2.09 -46.25 36.54
N ASN A 812 1.66 -47.00 35.52
CA ASN A 812 2.37 -48.18 35.04
C ASN A 812 3.35 -47.75 33.93
N VAL A 813 4.60 -47.50 34.30
CA VAL A 813 5.63 -46.97 33.40
C VAL A 813 6.44 -48.11 32.76
N VAL A 814 6.61 -48.06 31.44
CA VAL A 814 7.36 -49.02 30.62
C VAL A 814 8.33 -48.29 29.68
N ASP A 815 9.41 -48.94 29.24
CA ASP A 815 10.35 -48.32 28.28
C ASP A 815 9.80 -48.34 26.84
N GLU A 816 9.27 -49.48 26.43
CA GLU A 816 8.51 -49.64 25.19
C GLU A 816 7.04 -49.92 25.54
N PRO A 817 6.07 -49.21 24.94
CA PRO A 817 4.65 -49.44 25.23
C PRO A 817 4.24 -50.82 24.70
N THR A 818 3.60 -51.64 25.55
CA THR A 818 3.10 -52.96 25.11
C THR A 818 1.85 -52.81 24.25
N ARG A 819 1.19 -51.65 24.32
CA ARG A 819 0.10 -51.21 23.46
C ARG A 819 0.46 -49.94 22.68
N PHE A 820 0.80 -50.08 21.41
CA PHE A 820 0.86 -48.95 20.48
C PHE A 820 -0.56 -48.48 20.10
N ASP A 821 -0.78 -47.17 20.00
CA ASP A 821 -2.00 -46.63 19.38
C ASP A 821 -1.91 -46.78 17.85
N THR A 822 -2.29 -47.97 17.38
CA THR A 822 -2.33 -48.32 15.96
C THR A 822 -3.37 -47.54 15.15
N THR A 823 -4.21 -46.72 15.80
CA THR A 823 -5.21 -45.85 15.16
C THR A 823 -4.71 -44.42 14.93
N SER A 824 -3.53 -44.07 15.47
CA SER A 824 -2.93 -42.74 15.29
C SER A 824 -2.33 -42.53 13.90
N TRP A 825 -2.39 -41.29 13.37
CA TRP A 825 -1.75 -40.95 12.10
C TRP A 825 -0.23 -41.18 12.13
N GLN A 826 0.41 -40.90 13.26
CA GLN A 826 1.83 -41.13 13.48
C GLN A 826 2.18 -42.62 13.34
N TYR A 827 1.33 -43.52 13.86
CA TYR A 827 1.53 -44.96 13.64
C TYR A 827 1.23 -45.37 12.19
N ILE A 828 0.06 -44.99 11.65
CA ILE A 828 -0.43 -45.45 10.34
C ILE A 828 0.47 -44.96 9.20
N SER A 829 0.89 -43.69 9.21
CA SER A 829 1.78 -43.14 8.17
C SER A 829 3.12 -43.88 8.07
N GLN A 830 3.69 -44.33 9.19
CA GLN A 830 4.98 -45.03 9.22
C GLN A 830 4.84 -46.54 9.06
N ASN A 831 3.90 -47.17 9.76
CA ASN A 831 3.82 -48.63 9.94
C ASN A 831 2.60 -49.29 9.27
N GLY A 832 1.57 -48.52 8.91
CA GLY A 832 0.37 -49.05 8.25
C GLY A 832 0.66 -49.51 6.81
N SER A 833 -0.23 -50.34 6.26
CA SER A 833 -0.19 -50.65 4.82
C SER A 833 -0.56 -49.41 3.99
N ASP A 834 -0.25 -49.43 2.69
CA ASP A 834 -0.60 -48.31 1.81
C ASP A 834 -2.12 -48.12 1.70
N ASP A 835 -2.91 -49.19 1.78
CA ASP A 835 -4.37 -49.10 1.80
C ASP A 835 -4.90 -48.62 3.16
N ASP A 836 -4.23 -48.89 4.30
CA ASP A 836 -4.56 -48.27 5.60
C ASP A 836 -4.30 -46.74 5.56
N VAL A 837 -3.18 -46.32 4.98
CA VAL A 837 -2.83 -44.90 4.80
C VAL A 837 -3.87 -44.21 3.94
N LEU A 838 -4.25 -44.81 2.80
CA LEU A 838 -5.28 -44.27 1.91
C LEU A 838 -6.66 -44.22 2.56
N LYS A 839 -7.04 -45.26 3.32
CA LYS A 839 -8.28 -45.28 4.09
C LYS A 839 -8.29 -44.17 5.15
N TYR A 840 -7.20 -44.02 5.90
CA TYR A 840 -7.10 -42.96 6.92
C TYR A 840 -7.18 -41.56 6.29
N LEU A 841 -6.52 -41.36 5.14
CA LEU A 841 -6.64 -40.15 4.32
C LEU A 841 -8.03 -39.98 3.69
N ALA A 842 -8.81 -41.03 3.47
CA ALA A 842 -10.18 -40.92 2.98
C ALA A 842 -11.17 -40.57 4.11
N GLU A 843 -10.96 -41.09 5.32
CA GLU A 843 -11.91 -40.97 6.44
C GLU A 843 -11.68 -39.70 7.28
N ASN A 844 -10.44 -39.29 7.55
CA ASN A 844 -10.12 -38.23 8.51
C ASN A 844 -10.06 -36.81 7.91
N ASN A 845 -10.00 -35.79 8.77
CA ASN A 845 -9.74 -34.40 8.39
C ASN A 845 -8.24 -34.22 8.08
N ILE A 846 -7.89 -34.05 6.80
CA ILE A 846 -6.49 -33.96 6.34
C ILE A 846 -5.81 -32.66 6.79
N GLN A 847 -6.56 -31.59 7.06
CA GLN A 847 -6.01 -30.30 7.50
C GLN A 847 -5.33 -30.38 8.88
N ARG A 848 -5.55 -31.47 9.64
CA ARG A 848 -4.88 -31.79 10.91
C ARG A 848 -3.61 -32.63 10.76
N LEU A 849 -3.31 -33.16 9.56
CA LEU A 849 -2.31 -34.21 9.37
C LEU A 849 -1.00 -33.66 8.81
N ASP A 850 0.13 -34.05 9.41
CA ASP A 850 1.42 -33.87 8.74
C ASP A 850 1.55 -34.88 7.59
N LEU A 851 1.40 -34.38 6.37
CA LEU A 851 1.54 -35.16 5.14
C LEU A 851 3.00 -35.47 4.77
N LEU A 852 3.99 -34.80 5.37
CA LEU A 852 5.41 -35.11 5.12
C LEU A 852 5.79 -36.51 5.65
N LEU A 853 5.08 -36.99 6.67
CA LEU A 853 5.25 -38.34 7.23
C LEU A 853 5.09 -39.46 6.19
N ILE A 854 4.31 -39.29 5.12
CA ILE A 854 4.16 -40.28 4.04
C ILE A 854 5.04 -40.01 2.82
N ALA A 855 5.88 -38.97 2.83
CA ALA A 855 6.68 -38.56 1.67
C ALA A 855 7.66 -39.65 1.20
N PHE A 856 8.13 -40.54 2.09
CA PHE A 856 9.00 -41.65 1.70
C PHE A 856 8.28 -42.67 0.79
N ARG A 857 6.97 -42.88 0.99
CA ARG A 857 6.13 -43.80 0.20
C ARG A 857 5.93 -43.33 -1.24
N MET A 858 6.04 -42.02 -1.48
CA MET A 858 5.88 -41.41 -2.82
C MET A 858 6.97 -41.82 -3.83
N ARG A 859 8.00 -42.56 -3.40
CA ARG A 859 8.94 -43.24 -4.31
C ARG A 859 8.29 -44.37 -5.11
N GLU A 860 7.24 -44.99 -4.60
CA GLU A 860 6.41 -45.93 -5.34
C GLU A 860 5.38 -45.14 -6.19
N LYS A 861 5.25 -45.49 -7.47
CA LYS A 861 4.46 -44.75 -8.45
C LYS A 861 2.96 -45.00 -8.32
N GLY A 862 2.54 -46.22 -8.00
CA GLY A 862 1.15 -46.55 -7.73
C GLY A 862 0.62 -45.82 -6.50
N MET A 863 1.35 -45.87 -5.39
CA MET A 863 1.01 -45.16 -4.15
C MET A 863 1.03 -43.64 -4.33
N PHE A 864 2.04 -43.09 -5.03
CA PHE A 864 2.07 -41.68 -5.41
C PHE A 864 0.83 -41.23 -6.20
N LEU A 865 0.42 -42.01 -7.21
CA LEU A 865 -0.79 -41.71 -7.99
C LEU A 865 -2.04 -41.78 -7.11
N LYS A 866 -2.26 -42.91 -6.40
CA LYS A 866 -3.41 -43.06 -5.48
C LYS A 866 -3.53 -41.91 -4.48
N VAL A 867 -2.41 -41.49 -3.86
CA VAL A 867 -2.40 -40.39 -2.87
C VAL A 867 -2.62 -39.02 -3.52
N THR A 868 -1.95 -38.69 -4.63
CA THR A 868 -2.14 -37.38 -5.28
C THR A 868 -3.53 -37.25 -5.91
N ASP A 869 -4.12 -38.34 -6.41
CA ASP A 869 -5.50 -38.36 -6.92
C ASP A 869 -6.53 -38.20 -5.78
N LEU A 870 -6.34 -38.87 -4.64
CA LEU A 870 -7.17 -38.69 -3.44
C LEU A 870 -7.09 -37.26 -2.91
N LEU A 871 -5.88 -36.70 -2.81
CA LEU A 871 -5.67 -35.34 -2.30
C LEU A 871 -6.23 -34.29 -3.27
N ARG A 872 -6.12 -34.48 -4.60
CA ARG A 872 -6.77 -33.64 -5.61
C ARG A 872 -8.29 -33.69 -5.48
N ALA A 873 -8.88 -34.88 -5.36
CA ALA A 873 -10.32 -35.07 -5.14
C ALA A 873 -10.82 -34.53 -3.78
N ARG A 874 -9.91 -34.09 -2.90
CA ARG A 874 -10.21 -33.42 -1.62
C ARG A 874 -9.73 -31.96 -1.58
N HIS A 875 -9.25 -31.41 -2.69
CA HIS A 875 -8.72 -30.04 -2.80
C HIS A 875 -7.58 -29.73 -1.81
N VAL A 876 -6.72 -30.72 -1.55
CA VAL A 876 -5.52 -30.60 -0.71
C VAL A 876 -4.27 -30.66 -1.58
N TYR A 877 -3.34 -29.73 -1.36
CA TYR A 877 -2.02 -29.69 -1.99
C TYR A 877 -0.92 -29.82 -0.94
N ASN A 878 0.15 -30.54 -1.26
CA ASN A 878 1.38 -30.55 -0.48
C ASN A 878 2.59 -30.51 -1.42
N ASP A 879 3.42 -29.47 -1.29
CA ASP A 879 4.52 -29.20 -2.21
C ASP A 879 5.53 -30.35 -2.28
N THR A 880 5.89 -30.94 -1.14
CA THR A 880 6.82 -32.07 -1.07
C THR A 880 6.25 -33.33 -1.72
N LEU A 881 4.98 -33.65 -1.50
CA LEU A 881 4.34 -34.80 -2.18
C LEU A 881 4.25 -34.56 -3.69
N TRP A 882 3.83 -33.36 -4.13
CA TRP A 882 3.75 -33.02 -5.56
C TRP A 882 5.11 -32.98 -6.26
N SER A 883 6.21 -32.67 -5.54
CA SER A 883 7.57 -32.68 -6.09
C SER A 883 7.99 -34.04 -6.66
N TYR A 884 7.43 -35.15 -6.17
CA TYR A 884 7.64 -36.49 -6.74
C TYR A 884 7.09 -36.63 -8.18
N GLY A 885 6.29 -35.69 -8.67
CA GLY A 885 5.95 -35.57 -10.10
C GLY A 885 7.19 -35.36 -10.99
N LEU A 886 8.28 -34.76 -10.48
CA LEU A 886 9.58 -34.72 -11.15
C LEU A 886 10.23 -36.10 -11.19
N TYR A 887 10.26 -36.79 -10.05
CA TYR A 887 10.87 -38.12 -9.91
C TYR A 887 10.21 -39.17 -10.82
N HIS A 888 8.87 -39.14 -10.92
CA HIS A 888 8.08 -40.03 -11.78
C HIS A 888 7.92 -39.58 -13.23
N ASN A 889 8.45 -38.39 -13.58
CA ASN A 889 8.30 -37.71 -14.87
C ASN A 889 6.82 -37.60 -15.34
N LEU A 890 5.94 -37.12 -14.46
CA LEU A 890 4.50 -37.07 -14.69
C LEU A 890 4.02 -35.65 -15.03
N LEU A 891 3.89 -35.38 -16.33
CA LEU A 891 3.51 -34.07 -16.87
C LEU A 891 2.24 -33.43 -16.26
N PRO A 892 1.16 -34.17 -15.93
CA PRO A 892 0.00 -33.60 -15.25
C PRO A 892 0.36 -33.00 -13.89
N THR A 893 1.01 -33.77 -13.01
CA THR A 893 1.44 -33.28 -11.69
C THR A 893 2.46 -32.14 -11.80
N LEU A 894 3.34 -32.17 -12.82
CA LEU A 894 4.30 -31.08 -13.05
C LEU A 894 3.63 -29.74 -13.36
N ARG A 895 2.49 -29.74 -14.07
CA ARG A 895 1.69 -28.54 -14.33
C ARG A 895 1.05 -27.98 -13.06
N GLU A 896 0.71 -28.85 -12.11
CA GLU A 896 0.17 -28.46 -10.81
C GLU A 896 1.27 -27.94 -9.89
N TYR A 897 2.41 -28.63 -9.83
CA TYR A 897 3.55 -28.36 -8.94
C TYR A 897 4.32 -27.09 -9.32
N LEU A 898 4.81 -27.00 -10.57
CA LEU A 898 5.77 -25.95 -10.96
C LEU A 898 5.30 -24.51 -10.71
N PRO A 899 4.00 -24.14 -10.86
CA PRO A 899 3.49 -22.82 -10.50
C PRO A 899 3.67 -22.42 -9.01
N HIS A 900 3.76 -23.36 -8.07
CA HIS A 900 4.04 -23.06 -6.65
C HIS A 900 5.52 -22.80 -6.36
N THR A 901 6.42 -23.24 -7.25
CA THR A 901 7.86 -23.22 -7.00
C THR A 901 8.53 -21.89 -7.35
N SER A 902 9.61 -21.53 -6.65
CA SER A 902 10.48 -20.40 -6.99
C SER A 902 11.25 -20.55 -8.32
N PHE A 903 10.99 -21.60 -9.11
CA PHE A 903 11.43 -21.72 -10.49
C PHE A 903 10.52 -20.91 -11.42
N ALA A 904 9.21 -20.88 -11.17
CA ALA A 904 8.25 -20.12 -11.97
C ALA A 904 8.62 -18.64 -12.05
N ASP A 905 8.99 -18.03 -10.92
CA ASP A 905 9.35 -16.60 -10.85
C ASP A 905 10.69 -16.27 -11.54
N LYS A 906 11.48 -17.29 -11.89
CA LYS A 906 12.74 -17.17 -12.65
C LYS A 906 12.54 -17.33 -14.17
N CYS A 907 11.38 -17.82 -14.61
CA CYS A 907 11.08 -18.01 -16.03
C CYS A 907 10.73 -16.71 -16.78
N GLY A 908 10.33 -15.66 -16.07
CA GLY A 908 9.77 -14.42 -16.64
C GLY A 908 8.33 -14.18 -16.21
N SER A 909 7.70 -13.14 -16.75
CA SER A 909 6.32 -12.76 -16.41
C SER A 909 5.27 -13.59 -17.17
N THR A 910 5.52 -13.87 -18.45
CA THR A 910 4.70 -14.76 -19.29
C THR A 910 5.54 -15.95 -19.75
N LEU A 911 4.94 -17.15 -19.76
CA LEU A 911 5.50 -18.35 -20.38
C LEU A 911 4.35 -19.26 -20.83
N VAL A 912 4.49 -19.89 -21.99
CA VAL A 912 3.60 -20.99 -22.42
C VAL A 912 4.48 -22.16 -22.82
N SER A 913 4.46 -23.23 -22.03
CA SER A 913 5.26 -24.43 -22.26
C SER A 913 4.51 -25.69 -21.84
N ALA A 914 4.95 -26.87 -22.30
CA ALA A 914 4.28 -28.13 -22.00
C ALA A 914 4.14 -28.44 -20.49
N PRO A 915 5.15 -28.19 -19.62
CA PRO A 915 5.03 -28.42 -18.18
C PRO A 915 4.62 -27.18 -17.36
N LEU A 916 4.77 -25.96 -17.88
CA LEU A 916 4.51 -24.73 -17.12
C LEU A 916 3.90 -23.63 -18.00
N THR A 917 2.79 -23.05 -17.54
CA THR A 917 2.20 -21.83 -18.11
C THR A 917 2.18 -20.74 -17.04
N LEU A 918 2.58 -19.52 -17.41
CA LEU A 918 2.58 -18.34 -16.56
C LEU A 918 1.79 -17.24 -17.29
N ASP A 919 0.70 -16.80 -16.68
CA ASP A 919 -0.03 -15.59 -17.04
C ASP A 919 0.22 -14.53 -15.94
N PRO A 920 0.78 -13.36 -16.27
CA PRO A 920 1.05 -12.32 -15.29
C PRO A 920 -0.23 -11.68 -14.74
N VAL A 921 -1.35 -11.74 -15.47
CA VAL A 921 -2.65 -11.24 -15.01
C VAL A 921 -3.25 -12.18 -13.98
N ALA A 922 -3.37 -13.48 -14.26
CA ALA A 922 -3.77 -14.48 -13.26
C ALA A 922 -2.85 -14.51 -12.02
N ARG A 923 -1.57 -14.16 -12.18
CA ARG A 923 -0.61 -14.02 -11.07
C ARG A 923 -0.75 -12.76 -10.23
N PHE A 924 -1.44 -11.73 -10.74
CA PHE A 924 -1.41 -10.33 -10.24
C PHE A 924 -0.02 -9.69 -10.32
N ALA A 925 0.86 -10.20 -11.19
CA ALA A 925 2.16 -9.61 -11.50
C ALA A 925 2.06 -8.46 -12.52
N TYR A 926 0.96 -8.40 -13.29
CA TYR A 926 0.59 -7.28 -14.15
C TYR A 926 -0.92 -7.03 -14.10
N GLN A 927 -1.31 -5.76 -14.14
CA GLN A 927 -2.69 -5.32 -14.38
C GLN A 927 -2.64 -4.20 -15.42
N HIS A 928 -3.65 -4.08 -16.29
CA HIS A 928 -3.76 -2.89 -17.12
C HIS A 928 -4.08 -1.67 -16.23
N ARG A 929 -3.41 -0.54 -16.49
CA ARG A 929 -3.57 0.71 -15.74
C ARG A 929 -3.65 1.87 -16.72
N GLU A 930 -4.54 2.80 -16.46
CA GLU A 930 -4.87 3.89 -17.37
C GLU A 930 -4.65 5.26 -16.70
N TYR A 931 -4.40 6.30 -17.50
CA TYR A 931 -3.94 7.60 -17.01
C TYR A 931 -4.76 8.75 -17.60
N TRP A 932 -5.67 9.30 -16.80
CA TRP A 932 -6.42 10.52 -17.13
C TRP A 932 -6.68 11.39 -15.89
N PRO A 933 -6.91 12.70 -16.07
CA PRO A 933 -6.65 13.47 -17.29
C PRO A 933 -5.14 13.60 -17.54
N LEU A 934 -4.64 13.27 -18.74
CA LEU A 934 -3.22 13.35 -19.09
C LEU A 934 -3.04 14.16 -20.38
N VAL A 935 -2.31 15.27 -20.29
CA VAL A 935 -2.00 16.17 -21.41
C VAL A 935 -0.48 16.29 -21.55
N ASN A 936 0.04 16.05 -22.75
CA ASN A 936 1.47 16.14 -23.03
C ASN A 936 1.86 17.56 -23.46
N ALA A 937 3.01 18.04 -22.99
CA ALA A 937 3.53 19.38 -23.36
C ALA A 937 4.16 19.44 -24.77
N ARG A 938 4.49 18.28 -25.35
CA ARG A 938 5.13 18.11 -26.68
C ARG A 938 4.63 16.78 -27.29
N VAL A 939 4.29 16.79 -28.58
CA VAL A 939 3.82 15.60 -29.34
C VAL A 939 5.00 14.82 -29.95
N TYR A 940 5.92 15.54 -30.58
CA TYR A 940 7.14 14.99 -31.18
C TYR A 940 8.23 14.84 -30.11
N GLN A 941 9.27 14.05 -30.41
CA GLN A 941 10.31 13.75 -29.42
C GLN A 941 11.22 14.97 -29.23
N LEU A 942 11.53 15.26 -27.96
CA LEU A 942 12.48 16.30 -27.58
C LEU A 942 13.81 15.64 -27.19
N GLY A 943 14.86 15.94 -27.95
CA GLY A 943 16.21 15.41 -27.78
C GLY A 943 16.43 13.97 -28.26
N GLN A 944 17.51 13.34 -27.82
CA GLN A 944 18.02 12.10 -28.45
C GLN A 944 17.15 10.85 -28.22
N LYS A 945 16.36 10.79 -27.15
CA LYS A 945 15.48 9.67 -26.80
C LYS A 945 14.10 10.18 -26.36
N ARG A 946 13.02 9.61 -26.89
CA ARG A 946 11.65 9.88 -26.40
C ARG A 946 11.55 9.50 -24.93
N LYS A 947 11.02 10.40 -24.09
CA LYS A 947 10.84 10.22 -22.64
C LYS A 947 9.36 10.39 -22.29
N ILE A 948 8.83 9.53 -21.43
CA ILE A 948 7.53 9.71 -20.79
C ILE A 948 7.76 10.55 -19.52
N LEU A 949 7.03 11.66 -19.37
CA LEU A 949 7.26 12.62 -18.29
C LEU A 949 6.45 12.34 -17.01
N ASN A 950 5.35 11.59 -17.13
CA ASN A 950 4.60 11.08 -16.00
C ASN A 950 5.27 9.82 -15.46
N GLU A 951 5.66 9.81 -14.18
CA GLU A 951 6.54 8.76 -13.64
C GLU A 951 5.83 7.40 -13.56
N GLN A 952 4.56 7.41 -13.14
CA GLN A 952 3.76 6.20 -12.98
C GLN A 952 3.42 5.58 -14.34
N PHE A 953 2.99 6.38 -15.32
CA PHE A 953 2.79 5.92 -16.70
C PHE A 953 4.11 5.42 -17.33
N SER A 954 5.24 6.09 -17.08
CA SER A 954 6.55 5.62 -17.55
C SER A 954 6.88 4.23 -17.01
N ALA A 955 6.69 4.00 -15.71
CA ALA A 955 6.90 2.71 -15.08
C ALA A 955 5.96 1.63 -15.64
N GLN A 956 4.67 1.93 -15.80
CA GLN A 956 3.67 1.00 -16.34
C GLN A 956 3.92 0.64 -17.82
N TYR A 957 4.35 1.59 -18.64
CA TYR A 957 4.74 1.34 -20.02
C TYR A 957 5.99 0.44 -20.10
N GLN A 958 6.97 0.64 -19.21
CA GLN A 958 8.10 -0.28 -19.08
C GLN A 958 7.68 -1.67 -18.56
N ALA A 959 6.67 -1.75 -17.69
CA ALA A 959 6.11 -3.01 -17.21
C ALA A 959 5.44 -3.80 -18.34
N LEU A 960 4.61 -3.14 -19.18
CA LEU A 960 4.08 -3.78 -20.39
C LEU A 960 5.21 -4.27 -21.31
N LEU A 961 6.17 -3.41 -21.67
CA LEU A 961 7.27 -3.82 -22.55
C LEU A 961 8.12 -4.96 -21.96
N SER A 962 8.24 -5.01 -20.63
CA SER A 962 8.92 -6.09 -19.92
C SER A 962 8.16 -7.42 -19.92
N ASP A 963 6.83 -7.39 -20.09
CA ASP A 963 6.05 -8.61 -20.32
C ASP A 963 6.00 -9.03 -21.79
N LEU A 964 5.71 -8.09 -22.70
CA LEU A 964 5.55 -8.39 -24.13
C LEU A 964 6.83 -9.01 -24.74
N ARG A 965 8.02 -8.74 -24.18
CA ARG A 965 9.28 -9.39 -24.61
C ARG A 965 9.32 -10.92 -24.41
N TYR A 966 8.49 -11.46 -23.52
CA TYR A 966 8.38 -12.90 -23.26
C TYR A 966 7.33 -13.59 -24.15
N ARG A 967 6.51 -12.83 -24.87
CA ARG A 967 5.46 -13.35 -25.76
C ARG A 967 6.04 -13.62 -27.15
N SER A 968 5.89 -14.85 -27.64
CA SER A 968 6.33 -15.23 -29.00
C SER A 968 5.52 -14.53 -30.10
N THR A 969 4.26 -14.19 -29.81
CA THR A 969 3.39 -13.35 -30.63
C THR A 969 2.54 -12.46 -29.73
N LEU A 970 2.17 -11.27 -30.20
CA LEU A 970 1.25 -10.39 -29.49
C LEU A 970 -0.21 -10.81 -29.77
N SER A 971 -0.99 -11.04 -28.72
CA SER A 971 -2.44 -11.21 -28.85
C SER A 971 -3.10 -9.87 -29.21
N ASP A 972 -4.34 -9.92 -29.67
CA ASP A 972 -5.06 -8.69 -30.04
C ASP A 972 -5.46 -7.85 -28.81
N VAL A 973 -5.59 -8.46 -27.63
CA VAL A 973 -5.70 -7.75 -26.35
C VAL A 973 -4.39 -7.03 -26.00
N ASP A 974 -3.24 -7.63 -26.29
CA ASP A 974 -1.93 -6.97 -26.13
C ASP A 974 -1.78 -5.79 -27.10
N ARG A 975 -2.23 -5.95 -28.36
CA ARG A 975 -2.26 -4.86 -29.35
C ARG A 975 -3.11 -3.70 -28.85
N MET A 976 -4.33 -3.95 -28.36
CA MET A 976 -5.19 -2.90 -27.82
C MET A 976 -4.51 -2.14 -26.66
N ALA A 977 -3.81 -2.84 -25.75
CA ALA A 977 -3.03 -2.20 -24.69
C ALA A 977 -1.83 -1.39 -25.22
N VAL A 978 -1.18 -1.84 -26.29
CA VAL A 978 -0.13 -1.06 -26.98
C VAL A 978 -0.73 0.20 -27.64
N VAL A 979 -1.86 0.08 -28.35
CA VAL A 979 -2.56 1.23 -28.96
C VAL A 979 -2.92 2.26 -27.89
N TYR A 980 -3.44 1.83 -26.74
CA TYR A 980 -3.77 2.70 -25.62
C TYR A 980 -2.56 3.56 -25.18
N TYR A 981 -1.45 2.92 -24.82
CA TYR A 981 -0.27 3.64 -24.34
C TYR A 981 0.44 4.45 -25.44
N LEU A 982 0.26 4.11 -26.72
CA LEU A 982 0.72 4.94 -27.84
C LEU A 982 -0.14 6.20 -28.01
N LEU A 983 -1.47 6.10 -27.87
CA LEU A 983 -2.37 7.25 -27.86
C LEU A 983 -2.13 8.15 -26.63
N LEU A 984 -1.78 7.60 -25.47
CA LEU A 984 -1.33 8.41 -24.32
C LEU A 984 -0.06 9.25 -24.60
N GLN A 985 0.77 8.85 -25.58
CA GLN A 985 1.98 9.54 -26.03
C GLN A 985 1.77 10.40 -27.29
N ASP A 986 0.52 10.56 -27.74
CA ASP A 986 0.12 11.20 -29.00
C ASP A 986 0.76 10.57 -30.26
N ARG A 987 1.15 9.28 -30.18
CA ARG A 987 1.78 8.51 -31.27
C ARG A 987 0.73 7.86 -32.18
N VAL A 988 -0.19 8.67 -32.72
CA VAL A 988 -1.39 8.22 -33.44
C VAL A 988 -1.05 7.30 -34.63
N GLU A 989 -0.05 7.63 -35.44
CA GLU A 989 0.38 6.80 -36.59
C GLU A 989 0.89 5.41 -36.19
N GLU A 990 1.51 5.29 -35.02
CA GLU A 990 2.00 4.01 -34.51
C GLU A 990 0.84 3.23 -33.88
N GLY A 991 -0.06 3.90 -33.16
CA GLY A 991 -1.31 3.32 -32.67
C GLY A 991 -2.16 2.74 -33.81
N GLU A 992 -2.34 3.50 -34.90
CA GLU A 992 -3.05 3.04 -36.10
C GLU A 992 -2.50 1.72 -36.65
N LYS A 993 -1.17 1.57 -36.72
CA LYS A 993 -0.50 0.35 -37.21
C LYS A 993 -0.72 -0.87 -36.32
N PHE A 994 -0.76 -0.69 -34.99
CA PHE A 994 -1.10 -1.78 -34.07
C PHE A 994 -2.61 -2.09 -34.07
N PHE A 995 -3.46 -1.08 -34.22
CA PHE A 995 -4.92 -1.22 -34.26
C PHE A 995 -5.40 -1.95 -35.53
N ALA A 996 -4.86 -1.59 -36.69
CA ALA A 996 -5.17 -2.25 -37.97
C ALA A 996 -4.72 -3.73 -38.05
N ALA A 997 -3.91 -4.19 -37.09
CA ALA A 997 -3.53 -5.59 -36.96
C ALA A 997 -4.50 -6.41 -36.09
N VAL A 998 -5.43 -5.78 -35.36
CA VAL A 998 -6.47 -6.46 -34.56
C VAL A 998 -7.56 -7.02 -35.47
N LYS A 999 -7.85 -8.32 -35.31
CA LYS A 999 -8.76 -9.11 -36.15
C LYS A 999 -9.63 -10.10 -35.37
N ASP A 1000 -9.27 -10.43 -34.12
CA ASP A 1000 -10.03 -11.34 -33.26
C ASP A 1000 -11.49 -10.85 -33.09
N PRO A 1001 -12.51 -11.60 -33.53
CA PRO A 1001 -13.91 -11.20 -33.38
C PRO A 1001 -14.33 -10.93 -31.93
N THR A 1002 -13.72 -11.62 -30.96
CA THR A 1002 -14.01 -11.43 -29.53
C THR A 1002 -13.50 -10.09 -28.99
N VAL A 1003 -12.50 -9.49 -29.66
CA VAL A 1003 -11.98 -8.15 -29.38
C VAL A 1003 -12.71 -7.10 -30.23
N VAL A 1004 -12.86 -7.34 -31.54
CA VAL A 1004 -13.48 -6.42 -32.50
C VAL A 1004 -14.95 -6.10 -32.17
N GLN A 1005 -15.67 -7.04 -31.56
CA GLN A 1005 -17.07 -6.82 -31.12
C GLN A 1005 -17.19 -6.08 -29.78
N THR A 1006 -16.09 -5.76 -29.09
CA THR A 1006 -16.16 -5.05 -27.79
C THR A 1006 -16.47 -3.57 -27.93
N MET A 1007 -17.19 -3.00 -26.96
CA MET A 1007 -17.44 -1.55 -26.91
C MET A 1007 -16.14 -0.74 -26.87
N GLN A 1008 -15.10 -1.26 -26.22
CA GLN A 1008 -13.80 -0.60 -26.19
C GLN A 1008 -13.18 -0.55 -27.59
N TYR A 1009 -13.12 -1.66 -28.33
CA TYR A 1009 -12.64 -1.64 -29.72
C TYR A 1009 -13.44 -0.65 -30.59
N GLN A 1010 -14.76 -0.63 -30.46
CA GLN A 1010 -15.62 0.31 -31.18
C GLN A 1010 -15.31 1.77 -30.83
N TYR A 1011 -15.07 2.10 -29.56
CA TYR A 1011 -14.67 3.45 -29.15
C TYR A 1011 -13.27 3.83 -29.63
N PHE A 1012 -12.30 2.91 -29.55
CA PHE A 1012 -10.96 3.10 -30.14
C PHE A 1012 -11.04 3.37 -31.65
N LYS A 1013 -11.87 2.61 -32.39
CA LYS A 1013 -12.08 2.84 -33.82
C LYS A 1013 -12.66 4.24 -34.07
N ALA A 1014 -13.74 4.61 -33.39
CA ALA A 1014 -14.40 5.90 -33.58
C ALA A 1014 -13.49 7.09 -33.22
N TYR A 1015 -12.66 6.97 -32.17
CA TYR A 1015 -11.64 7.97 -31.81
C TYR A 1015 -10.52 8.08 -32.86
N LEU A 1016 -10.05 6.95 -33.41
CA LEU A 1016 -9.06 6.94 -34.49
C LEU A 1016 -9.63 7.51 -35.79
N ASP A 1017 -10.88 7.18 -36.13
CA ASP A 1017 -11.60 7.74 -37.28
C ASP A 1017 -11.76 9.26 -37.16
N PHE A 1018 -12.12 9.78 -35.98
CA PHE A 1018 -12.12 11.23 -35.69
C PHE A 1018 -10.74 11.86 -35.92
N SER A 1019 -9.68 11.19 -35.45
CA SER A 1019 -8.28 11.62 -35.62
C SER A 1019 -7.80 11.56 -37.09
N GLN A 1020 -8.55 10.86 -37.95
CA GLN A 1020 -8.34 10.72 -39.40
C GLN A 1020 -9.39 11.47 -40.24
N GLU A 1021 -10.18 12.37 -39.63
CA GLU A 1021 -11.21 13.19 -40.28
C GLU A 1021 -12.41 12.38 -40.86
N LYS A 1022 -12.52 11.09 -40.53
CA LYS A 1022 -13.62 10.18 -40.93
C LYS A 1022 -14.83 10.28 -40.01
N ILE A 1023 -15.42 11.47 -39.94
CA ILE A 1023 -16.49 11.79 -38.98
C ILE A 1023 -17.72 10.87 -39.14
N ASP A 1024 -18.12 10.55 -40.38
CA ASP A 1024 -19.30 9.72 -40.63
C ASP A 1024 -19.13 8.27 -40.16
N ASP A 1025 -17.92 7.68 -40.29
CA ASP A 1025 -17.61 6.34 -39.77
C ASP A 1025 -17.71 6.30 -38.24
N ALA A 1026 -17.16 7.32 -37.57
CA ALA A 1026 -17.23 7.45 -36.12
C ALA A 1026 -18.68 7.64 -35.61
N VAL A 1027 -19.48 8.43 -36.35
CA VAL A 1027 -20.92 8.64 -36.07
C VAL A 1027 -21.73 7.35 -36.29
N ALA A 1028 -21.42 6.56 -37.32
CA ALA A 1028 -22.08 5.28 -37.59
C ALA A 1028 -21.82 4.24 -36.49
N ILE A 1029 -20.66 4.29 -35.84
CA ILE A 1029 -20.36 3.51 -34.62
C ILE A 1029 -21.12 4.08 -33.42
N ALA A 1030 -20.93 5.36 -33.12
CA ALA A 1030 -21.44 5.98 -31.89
C ALA A 1030 -22.97 5.94 -31.75
N LYS A 1031 -23.71 6.00 -32.87
CA LYS A 1031 -25.18 5.81 -32.89
C LYS A 1031 -25.65 4.49 -32.27
N GLN A 1032 -24.84 3.43 -32.32
CA GLN A 1032 -25.18 2.11 -31.77
C GLN A 1032 -25.20 2.09 -30.23
N PHE A 1033 -24.53 3.06 -29.60
CA PHE A 1033 -24.38 3.17 -28.15
C PHE A 1033 -25.11 4.40 -27.56
N ALA A 1034 -25.89 5.13 -28.36
CA ALA A 1034 -26.58 6.35 -27.93
C ALA A 1034 -27.57 6.13 -26.76
N GLU A 1035 -28.19 4.95 -26.70
CA GLU A 1035 -29.11 4.54 -25.62
C GLU A 1035 -28.49 3.45 -24.72
N TYR A 1036 -27.15 3.40 -24.60
CA TYR A 1036 -26.48 2.35 -23.82
C TYR A 1036 -26.85 2.42 -22.31
N PRO A 1037 -27.15 1.30 -21.64
CA PRO A 1037 -27.69 1.30 -20.28
C PRO A 1037 -26.67 1.65 -19.17
N VAL A 1038 -25.39 1.82 -19.49
CA VAL A 1038 -24.36 2.29 -18.55
C VAL A 1038 -23.90 3.69 -18.93
N ASP A 1039 -24.01 4.61 -17.97
CA ASP A 1039 -23.88 6.06 -18.17
C ASP A 1039 -22.49 6.45 -18.69
N ARG A 1040 -21.40 5.88 -18.14
CA ARG A 1040 -20.01 6.09 -18.61
C ARG A 1040 -19.89 5.91 -20.13
N TRP A 1041 -20.37 4.77 -20.64
CA TRP A 1041 -20.18 4.38 -22.03
C TRP A 1041 -21.15 5.11 -22.97
N ARG A 1042 -22.39 5.35 -22.53
CA ARG A 1042 -23.34 6.21 -23.24
C ARG A 1042 -22.81 7.64 -23.37
N ASN A 1043 -22.21 8.20 -22.32
CA ASN A 1043 -21.62 9.55 -22.33
C ASN A 1043 -20.41 9.62 -23.27
N LEU A 1044 -19.51 8.62 -23.25
CA LEU A 1044 -18.35 8.54 -24.14
C LEU A 1044 -18.75 8.56 -25.62
N PHE A 1045 -19.64 7.67 -26.05
CA PHE A 1045 -20.12 7.67 -27.44
C PHE A 1045 -21.03 8.89 -27.76
N GLY A 1046 -21.77 9.40 -26.77
CA GLY A 1046 -22.53 10.64 -26.91
C GLY A 1046 -21.65 11.85 -27.22
N ASP A 1047 -20.46 11.96 -26.62
CA ASP A 1047 -19.49 13.02 -26.90
C ASP A 1047 -19.09 13.06 -28.39
N ILE A 1048 -18.88 11.89 -29.01
CA ILE A 1048 -18.64 11.77 -30.46
C ILE A 1048 -19.80 12.36 -31.28
N LEU A 1049 -21.05 12.08 -30.88
CA LEU A 1049 -22.25 12.61 -31.55
C LEU A 1049 -22.44 14.13 -31.33
N ALA A 1050 -22.03 14.63 -30.16
CA ALA A 1050 -22.03 16.07 -29.85
C ALA A 1050 -20.96 16.83 -30.65
N GLN A 1051 -19.70 16.38 -30.62
CA GLN A 1051 -18.61 17.01 -31.37
C GLN A 1051 -18.84 16.90 -32.89
N ALA A 1052 -19.36 15.78 -33.40
CA ALA A 1052 -19.76 15.67 -34.81
C ALA A 1052 -20.91 16.61 -35.18
N SER A 1053 -21.83 16.89 -34.25
CA SER A 1053 -22.88 17.89 -34.43
C SER A 1053 -22.33 19.32 -34.40
N GLU A 1054 -21.34 19.60 -33.55
CA GLU A 1054 -20.66 20.90 -33.46
C GLU A 1054 -19.84 21.21 -34.71
N ILE A 1055 -19.16 20.20 -35.29
CA ILE A 1055 -18.48 20.32 -36.60
C ILE A 1055 -19.48 20.62 -37.74
N GLN A 1056 -20.74 20.19 -37.61
CA GLN A 1056 -21.85 20.58 -38.51
C GLN A 1056 -22.45 21.97 -38.21
N GLY A 1057 -21.81 22.78 -37.36
CA GLY A 1057 -22.22 24.15 -37.03
C GLY A 1057 -23.36 24.28 -36.03
N LYS A 1058 -23.69 23.21 -35.29
CA LYS A 1058 -24.68 23.25 -34.20
C LYS A 1058 -24.02 23.72 -32.89
N PRO A 1059 -24.75 24.32 -31.94
CA PRO A 1059 -24.17 24.76 -30.66
C PRO A 1059 -23.67 23.58 -29.83
N ALA A 1060 -22.57 23.80 -29.09
CA ALA A 1060 -21.93 22.83 -28.21
C ALA A 1060 -22.91 22.23 -27.19
N GLN A 1061 -22.87 20.91 -27.05
CA GLN A 1061 -23.76 20.13 -26.18
C GLN A 1061 -23.01 19.56 -24.98
N VAL A 1062 -23.73 19.28 -23.90
CA VAL A 1062 -23.19 18.68 -22.68
C VAL A 1062 -24.03 17.45 -22.39
N ASN A 1063 -23.44 16.28 -22.61
CA ASN A 1063 -24.07 14.98 -22.36
C ASN A 1063 -23.74 14.50 -20.95
N ASP A 1064 -22.52 14.78 -20.50
CA ASP A 1064 -22.03 14.49 -19.16
C ASP A 1064 -21.96 15.79 -18.35
N GLN A 1065 -22.78 15.90 -17.30
CA GLN A 1065 -22.83 17.10 -16.45
C GLN A 1065 -21.65 17.20 -15.47
N GLU A 1066 -20.92 16.09 -15.23
CA GLU A 1066 -19.71 16.08 -14.41
C GLU A 1066 -18.45 16.38 -15.25
N SER A 1067 -18.52 16.19 -16.58
CA SER A 1067 -17.45 16.51 -17.52
C SER A 1067 -17.09 18.00 -17.51
N ARG A 1068 -15.94 18.28 -16.87
CA ARG A 1068 -15.29 19.60 -16.86
C ARG A 1068 -15.14 20.16 -18.27
N ASP A 1069 -14.75 19.32 -19.24
CA ASP A 1069 -14.37 19.77 -20.58
C ASP A 1069 -15.58 20.11 -21.46
N GLN A 1070 -16.65 19.30 -21.43
CA GLN A 1070 -17.91 19.62 -22.12
C GLN A 1070 -18.54 20.90 -21.55
N ALA A 1071 -18.59 21.02 -20.22
CA ALA A 1071 -19.06 22.23 -19.55
C ALA A 1071 -18.21 23.47 -19.91
N HIS A 1072 -16.89 23.31 -20.03
CA HIS A 1072 -15.98 24.37 -20.45
C HIS A 1072 -16.20 24.79 -21.90
N ASN A 1073 -16.40 23.85 -22.84
CA ASN A 1073 -16.63 24.18 -24.25
C ASN A 1073 -17.96 24.93 -24.45
N LYS A 1074 -19.03 24.49 -23.76
CA LYS A 1074 -20.31 25.21 -23.76
C LYS A 1074 -20.21 26.63 -23.17
N LEU A 1075 -19.37 26.83 -22.14
CA LEU A 1075 -19.09 28.16 -21.62
C LEU A 1075 -18.23 29.00 -22.58
N ALA A 1076 -17.23 28.41 -23.24
CA ALA A 1076 -16.35 29.10 -24.18
C ALA A 1076 -17.06 29.54 -25.47
N SER A 1077 -17.92 28.68 -26.05
CA SER A 1077 -18.72 29.00 -27.25
C SER A 1077 -19.70 30.16 -27.06
N THR A 1078 -20.03 30.53 -25.81
CA THR A 1078 -20.86 31.68 -25.45
C THR A 1078 -20.06 32.93 -25.05
N GLU A 1079 -18.73 32.87 -25.03
CA GLU A 1079 -17.88 34.01 -24.71
C GLU A 1079 -17.86 35.01 -25.87
N PRO A 1080 -17.89 36.34 -25.61
CA PRO A 1080 -17.59 37.33 -26.63
C PRO A 1080 -16.12 37.21 -27.05
N SER A 1081 -15.87 37.21 -28.35
CA SER A 1081 -14.50 37.26 -28.91
C SER A 1081 -14.34 38.51 -29.78
N LEU A 1082 -13.14 39.07 -29.75
CA LEU A 1082 -12.76 40.24 -30.54
C LEU A 1082 -11.27 40.18 -30.88
N GLU A 1083 -10.99 40.23 -32.17
CA GLU A 1083 -9.67 40.45 -32.77
C GLU A 1083 -9.80 41.54 -33.83
N PHE A 1084 -8.68 42.17 -34.18
CA PHE A 1084 -8.62 43.00 -35.38
C PHE A 1084 -7.21 43.02 -35.97
N GLN A 1085 -7.14 43.35 -37.26
CA GLN A 1085 -5.90 43.46 -38.02
C GLN A 1085 -5.99 44.71 -38.91
N VAL A 1086 -4.94 45.54 -38.93
CA VAL A 1086 -4.88 46.78 -39.72
C VAL A 1086 -3.80 46.71 -40.78
N GLU A 1087 -4.22 46.57 -42.04
CA GLU A 1087 -3.34 46.47 -43.21
C GLU A 1087 -3.93 47.28 -44.37
N ASN A 1088 -3.08 47.77 -45.28
CA ASN A 1088 -3.52 48.50 -46.49
C ASN A 1088 -4.51 49.64 -46.25
N ARG A 1089 -4.42 50.32 -45.10
CA ARG A 1089 -5.35 51.36 -44.60
C ARG A 1089 -6.78 50.86 -44.35
N GLN A 1090 -6.97 49.57 -44.10
CA GLN A 1090 -8.25 48.98 -43.68
C GLN A 1090 -8.10 48.25 -42.34
N ILE A 1091 -9.14 48.34 -41.52
CA ILE A 1091 -9.31 47.67 -40.23
C ILE A 1091 -10.24 46.49 -40.48
N THR A 1092 -9.74 45.26 -40.37
CA THR A 1092 -10.59 44.06 -40.39
C THR A 1092 -10.81 43.58 -38.97
N LEU A 1093 -12.04 43.74 -38.49
CA LEU A 1093 -12.54 43.19 -37.23
C LEU A 1093 -12.93 41.73 -37.42
N ARG A 1094 -12.63 40.88 -36.44
CA ARG A 1094 -13.19 39.53 -36.30
C ARG A 1094 -13.84 39.42 -34.94
N PHE A 1095 -15.07 38.92 -34.88
CA PHE A 1095 -15.89 38.97 -33.67
C PHE A 1095 -16.86 37.80 -33.57
N GLN A 1096 -17.24 37.48 -32.33
CA GLN A 1096 -18.30 36.51 -32.00
C GLN A 1096 -19.03 36.98 -30.76
N ASN A 1097 -20.35 36.71 -30.67
CA ASN A 1097 -21.20 37.05 -29.53
C ASN A 1097 -21.19 38.56 -29.12
N LEU A 1098 -20.87 39.46 -30.07
CA LEU A 1098 -20.83 40.92 -29.87
C LEU A 1098 -21.82 41.65 -30.80
N LYS A 1099 -22.33 42.79 -30.32
CA LYS A 1099 -23.28 43.66 -31.07
C LYS A 1099 -22.67 44.97 -31.57
N SER A 1100 -21.60 45.44 -30.93
CA SER A 1100 -20.95 46.71 -31.24
C SER A 1100 -19.55 46.78 -30.63
N CYS A 1101 -18.64 47.53 -31.23
CA CYS A 1101 -17.35 47.89 -30.64
C CYS A 1101 -17.03 49.39 -30.82
N ALA A 1102 -16.15 49.92 -29.99
CA ALA A 1102 -15.61 51.27 -30.11
C ALA A 1102 -14.14 51.20 -30.52
N ILE A 1103 -13.80 51.83 -31.64
CA ILE A 1103 -12.44 51.96 -32.16
C ILE A 1103 -11.91 53.34 -31.76
N LYS A 1104 -10.82 53.39 -31.01
CA LYS A 1104 -10.10 54.60 -30.60
C LYS A 1104 -8.80 54.72 -31.38
N PHE A 1105 -8.39 55.95 -31.65
CA PHE A 1105 -7.21 56.28 -32.45
C PHE A 1105 -6.30 57.22 -31.64
N TYR A 1106 -5.07 56.79 -31.38
CA TYR A 1106 -4.06 57.56 -30.65
C TYR A 1106 -2.87 57.86 -31.56
N LEU A 1107 -2.63 59.14 -31.86
CA LEU A 1107 -1.47 59.58 -32.64
C LEU A 1107 -0.18 59.32 -31.86
N MET A 1108 0.80 58.70 -32.51
CA MET A 1108 2.08 58.34 -31.90
C MET A 1108 3.20 59.29 -32.33
N ASP A 1109 3.83 59.94 -31.37
CA ASP A 1109 5.17 60.51 -31.54
C ASP A 1109 6.19 59.36 -31.62
N LEU A 1110 6.56 59.02 -32.87
CA LEU A 1110 7.51 57.94 -33.12
C LEU A 1110 8.94 58.31 -32.68
N GLU A 1111 9.30 59.60 -32.63
CA GLU A 1111 10.63 60.02 -32.20
C GLU A 1111 10.80 59.86 -30.69
N LEU A 1112 9.80 60.24 -29.89
CA LEU A 1112 9.81 60.05 -28.44
C LEU A 1112 9.84 58.56 -28.08
N LEU A 1113 9.05 57.73 -28.77
CA LEU A 1113 9.05 56.27 -28.56
C LEU A 1113 10.40 55.65 -28.93
N PHE A 1114 10.93 55.98 -30.11
CA PHE A 1114 12.23 55.50 -30.59
C PHE A 1114 13.38 55.96 -29.68
N SER A 1115 13.36 57.20 -29.20
CA SER A 1115 14.42 57.74 -28.32
C SER A 1115 14.44 57.08 -26.94
N ARG A 1116 13.30 56.52 -26.48
CA ARG A 1116 13.20 55.76 -25.23
C ARG A 1116 13.53 54.28 -25.40
N ASN A 1117 13.20 53.67 -26.54
CA ASN A 1117 13.41 52.24 -26.82
C ASN A 1117 13.85 51.99 -28.29
N PRO A 1118 15.11 52.27 -28.66
CA PRO A 1118 15.52 52.31 -30.08
C PRO A 1118 15.54 50.96 -30.82
N PHE A 1119 15.58 49.84 -30.07
CA PHE A 1119 15.70 48.47 -30.59
C PHE A 1119 14.49 47.59 -30.21
N VAL A 1120 13.33 48.20 -29.93
CA VAL A 1120 12.08 47.48 -29.59
C VAL A 1120 11.07 47.70 -30.72
N GLN A 1121 10.66 46.61 -31.37
CA GLN A 1121 9.76 46.68 -32.54
C GLN A 1121 8.27 46.77 -32.15
N GLU A 1122 7.91 46.40 -30.92
CA GLU A 1122 6.53 46.45 -30.40
C GLU A 1122 6.47 47.12 -29.02
N VAL A 1123 5.84 48.30 -28.91
CA VAL A 1123 5.60 48.99 -27.64
C VAL A 1123 4.16 48.75 -27.18
N GLY A 1124 3.88 47.54 -26.71
CA GLY A 1124 2.57 47.17 -26.17
C GLY A 1124 2.32 47.74 -24.77
N GLY A 1125 1.22 48.48 -24.58
CA GLY A 1125 0.58 48.65 -23.27
C GLY A 1125 0.75 49.97 -22.50
N GLN A 1126 1.58 50.93 -22.94
CA GLN A 1126 1.82 52.18 -22.17
C GLN A 1126 0.87 53.36 -22.46
N PHE A 1127 -0.15 53.19 -23.33
CA PHE A 1127 -0.97 54.29 -23.85
C PHE A 1127 -2.30 54.55 -23.10
N SER A 1128 -2.59 53.81 -22.02
CA SER A 1128 -3.87 53.91 -21.27
C SER A 1128 -4.05 55.19 -20.43
N VAL A 1129 -3.10 56.13 -20.49
CA VAL A 1129 -3.07 57.37 -19.68
C VAL A 1129 -3.25 58.64 -20.54
N ILE A 1130 -3.44 58.51 -21.87
CA ILE A 1130 -3.70 59.63 -22.78
C ILE A 1130 -5.13 59.57 -23.35
N HIS A 1131 -5.66 60.73 -23.76
CA HIS A 1131 -6.95 60.78 -24.48
C HIS A 1131 -6.76 60.40 -25.96
N PRO A 1132 -7.73 59.68 -26.58
CA PRO A 1132 -7.69 59.37 -28.00
C PRO A 1132 -7.97 60.62 -28.85
N ASN A 1133 -7.29 60.72 -29.99
CA ASN A 1133 -7.45 61.81 -30.96
C ASN A 1133 -8.72 61.65 -31.82
N ALA A 1134 -9.23 60.43 -31.96
CA ALA A 1134 -10.56 60.15 -32.51
C ALA A 1134 -11.13 58.85 -31.91
N THR A 1135 -12.47 58.74 -31.91
CA THR A 1135 -13.19 57.53 -31.52
C THR A 1135 -14.35 57.29 -32.49
N MET A 1136 -14.59 56.04 -32.87
CA MET A 1136 -15.63 55.61 -33.81
C MET A 1136 -16.36 54.40 -33.22
N THR A 1137 -17.68 54.50 -33.08
CA THR A 1137 -18.51 53.33 -32.69
C THR A 1137 -18.94 52.59 -33.95
N VAL A 1138 -18.89 51.27 -33.90
CA VAL A 1138 -19.19 50.35 -35.00
C VAL A 1138 -20.25 49.37 -34.53
N GLU A 1139 -21.36 49.26 -35.26
CA GLU A 1139 -22.33 48.18 -35.06
C GLU A 1139 -21.83 46.91 -35.78
N LEU A 1140 -21.97 45.76 -35.11
CA LEU A 1140 -21.45 44.48 -35.59
C LEU A 1140 -22.63 43.62 -36.09
N PRO A 1141 -22.71 43.31 -37.40
CA PRO A 1141 -23.88 42.67 -37.98
C PRO A 1141 -24.07 41.23 -37.47
N ALA A 1142 -25.27 40.96 -36.95
CA ALA A 1142 -25.63 39.63 -36.44
C ALA A 1142 -25.57 38.56 -37.54
N GLY A 1143 -24.97 37.41 -37.22
CA GLY A 1143 -24.77 36.30 -38.16
C GLY A 1143 -23.55 36.46 -39.09
N GLN A 1144 -22.75 37.52 -38.92
CA GLN A 1144 -21.42 37.65 -39.51
C GLN A 1144 -20.36 37.59 -38.41
N ASN A 1145 -19.16 37.10 -38.74
CA ASN A 1145 -18.03 37.00 -37.80
C ASN A 1145 -16.85 37.91 -38.17
N THR A 1146 -16.96 38.67 -39.28
CA THR A 1146 -15.91 39.53 -39.84
C THR A 1146 -16.52 40.81 -40.40
N LEU A 1147 -15.88 41.96 -40.17
CA LEU A 1147 -16.28 43.26 -40.75
C LEU A 1147 -15.02 44.08 -41.09
N THR A 1148 -14.93 44.58 -42.32
CA THR A 1148 -13.80 45.42 -42.78
C THR A 1148 -14.24 46.87 -42.97
N ILE A 1149 -13.41 47.81 -42.50
CA ILE A 1149 -13.71 49.24 -42.43
C ILE A 1149 -12.46 50.04 -42.85
N ASP A 1150 -12.62 51.08 -43.66
CA ASP A 1150 -11.50 51.96 -44.03
C ASP A 1150 -10.98 52.79 -42.84
N LEU A 1151 -9.67 52.98 -42.78
CA LEU A 1151 -9.03 53.89 -41.84
C LEU A 1151 -9.42 55.35 -42.17
N PRO A 1152 -9.87 56.17 -41.18
CA PRO A 1152 -10.35 57.53 -41.43
C PRO A 1152 -9.33 58.40 -42.16
N GLU A 1153 -9.78 59.22 -43.10
CA GLU A 1153 -8.89 59.89 -44.07
C GLU A 1153 -7.77 60.72 -43.42
N LYS A 1154 -8.10 61.42 -42.33
CA LYS A 1154 -7.17 62.26 -41.54
C LYS A 1154 -6.04 61.47 -40.85
N LEU A 1155 -6.12 60.13 -40.84
CA LEU A 1155 -5.18 59.22 -40.17
C LEU A 1155 -4.44 58.29 -41.15
N ARG A 1156 -4.76 58.32 -42.46
CA ARG A 1156 -4.24 57.39 -43.47
C ARG A 1156 -2.73 57.46 -43.74
N ASP A 1157 -2.08 58.54 -43.30
CA ASP A 1157 -0.65 58.84 -43.44
C ASP A 1157 -0.03 59.35 -42.13
N SER A 1158 -0.61 58.99 -40.99
CA SER A 1158 -0.12 59.30 -39.64
C SER A 1158 0.16 58.02 -38.85
N ASN A 1159 1.17 58.03 -37.98
CA ASN A 1159 1.42 56.90 -37.07
C ASN A 1159 0.33 56.85 -35.99
N VAL A 1160 -0.42 55.74 -35.90
CA VAL A 1160 -1.56 55.61 -34.97
C VAL A 1160 -1.50 54.29 -34.22
N MET A 1161 -1.59 54.33 -32.89
CA MET A 1161 -1.99 53.19 -32.08
C MET A 1161 -3.52 53.10 -32.13
N ILE A 1162 -4.04 52.01 -32.66
CA ILE A 1162 -5.47 51.75 -32.78
C ILE A 1162 -5.86 50.83 -31.62
N GLU A 1163 -6.92 51.18 -30.90
CA GLU A 1163 -7.50 50.34 -29.85
C GLU A 1163 -8.94 50.00 -30.22
N VAL A 1164 -9.31 48.71 -30.18
CA VAL A 1164 -10.69 48.26 -30.36
C VAL A 1164 -11.19 47.69 -29.03
N GLY A 1165 -12.25 48.29 -28.50
CA GLY A 1165 -12.89 47.90 -27.24
C GLY A 1165 -14.33 47.42 -27.42
N ALA A 1166 -14.71 46.32 -26.78
CA ALA A 1166 -16.08 45.83 -26.70
C ALA A 1166 -16.38 45.22 -25.32
N GLY A 1167 -17.15 45.92 -24.50
CA GLY A 1167 -17.35 45.54 -23.09
C GLY A 1167 -16.02 45.54 -22.33
N ALA A 1168 -15.63 44.39 -21.77
CA ALA A 1168 -14.34 44.21 -21.10
C ALA A 1168 -13.20 43.80 -22.06
N LEU A 1169 -13.49 43.47 -23.32
CA LEU A 1169 -12.47 43.12 -24.30
C LEU A 1169 -11.80 44.39 -24.82
N VAL A 1170 -10.47 44.43 -24.75
CA VAL A 1170 -9.65 45.45 -25.40
C VAL A 1170 -8.56 44.75 -26.21
N ARG A 1171 -8.31 45.27 -27.42
CA ARG A 1171 -7.20 44.90 -28.30
C ARG A 1171 -6.54 46.18 -28.79
N ASN A 1172 -5.24 46.16 -29.04
CA ASN A 1172 -4.54 47.28 -29.63
C ASN A 1172 -3.48 46.82 -30.66
N GLN A 1173 -3.26 47.65 -31.67
CA GLN A 1173 -2.28 47.42 -32.74
C GLN A 1173 -1.70 48.76 -33.20
N ALA A 1174 -0.38 48.84 -33.31
CA ALA A 1174 0.31 49.98 -33.89
C ALA A 1174 0.24 49.92 -35.43
N TYR A 1175 -0.19 51.00 -36.07
CA TYR A 1175 -0.18 51.16 -37.52
C TYR A 1175 0.75 52.31 -37.90
N TYR A 1176 1.75 52.02 -38.73
CA TYR A 1176 2.80 52.95 -39.17
C TYR A 1176 2.74 53.20 -40.69
N PRO A 1177 1.71 53.90 -41.20
CA PRO A 1177 1.64 54.22 -42.62
C PRO A 1177 2.72 55.25 -42.99
N HIS A 1178 3.53 54.92 -43.99
CA HIS A 1178 4.51 55.84 -44.55
C HIS A 1178 4.45 55.83 -46.07
N SER A 1179 4.56 57.01 -46.69
CA SER A 1179 4.82 57.17 -48.12
C SER A 1179 6.32 57.26 -48.43
N LEU A 1180 7.18 56.90 -47.46
CA LEU A 1180 8.63 56.79 -47.63
C LEU A 1180 9.03 55.48 -48.33
N ASN A 1181 9.96 55.57 -49.28
CA ASN A 1181 10.80 54.47 -49.75
C ASN A 1181 12.23 54.74 -49.25
N VAL A 1182 12.73 53.87 -48.36
CA VAL A 1182 14.06 54.00 -47.75
C VAL A 1182 14.95 52.86 -48.25
N GLN A 1183 15.98 53.22 -49.02
CA GLN A 1183 17.01 52.32 -49.50
C GLN A 1183 18.22 52.38 -48.55
N MET A 1184 18.50 51.28 -47.86
CA MET A 1184 19.71 51.13 -47.05
C MET A 1184 20.90 50.72 -47.94
N ILE A 1185 22.07 51.27 -47.65
CA ILE A 1185 23.34 51.01 -48.37
C ILE A 1185 24.38 50.55 -47.33
N GLU A 1186 24.11 49.42 -46.67
CA GLU A 1186 24.72 49.06 -45.38
C GLU A 1186 26.25 48.94 -45.42
N ASN A 1187 26.82 48.35 -46.48
CA ASN A 1187 28.27 48.24 -46.66
C ASN A 1187 29.00 49.61 -46.75
N TYR A 1188 28.26 50.71 -46.95
CA TYR A 1188 28.79 52.08 -46.98
C TYR A 1188 28.16 52.99 -45.91
N GLY A 1189 27.35 52.44 -44.99
CA GLY A 1189 26.81 53.19 -43.86
C GLY A 1189 25.88 54.36 -44.20
N GLN A 1190 25.30 54.32 -45.40
CA GLN A 1190 24.43 55.37 -45.94
C GLN A 1190 23.01 54.87 -46.18
N LEU A 1191 22.06 55.80 -46.20
CA LEU A 1191 20.70 55.55 -46.66
C LEU A 1191 20.26 56.60 -47.69
N ARG A 1192 19.22 56.28 -48.46
CA ARG A 1192 18.53 57.21 -49.35
C ARG A 1192 17.02 57.11 -49.13
N VAL A 1193 16.36 58.27 -49.03
CA VAL A 1193 14.91 58.40 -48.88
C VAL A 1193 14.31 59.03 -50.14
N ALA A 1194 13.23 58.42 -50.62
CA ALA A 1194 12.42 58.91 -51.73
C ALA A 1194 10.92 58.75 -51.41
N HIS A 1195 10.04 59.43 -52.15
CA HIS A 1195 8.60 59.23 -52.03
C HIS A 1195 8.17 57.97 -52.79
N ALA A 1196 7.53 57.03 -52.10
CA ALA A 1196 7.29 55.67 -52.57
C ALA A 1196 6.47 55.57 -53.86
N ARG A 1197 5.49 56.46 -54.06
CA ARG A 1197 4.64 56.47 -55.27
C ARG A 1197 5.26 57.20 -56.47
N THR A 1198 6.21 58.12 -56.26
CA THR A 1198 6.72 59.00 -57.34
C THR A 1198 8.22 58.89 -57.58
N GLY A 1199 8.97 58.17 -56.75
CA GLY A 1199 10.43 57.99 -56.87
C GLY A 1199 11.27 59.25 -56.59
N ALA A 1200 10.64 60.40 -56.38
CA ALA A 1200 11.31 61.67 -56.12
C ALA A 1200 12.12 61.60 -54.81
N PRO A 1201 13.40 62.04 -54.79
CA PRO A 1201 14.19 62.08 -53.55
C PRO A 1201 13.54 63.04 -52.54
N LEU A 1202 13.56 62.67 -51.25
CA LEU A 1202 13.00 63.49 -50.18
C LEU A 1202 14.11 64.16 -49.36
N PRO A 1203 14.37 65.47 -49.55
CA PRO A 1203 15.30 66.23 -48.73
C PRO A 1203 14.66 66.64 -47.40
N LYS A 1204 15.49 67.02 -46.43
CA LYS A 1204 15.06 67.44 -45.07
C LYS A 1204 14.20 66.40 -44.34
N VAL A 1205 14.35 65.12 -44.66
CA VAL A 1205 13.82 64.03 -43.85
C VAL A 1205 14.75 63.86 -42.66
N TYR A 1206 14.22 63.93 -41.44
CA TYR A 1206 15.01 63.75 -40.22
C TYR A 1206 15.43 62.29 -40.09
N VAL A 1207 16.67 62.06 -39.63
CA VAL A 1207 17.23 60.73 -39.40
C VAL A 1207 17.89 60.70 -38.04
N LYS A 1208 17.49 59.76 -37.18
CA LYS A 1208 18.00 59.59 -35.81
C LYS A 1208 18.55 58.19 -35.62
N VAL A 1209 19.80 58.08 -35.14
CA VAL A 1209 20.57 56.83 -35.11
C VAL A 1209 21.00 56.50 -33.68
N TYR A 1210 20.70 55.27 -33.26
CA TYR A 1210 21.26 54.67 -32.07
C TYR A 1210 22.15 53.48 -32.45
N ALA A 1211 23.24 53.30 -31.71
CA ALA A 1211 24.10 52.14 -31.80
C ALA A 1211 23.84 51.22 -30.60
N LYS A 1212 23.79 49.92 -30.85
CA LYS A 1212 23.99 48.90 -29.82
C LYS A 1212 25.45 48.45 -29.89
N MET A 1213 26.20 48.69 -28.82
CA MET A 1213 27.61 48.35 -28.70
C MET A 1213 27.81 46.85 -28.40
N LYS A 1214 29.04 46.36 -28.60
CA LYS A 1214 29.42 44.95 -28.43
C LYS A 1214 29.34 44.43 -26.99
N ASP A 1215 29.37 45.32 -26.00
CA ASP A 1215 29.08 45.03 -24.59
C ASP A 1215 27.57 44.95 -24.28
N GLY A 1216 26.72 45.30 -25.25
CA GLY A 1216 25.27 45.34 -25.13
C GLY A 1216 24.68 46.71 -24.82
N GLN A 1217 25.49 47.74 -24.52
CA GLN A 1217 25.00 49.09 -24.21
C GLN A 1217 24.31 49.70 -25.44
N VAL A 1218 23.18 50.37 -25.24
CA VAL A 1218 22.49 51.14 -26.28
C VAL A 1218 22.75 52.62 -26.03
N THR A 1219 23.35 53.30 -27.01
CA THR A 1219 23.67 54.73 -26.94
C THR A 1219 23.14 55.46 -28.16
N PHE A 1220 22.75 56.73 -27.98
CA PHE A 1220 22.59 57.64 -29.12
C PHE A 1220 23.92 57.73 -29.87
N TYR A 1221 23.87 57.72 -31.20
CA TYR A 1221 25.05 57.70 -32.06
C TYR A 1221 25.15 59.00 -32.87
N LYS A 1222 24.10 59.35 -33.61
CA LYS A 1222 24.09 60.48 -34.53
C LYS A 1222 22.65 60.84 -34.92
N ASP A 1223 22.40 62.08 -35.30
CA ASP A 1223 21.20 62.47 -36.03
C ASP A 1223 21.51 63.51 -37.12
N GLY A 1224 20.47 63.97 -37.80
CA GLY A 1224 20.55 65.01 -38.83
C GLY A 1224 19.44 64.86 -39.87
N TYR A 1225 19.68 65.40 -41.07
CA TYR A 1225 18.67 65.49 -42.12
C TYR A 1225 19.20 65.00 -43.47
N THR A 1226 18.32 64.47 -44.32
CA THR A 1226 18.69 64.09 -45.69
C THR A 1226 19.02 65.31 -46.56
N ASP A 1227 20.04 65.14 -47.42
CA ASP A 1227 20.46 66.15 -48.39
C ASP A 1227 19.46 66.32 -49.56
N LEU A 1228 19.78 67.22 -50.50
CA LEU A 1228 18.96 67.47 -51.72
C LEU A 1228 18.76 66.23 -52.62
N ARG A 1229 19.52 65.15 -52.42
CA ARG A 1229 19.43 63.87 -53.15
C ARG A 1229 18.67 62.80 -52.35
N GLY A 1230 18.17 63.16 -51.17
CA GLY A 1230 17.53 62.29 -50.19
C GLY A 1230 18.49 61.42 -49.40
N LYS A 1231 19.81 61.69 -49.42
CA LYS A 1231 20.82 60.85 -48.78
C LYS A 1231 21.19 61.31 -47.37
N PHE A 1232 21.53 60.36 -46.51
CA PHE A 1232 22.13 60.58 -45.19
C PHE A 1232 23.20 59.52 -44.88
N ASP A 1233 24.25 59.90 -44.15
CA ASP A 1233 25.30 58.97 -43.68
C ASP A 1233 25.13 58.73 -42.18
N TYR A 1234 24.64 57.54 -41.84
CA TYR A 1234 24.32 57.15 -40.46
C TYR A 1234 25.52 56.57 -39.71
N SER A 1235 26.59 56.18 -40.42
CA SER A 1235 27.76 55.52 -39.83
C SER A 1235 28.90 56.48 -39.47
N ALA A 1236 29.08 57.55 -40.25
CA ALA A 1236 30.23 58.42 -40.14
C ALA A 1236 30.18 59.31 -38.89
N LEU A 1237 31.02 58.99 -37.91
CA LEU A 1237 31.44 59.84 -36.80
C LEU A 1237 32.97 59.94 -36.79
N SER A 1238 33.51 61.07 -36.31
CA SER A 1238 34.94 61.25 -36.08
C SER A 1238 35.40 60.60 -34.76
N THR A 1239 34.94 59.37 -34.48
CA THR A 1239 35.23 58.62 -33.25
C THR A 1239 35.43 57.13 -33.55
N ASN A 1240 36.09 56.43 -32.64
CA ASN A 1240 36.27 54.97 -32.65
C ASN A 1240 35.03 54.19 -32.17
N GLN A 1241 33.87 54.84 -31.97
CA GLN A 1241 32.62 54.17 -31.57
C GLN A 1241 32.11 53.20 -32.65
N LEU A 1242 32.40 53.45 -33.93
CA LEU A 1242 32.05 52.55 -35.03
C LEU A 1242 32.68 51.15 -34.89
N ASP A 1243 33.88 51.07 -34.28
CA ASP A 1243 34.56 49.80 -34.02
C ASP A 1243 33.88 48.99 -32.91
N GLN A 1244 33.12 49.66 -32.05
CA GLN A 1244 32.42 49.06 -30.91
C GLN A 1244 30.94 48.78 -31.22
N ALA A 1245 30.36 49.41 -32.24
CA ALA A 1245 29.00 49.13 -32.70
C ALA A 1245 28.84 47.67 -33.20
N ALA A 1246 27.75 47.03 -32.77
CA ALA A 1246 27.33 45.70 -33.22
C ALA A 1246 26.10 45.74 -34.14
N ARG A 1247 25.21 46.73 -33.94
CA ARG A 1247 24.00 46.98 -34.76
C ARG A 1247 23.61 48.45 -34.66
N PHE A 1248 23.09 49.01 -35.75
CA PHE A 1248 22.43 50.32 -35.74
C PHE A 1248 20.92 50.15 -35.77
N SER A 1249 20.20 51.05 -35.10
CA SER A 1249 18.78 51.30 -35.32
C SER A 1249 18.59 52.76 -35.71
N ILE A 1250 17.76 52.99 -36.73
CA ILE A 1250 17.68 54.24 -37.46
C ILE A 1250 16.21 54.59 -37.66
N LEU A 1251 15.76 55.68 -37.07
CA LEU A 1251 14.48 56.31 -37.38
C LEU A 1251 14.66 57.23 -38.58
N ILE A 1252 13.74 57.17 -39.53
CA ILE A 1252 13.63 58.08 -40.68
C ILE A 1252 12.24 58.72 -40.62
N MET A 1253 12.15 60.05 -40.50
CA MET A 1253 10.90 60.77 -40.22
C MET A 1253 10.69 61.99 -41.12
N SER A 1254 9.48 62.15 -41.68
CA SER A 1254 9.09 63.29 -42.51
C SER A 1254 7.67 63.76 -42.16
N GLU A 1255 7.53 65.05 -41.83
CA GLU A 1255 6.27 65.70 -41.42
C GLU A 1255 5.06 65.40 -42.33
N LYS A 1256 5.30 65.12 -43.63
CA LYS A 1256 4.26 64.96 -44.66
C LYS A 1256 4.19 63.57 -45.27
N ASN A 1257 5.08 62.65 -44.89
CA ASN A 1257 5.24 61.34 -45.55
C ASN A 1257 5.28 60.16 -44.56
N GLY A 1258 4.96 60.41 -43.29
CA GLY A 1258 5.09 59.43 -42.20
C GLY A 1258 6.54 59.20 -41.77
N ALA A 1259 6.75 58.12 -41.03
CA ALA A 1259 8.05 57.75 -40.49
C ALA A 1259 8.23 56.23 -40.49
N VAL A 1260 9.48 55.77 -40.50
CA VAL A 1260 9.83 54.35 -40.52
C VAL A 1260 11.14 54.10 -39.78
N VAL A 1261 11.22 52.98 -39.06
CA VAL A 1261 12.46 52.50 -38.44
C VAL A 1261 13.11 51.44 -39.33
N ARG A 1262 14.45 51.49 -39.43
CA ARG A 1262 15.28 50.47 -40.07
C ARG A 1262 16.47 50.16 -39.17
N GLU A 1263 16.76 48.88 -39.00
CA GLU A 1263 18.00 48.43 -38.40
C GLU A 1263 18.99 48.06 -39.49
N ALA A 1264 20.28 48.21 -39.20
CA ALA A 1264 21.37 47.89 -40.13
C ALA A 1264 22.56 47.29 -39.38
N ALA A 1265 23.36 46.48 -40.09
CA ALA A 1265 24.69 46.12 -39.62
C ALA A 1265 25.63 47.35 -39.65
N PRO A 1266 26.70 47.37 -38.83
CA PRO A 1266 27.83 48.25 -39.10
C PRO A 1266 28.45 47.91 -40.47
N PRO A 1267 28.97 48.91 -41.21
CA PRO A 1267 29.61 48.69 -42.50
C PRO A 1267 30.74 47.66 -42.41
N LYS A 1268 30.79 46.73 -43.39
CA LYS A 1268 31.87 45.75 -43.49
C LYS A 1268 33.16 46.47 -43.90
N ARG A 1269 34.27 46.12 -43.23
CA ARG A 1269 35.64 46.42 -43.64
C ARG A 1269 36.27 45.19 -44.27
#